data_AF-A0A1E4RLR5-F1
#
_entry.id   AF-A0A1E4RLR5-F1
#
_cell.length_a   1.000
_cell.length_b   1.000
_cell.length_c   1.000
_cell.angle_alpha   90.00
_cell.angle_beta   90.00
_cell.angle_gamma   90.00
#
_symmetry.space_group_name_H-M   'P 1'
#
loop_
_entity.id
_entity.type
_entity.pdbx_description
1 polymer ?
#
loop_
_entity_poly.entity_id
_entity_poly.type
_entity_poly.pdbx_seq_one_letter_code
_entity_poly.pdbx_strand_id
1 'polypeptide(L)'
;MITRSRILLALLSTSTSEAPRVNQVGIQYLSNDLHRKVFPTVPLDKYKSPPHHSLVELLKSHLDHHGLLGKKTAISNPIKIDHFPDLVGNKSVSEHFHKIGSKDAQPYLSMAENFLSNQIPSKPDPKDWVFQPGWTRYEPGKKPQHVPYPLEDELVFDVETLYKQTHYSCLATAVSSKAWYGWVSPFLINHKTDSKFNDHQFLIPFDTKNRPKLLIGYNVSYDRARILEEYSIKQSKAFFLDAMSLHIAISGICSQQRPIWQKHKKNQEKLQEETENDEFDNSAKNDDDLYSQFSAQDLANELLDDPWLNKGSPNSLANVADFHCGIKMDKKVRDEFATLDPMDIINNFNNLMDYCAKDVDSTFSVTAKLFPEFRTKVPHPVSFAALRHMGSLMLPTTKNWNKYIETAENLYQENRSGVTNILEERVNELVKFIIDKDESLKPDLENDPWYKQLDWSIKEPRLKKNGEPFAKQAFMTGFPEWYRDLFKSLTTSEDGSKTREMKISLRTRITPLLLKLKWEGYPLVWTDSCGWCFKVPIIEDLLEDVKSKNYIEAKLDDGDFEKLHEDLFTPGNYQTLFRVPSPDGPTKRCVSIMSKSYLSFFEKEILTSEYDYAKNILKLNSNASYWMGNRSRIMDQFVIFADSKGEKNKFFDTKKEIKEHSNLGIILPKLCTMGTITRRATENTWLTASNSKKSRIGSELKAMIEAPKGYVFVGADVDSEELWIASLVGDSIFGIHGGSALGWMTLEGDKNEKTDLHSKTAELLGILRGDAKIFNYGRIYGAGVKFATRLLKQCNPQLSDDEASKLAKNLYVKTKGDLSSSKFLKRKLYHGGTESIMFNMLESIAYQKEPRTPVLGASITDALAMGNLNKNNYLTSRINWAIQSSGVDYLHLLIVSMNYLIDKYKMNARLIITVHDELRYMCEEKDRYKVSLLLQISNLWTRAMFCEQLGISEVPQSCAFFSEVDIDKVLRKEVGLDCITPSHPDAIPPGESLDIKKLLEVLKNNKEENFLLNGINKKLSGIRYKPGTKEVEKLNTEQNINLRTLQTKIQLSIDKNEWRQDMNEYIQMKKRIDTKNIKVKRIKKLTPEVNLGIDGDKLLKEEIGEEAKLNTVLKARNQLRLKPQTKVAKTTELSNMSKMKPKIAPKAKLIIKLTTMKQVKPEVEPLVPISTGKLTGQPPSVSGTRMNATSKVFRGSTRYKATSSKSKETTMYSSRANSQAAKEGWKSSRYRPRMMFDNMIDRRPSNQFMNYRNNYSSTTKNTYSNTNKKDVK
;
A
#
# COMPACT_ATOMS: atom_id res chain seq x y z
N MET A 1 9.10 17.30 -70.23
CA MET A 1 8.16 16.38 -69.52
C MET A 1 8.59 16.04 -68.10
N ILE A 2 9.83 15.59 -67.86
CA ILE A 2 10.34 15.08 -66.55
C ILE A 2 9.95 15.94 -65.33
N THR A 3 9.99 17.27 -65.43
CA THR A 3 9.58 18.20 -64.35
C THR A 3 8.10 18.08 -63.98
N ARG A 4 7.20 17.89 -64.96
CA ARG A 4 5.78 17.60 -64.71
C ARG A 4 5.62 16.23 -64.05
N SER A 5 6.40 15.21 -64.40
CA SER A 5 6.35 13.89 -63.75
C SER A 5 6.77 13.96 -62.27
N ARG A 6 7.79 14.76 -61.92
CA ARG A 6 8.17 14.99 -60.51
C ARG A 6 7.11 15.77 -59.72
N ILE A 7 6.52 16.80 -60.33
CA ILE A 7 5.41 17.55 -59.70
C ILE A 7 4.17 16.65 -59.55
N LEU A 8 3.88 15.78 -60.53
CA LEU A 8 2.77 14.82 -60.42
C LEU A 8 3.04 13.79 -59.31
N LEU A 9 4.27 13.28 -59.17
CA LEU A 9 4.65 12.41 -58.05
C LEU A 9 4.54 13.10 -56.67
N ALA A 10 4.87 14.39 -56.58
CA ALA A 10 4.71 15.18 -55.36
C ALA A 10 3.24 15.57 -55.06
N LEU A 11 2.38 15.63 -56.08
CA LEU A 11 0.93 15.80 -55.93
C LEU A 11 0.22 14.46 -55.66
N LEU A 12 0.79 13.34 -56.11
CA LEU A 12 0.32 11.98 -55.83
C LEU A 12 0.83 11.43 -54.49
N SER A 13 1.77 12.10 -53.82
CA SER A 13 2.12 11.81 -52.42
C SER A 13 1.10 12.36 -51.41
N THR A 14 -0.18 12.46 -51.80
CA THR A 14 -1.30 12.43 -50.85
C THR A 14 -1.15 11.21 -49.97
N SER A 15 -1.15 11.40 -48.64
CA SER A 15 -0.72 10.39 -47.69
C SER A 15 -1.53 9.10 -47.75
N THR A 16 -0.97 8.07 -48.39
CA THR A 16 -1.42 6.68 -48.23
C THR A 16 -1.15 6.26 -46.80
N SER A 17 -2.19 6.32 -45.96
CA SER A 17 -2.10 5.91 -44.55
C SER A 17 -1.67 4.46 -44.43
N GLU A 18 -0.73 4.18 -43.52
CA GLU A 18 -0.30 2.81 -43.23
C GLU A 18 -1.48 1.94 -42.80
N ALA A 19 -1.51 0.69 -43.28
CA ALA A 19 -2.50 -0.30 -42.84
C ALA A 19 -2.13 -0.85 -41.43
N PRO A 20 -3.08 -0.99 -40.50
CA PRO A 20 -2.84 -1.56 -39.17
C PRO A 20 -2.15 -2.92 -39.18
N ARG A 21 -1.06 -3.05 -38.39
CA ARG A 21 -0.37 -4.31 -38.13
C ARG A 21 -1.17 -5.11 -37.08
N VAL A 22 -1.98 -6.07 -37.53
CA VAL A 22 -2.88 -6.86 -36.65
C VAL A 22 -2.45 -8.33 -36.59
N ASN A 23 -2.42 -8.91 -35.39
CA ASN A 23 -1.95 -10.28 -35.13
C ASN A 23 -3.04 -11.37 -35.37
N GLN A 24 -2.68 -12.64 -35.18
CA GLN A 24 -3.53 -13.82 -35.45
C GLN A 24 -4.78 -13.94 -34.56
N VAL A 25 -4.95 -13.07 -33.56
CA VAL A 25 -6.10 -13.01 -32.62
C VAL A 25 -6.70 -11.61 -32.49
N GLY A 26 -6.40 -10.70 -33.43
CA GLY A 26 -7.05 -9.39 -33.57
C GLY A 26 -6.40 -8.22 -32.84
N ILE A 27 -5.29 -8.42 -32.12
CA ILE A 27 -4.57 -7.33 -31.43
C ILE A 27 -3.82 -6.47 -32.45
N GLN A 28 -3.98 -5.15 -32.38
CA GLN A 28 -3.20 -4.20 -33.18
C GLN A 28 -1.87 -3.85 -32.50
N TYR A 29 -0.77 -3.89 -33.26
CA TYR A 29 0.55 -3.43 -32.86
C TYR A 29 0.89 -2.02 -33.38
N LEU A 30 1.99 -1.47 -32.86
CA LEU A 30 2.61 -0.21 -33.32
C LEU A 30 2.75 -0.16 -34.86
N SER A 31 2.76 1.07 -35.39
CA SER A 31 3.11 1.37 -36.77
C SER A 31 4.52 0.90 -37.17
N ASN A 32 4.80 0.76 -38.47
CA ASN A 32 6.11 0.36 -38.97
C ASN A 32 7.24 1.27 -38.49
N ASP A 33 6.99 2.58 -38.41
CA ASP A 33 7.96 3.58 -37.98
C ASP A 33 8.28 3.45 -36.48
N LEU A 34 7.24 3.45 -35.62
CA LEU A 34 7.42 3.28 -34.17
C LEU A 34 8.02 1.91 -33.83
N HIS A 35 7.61 0.83 -34.51
CA HIS A 35 8.22 -0.49 -34.36
C HIS A 35 9.72 -0.45 -34.67
N ARG A 36 10.14 0.14 -35.81
CA ARG A 36 11.56 0.26 -36.16
C ARG A 36 12.35 1.07 -35.14
N LYS A 37 11.73 2.05 -34.47
CA LYS A 37 12.36 2.86 -33.42
C LYS A 37 12.58 2.10 -32.11
N VAL A 38 11.65 1.23 -31.70
CA VAL A 38 11.79 0.45 -30.44
C VAL A 38 12.44 -0.93 -30.65
N PHE A 39 12.22 -1.61 -31.77
CA PHE A 39 12.79 -2.91 -32.09
C PHE A 39 13.57 -2.88 -33.43
N PRO A 40 14.66 -2.08 -33.54
CA PRO A 40 15.38 -1.86 -34.81
C PRO A 40 16.02 -3.13 -35.40
N THR A 41 16.26 -4.14 -34.58
CA THR A 41 16.87 -5.43 -34.96
C THR A 41 15.85 -6.50 -35.35
N VAL A 42 14.55 -6.18 -35.35
CA VAL A 42 13.45 -7.14 -35.54
C VAL A 42 12.73 -6.91 -36.87
N PRO A 43 12.57 -7.93 -37.74
CA PRO A 43 11.81 -7.79 -38.98
C PRO A 43 10.33 -7.47 -38.73
N LEU A 44 9.79 -6.48 -39.44
CA LEU A 44 8.41 -6.01 -39.30
C LEU A 44 7.34 -7.10 -39.47
N ASP A 45 7.62 -8.12 -40.28
CA ASP A 45 6.72 -9.23 -40.57
C ASP A 45 6.88 -10.41 -39.60
N LYS A 46 7.79 -10.35 -38.61
CA LYS A 46 8.05 -11.45 -37.66
C LYS A 46 6.77 -11.92 -36.96
N TYR A 47 5.87 -10.99 -36.62
CA TYR A 47 4.59 -11.36 -35.98
C TYR A 47 3.67 -12.18 -36.90
N LYS A 48 3.78 -12.08 -38.22
CA LYS A 48 2.96 -12.85 -39.18
C LYS A 48 3.34 -14.33 -39.19
N SER A 49 4.60 -14.63 -38.87
CA SER A 49 5.18 -15.98 -38.81
C SER A 49 5.60 -16.34 -37.37
N PRO A 50 4.64 -16.51 -36.44
CA PRO A 50 4.94 -16.92 -35.06
C PRO A 50 5.63 -18.29 -35.06
N PRO A 51 6.59 -18.53 -34.15
CA PRO A 51 7.59 -19.60 -34.33
C PRO A 51 7.03 -21.02 -34.29
N HIS A 52 5.84 -21.25 -33.71
CA HIS A 52 5.24 -22.57 -33.56
C HIS A 52 3.73 -22.54 -33.87
N HIS A 53 3.34 -23.11 -35.01
CA HIS A 53 1.93 -23.14 -35.46
C HIS A 53 1.01 -23.79 -34.43
N SER A 54 1.44 -24.87 -33.80
CA SER A 54 0.68 -25.58 -32.76
C SER A 54 0.38 -24.77 -31.51
N LEU A 55 1.21 -23.78 -31.15
CA LEU A 55 0.87 -22.84 -30.08
C LEU A 55 -0.22 -21.86 -30.51
N VAL A 56 -0.28 -21.49 -31.80
CA VAL A 56 -1.32 -20.63 -32.37
C VAL A 56 -2.67 -21.36 -32.47
N GLU A 57 -2.66 -22.66 -32.78
CA GLU A 57 -3.86 -23.50 -32.73
C GLU A 57 -4.40 -23.63 -31.30
N LEU A 58 -3.52 -23.91 -30.33
CA LEU A 58 -3.89 -24.04 -28.91
C LEU A 58 -4.46 -22.73 -28.33
N LEU A 59 -3.83 -21.58 -28.59
CA LEU A 59 -4.35 -20.30 -28.10
C LEU A 59 -5.67 -19.90 -28.77
N LYS A 60 -5.87 -20.25 -30.05
CA LYS A 60 -7.17 -20.03 -30.72
C LYS A 60 -8.26 -20.89 -30.07
N SER A 61 -8.00 -22.16 -29.81
CA SER A 61 -8.93 -23.06 -29.10
C SER A 61 -9.26 -22.54 -27.68
N HIS A 62 -8.27 -22.02 -26.95
CA HIS A 62 -8.48 -21.41 -25.63
C HIS A 62 -9.35 -20.14 -25.68
N LEU A 63 -9.12 -19.24 -26.64
CA LEU A 63 -9.94 -18.05 -26.82
C LEU A 63 -11.36 -18.37 -27.29
N ASP A 64 -11.53 -19.39 -28.13
CA ASP A 64 -12.83 -19.87 -28.59
C ASP A 64 -13.65 -20.47 -27.44
N HIS A 65 -13.05 -21.37 -26.65
CA HIS A 65 -13.64 -21.94 -25.44
C HIS A 65 -14.13 -20.88 -24.44
N HIS A 66 -13.45 -19.74 -24.34
CA HIS A 66 -13.85 -18.63 -23.47
C HIS A 66 -14.72 -17.54 -24.17
N GLY A 67 -15.14 -17.76 -25.40
CA GLY A 67 -16.03 -16.88 -26.16
C GLY A 67 -15.41 -15.54 -26.57
N LEU A 68 -14.09 -15.52 -26.80
CA LEU A 68 -13.29 -14.33 -27.13
C LEU A 68 -12.77 -14.35 -28.58
N LEU A 69 -12.58 -15.52 -29.19
CA LEU A 69 -12.12 -15.60 -30.58
C LEU A 69 -13.14 -14.96 -31.52
N GLY A 70 -12.67 -14.13 -32.46
CA GLY A 70 -13.52 -13.46 -33.45
C GLY A 70 -14.39 -12.32 -32.89
N LYS A 71 -14.25 -11.96 -31.61
CA LYS A 71 -14.87 -10.74 -31.04
C LYS A 71 -14.23 -9.47 -31.61
N LYS A 72 -14.96 -8.36 -31.52
CA LYS A 72 -14.52 -7.06 -32.04
C LYS A 72 -13.32 -6.52 -31.26
N THR A 73 -12.28 -6.10 -31.98
CA THR A 73 -11.11 -5.41 -31.41
C THR A 73 -11.08 -3.94 -31.84
N ALA A 74 -10.38 -3.09 -31.07
CA ALA A 74 -10.38 -1.64 -31.18
C ALA A 74 -9.36 -1.11 -32.23
N ILE A 75 -9.37 -1.72 -33.42
CA ILE A 75 -8.46 -1.34 -34.52
C ILE A 75 -8.68 0.14 -34.89
N SER A 76 -7.59 0.91 -34.96
CA SER A 76 -7.60 2.32 -35.36
C SER A 76 -6.36 2.69 -36.19
N ASN A 77 -6.37 3.87 -36.82
CA ASN A 77 -5.26 4.32 -37.67
C ASN A 77 -3.91 4.20 -36.93
N PRO A 78 -2.83 3.72 -37.59
CA PRO A 78 -1.53 3.60 -36.96
C PRO A 78 -0.98 4.96 -36.52
N ILE A 79 -0.51 5.06 -35.28
CA ILE A 79 0.03 6.30 -34.72
C ILE A 79 1.45 6.52 -35.28
N LYS A 80 1.73 7.75 -35.70
CA LYS A 80 3.04 8.21 -36.14
C LYS A 80 3.43 9.41 -35.27
N ILE A 81 4.70 9.45 -34.84
CA ILE A 81 5.28 10.58 -34.11
C ILE A 81 6.49 11.02 -34.92
N ASP A 82 6.38 12.16 -35.60
CA ASP A 82 7.47 12.69 -36.41
C ASP A 82 8.71 12.97 -35.54
N HIS A 83 9.88 12.63 -36.08
CA HIS A 83 11.17 12.74 -35.38
C HIS A 83 11.27 12.00 -34.03
N PHE A 84 10.52 10.89 -33.86
CA PHE A 84 10.57 10.05 -32.66
C PHE A 84 12.03 9.71 -32.24
N PRO A 85 12.39 9.83 -30.94
CA PRO A 85 13.79 9.75 -30.53
C PRO A 85 14.38 8.35 -30.70
N ASP A 86 15.59 8.27 -31.27
CA ASP A 86 16.35 7.03 -31.36
C ASP A 86 16.84 6.54 -29.99
N LEU A 87 16.94 5.22 -29.86
CA LEU A 87 17.48 4.53 -28.68
C LEU A 87 18.97 4.86 -28.44
N VAL A 88 19.41 4.69 -27.20
CA VAL A 88 20.82 4.88 -26.81
C VAL A 88 21.58 3.56 -27.00
N GLY A 89 22.25 3.42 -28.13
CA GLY A 89 22.77 2.14 -28.59
C GLY A 89 21.90 1.58 -29.70
N ASN A 90 22.40 0.55 -30.38
CA ASN A 90 21.92 0.17 -31.72
C ASN A 90 21.30 -1.23 -31.73
N LYS A 91 21.15 -1.89 -30.58
CA LYS A 91 20.80 -3.33 -30.51
C LYS A 91 19.43 -3.65 -29.91
N SER A 92 19.05 -3.01 -28.81
CA SER A 92 17.84 -3.38 -28.04
C SER A 92 17.36 -2.28 -27.08
N VAL A 93 16.11 -2.39 -26.61
CA VAL A 93 15.54 -1.52 -25.58
C VAL A 93 16.29 -1.71 -24.25
N SER A 94 16.72 -2.94 -23.95
CA SER A 94 17.56 -3.26 -22.79
C SER A 94 18.94 -2.57 -22.83
N GLU A 95 19.56 -2.44 -24.00
CA GLU A 95 20.83 -1.67 -24.13
C GLU A 95 20.60 -0.19 -23.78
N HIS A 96 19.49 0.38 -24.27
CA HIS A 96 19.11 1.76 -23.99
C HIS A 96 18.89 2.01 -22.49
N PHE A 97 18.01 1.24 -21.84
CA PHE A 97 17.73 1.43 -20.41
C PHE A 97 18.94 1.17 -19.51
N HIS A 98 19.77 0.18 -19.84
CA HIS A 98 21.03 -0.02 -19.12
C HIS A 98 21.94 1.21 -19.22
N LYS A 99 22.07 1.82 -20.41
CA LYS A 99 22.94 2.99 -20.60
C LYS A 99 22.39 4.27 -19.98
N ILE A 100 21.09 4.55 -20.11
CA ILE A 100 20.51 5.76 -19.49
C ILE A 100 20.45 5.63 -17.96
N GLY A 101 20.15 4.44 -17.43
CA GLY A 101 20.20 4.16 -15.99
C GLY A 101 21.60 4.27 -15.41
N SER A 102 22.62 3.67 -16.06
CA SER A 102 24.02 3.81 -15.63
C SER A 102 24.54 5.24 -15.71
N LYS A 103 24.05 6.04 -16.67
CA LYS A 103 24.38 7.47 -16.80
C LYS A 103 23.74 8.32 -15.69
N ASP A 104 22.52 8.01 -15.28
CA ASP A 104 21.77 8.78 -14.27
C ASP A 104 22.09 8.36 -12.82
N ALA A 105 22.54 7.11 -12.65
CA ALA A 105 23.11 6.61 -11.40
C ALA A 105 24.46 7.28 -11.04
N GLN A 106 25.19 7.85 -11.99
CA GLN A 106 26.52 8.43 -11.78
C GLN A 106 26.48 9.97 -11.63
N PRO A 107 27.35 10.59 -10.80
CA PRO A 107 28.48 10.01 -10.07
C PRO A 107 28.11 9.25 -8.78
N TYR A 108 26.85 9.35 -8.34
CA TYR A 108 26.41 8.92 -7.00
C TYR A 108 26.60 7.44 -6.70
N LEU A 109 26.55 6.58 -7.73
CA LEU A 109 26.80 5.16 -7.58
C LEU A 109 28.25 4.91 -7.15
N SER A 110 29.23 5.49 -7.84
CA SER A 110 30.62 5.31 -7.46
C SER A 110 31.03 6.14 -6.24
N MET A 111 30.32 7.24 -5.93
CA MET A 111 30.38 7.88 -4.61
C MET A 111 29.97 6.89 -3.50
N ALA A 112 28.85 6.18 -3.66
CA ALA A 112 28.36 5.22 -2.68
C ALA A 112 29.27 3.99 -2.57
N GLU A 113 29.69 3.42 -3.70
CA GLU A 113 30.61 2.27 -3.77
C GLU A 113 31.94 2.60 -3.09
N ASN A 114 32.52 3.80 -3.32
CA ASN A 114 33.78 4.21 -2.70
C ASN A 114 33.63 4.59 -1.21
N PHE A 115 32.59 5.33 -0.83
CA PHE A 115 32.44 5.79 0.55
C PHE A 115 32.14 4.64 1.51
N LEU A 116 31.22 3.74 1.12
CA LEU A 116 30.76 2.64 1.96
C LEU A 116 31.70 1.43 1.99
N SER A 117 32.76 1.41 1.16
CA SER A 117 33.83 0.40 1.22
C SER A 117 35.03 0.81 2.08
N ASN A 118 35.09 2.06 2.54
CA ASN A 118 36.19 2.59 3.34
C ASN A 118 35.80 2.70 4.83
N GLN A 119 36.78 2.96 5.69
CA GLN A 119 36.53 3.31 7.09
C GLN A 119 36.29 4.82 7.22
N ILE A 120 35.39 5.21 8.12
CA ILE A 120 35.22 6.60 8.56
C ILE A 120 36.26 6.98 9.64
N PRO A 121 36.60 8.28 9.79
CA PRO A 121 37.47 8.74 10.87
C PRO A 121 36.86 8.46 12.25
N SER A 122 37.72 8.36 13.27
CA SER A 122 37.30 8.25 14.67
C SER A 122 36.39 9.41 15.08
N LYS A 123 35.22 9.08 15.66
CA LYS A 123 34.29 10.05 16.25
C LYS A 123 34.99 10.90 17.33
N PRO A 124 34.74 12.23 17.41
CA PRO A 124 35.22 13.08 18.50
C PRO A 124 34.83 12.56 19.89
N ASP A 125 35.58 12.95 20.92
CA ASP A 125 35.13 12.76 22.30
C ASP A 125 33.94 13.68 22.61
N PRO A 126 33.02 13.30 23.52
CA PRO A 126 31.88 14.15 23.88
C PRO A 126 32.28 15.57 24.32
N LYS A 127 33.45 15.70 24.96
CA LYS A 127 34.03 16.96 25.44
C LYS A 127 34.48 17.92 24.32
N ASP A 128 34.75 17.41 23.12
CA ASP A 128 35.34 18.16 22.01
C ASP A 128 34.27 18.88 21.17
N TRP A 129 33.00 18.52 21.33
CA TRP A 129 31.88 19.16 20.64
C TRP A 129 31.75 20.64 21.03
N VAL A 130 31.89 21.53 20.05
CA VAL A 130 31.83 22.99 20.21
C VAL A 130 30.41 23.51 20.02
N PHE A 131 29.89 24.21 21.04
CA PHE A 131 28.57 24.86 21.01
C PHE A 131 28.64 26.22 20.28
N GLN A 132 28.68 26.18 18.94
CA GLN A 132 28.72 27.38 18.08
C GLN A 132 27.74 27.27 16.88
N PRO A 133 27.16 28.37 16.38
CA PRO A 133 26.09 28.33 15.38
C PRO A 133 26.56 27.87 14.00
N GLY A 134 25.77 27.02 13.35
CA GLY A 134 26.10 26.46 12.04
C GLY A 134 27.05 25.25 12.14
N TRP A 135 27.77 24.96 11.06
CA TRP A 135 28.60 23.76 10.96
C TRP A 135 29.99 23.94 11.56
N THR A 136 30.39 22.96 12.37
CA THR A 136 31.77 22.77 12.84
C THR A 136 32.32 21.47 12.27
N ARG A 137 33.54 21.50 11.73
CA ARG A 137 34.29 20.39 11.13
C ARG A 137 35.37 19.90 12.07
N TYR A 138 35.47 18.58 12.22
CA TYR A 138 36.39 17.86 13.10
C TYR A 138 37.19 16.87 12.25
N GLU A 139 38.37 17.29 11.77
CA GLU A 139 39.30 16.43 11.04
C GLU A 139 40.35 15.88 12.03
N PRO A 140 40.67 14.57 12.01
CA PRO A 140 41.64 13.97 12.93
C PRO A 140 42.98 14.73 12.96
N GLY A 141 43.50 14.99 14.16
CA GLY A 141 44.75 15.71 14.39
C GLY A 141 44.70 17.23 14.14
N LYS A 142 43.53 17.80 13.82
CA LYS A 142 43.35 19.25 13.64
C LYS A 142 42.37 19.83 14.68
N LYS A 143 42.47 21.14 14.93
CA LYS A 143 41.52 21.86 15.78
C LYS A 143 40.15 21.98 15.09
N PRO A 144 39.03 22.01 15.83
CA PRO A 144 37.70 22.24 15.27
C PRO A 144 37.64 23.51 14.42
N GLN A 145 37.03 23.42 13.24
CA GLN A 145 36.98 24.51 12.25
C GLN A 145 35.53 24.87 11.94
N HIS A 146 35.16 26.16 12.04
CA HIS A 146 33.87 26.64 11.54
C HIS A 146 33.83 26.61 10.01
N VAL A 147 32.74 26.14 9.43
CA VAL A 147 32.54 26.05 7.98
C VAL A 147 31.10 26.44 7.59
N PRO A 148 30.85 26.94 6.38
CA PRO A 148 29.49 27.28 5.94
C PRO A 148 28.63 26.04 5.65
N TYR A 149 29.25 24.91 5.30
CA TYR A 149 28.62 23.64 4.94
C TYR A 149 29.68 22.51 4.99
N PRO A 150 29.28 21.22 4.97
CA PRO A 150 30.22 20.11 4.87
C PRO A 150 31.03 20.16 3.56
N LEU A 151 32.34 19.92 3.68
CA LEU A 151 33.30 20.18 2.60
C LEU A 151 33.43 19.02 1.63
N GLU A 152 33.40 17.78 2.11
CA GLU A 152 33.36 16.57 1.25
C GLU A 152 31.95 16.30 0.69
N ASP A 153 31.83 15.48 -0.35
CA ASP A 153 30.59 15.30 -1.13
C ASP A 153 29.81 14.02 -0.80
N GLU A 154 30.43 13.07 -0.13
CA GLU A 154 29.84 11.85 0.41
C GLU A 154 29.74 11.92 1.95
N LEU A 155 28.51 11.87 2.47
CA LEU A 155 28.23 12.07 3.90
C LEU A 155 27.13 11.11 4.39
N VAL A 156 27.28 10.57 5.61
CA VAL A 156 26.13 10.11 6.41
C VAL A 156 25.75 11.23 7.37
N PHE A 157 24.45 11.48 7.58
CA PHE A 157 23.97 12.53 8.48
C PHE A 157 22.64 12.16 9.15
N ASP A 158 22.36 12.82 10.29
CA ASP A 158 21.12 12.72 11.06
C ASP A 158 20.74 14.11 11.62
N VAL A 159 19.44 14.41 11.78
CA VAL A 159 18.93 15.72 12.20
C VAL A 159 17.84 15.61 13.27
N GLU A 160 18.20 15.93 14.51
CA GLU A 160 17.24 15.96 15.62
C GLU A 160 16.55 17.31 15.82
N THR A 161 15.34 17.26 16.35
CA THR A 161 14.42 18.40 16.46
C THR A 161 13.62 18.40 17.75
N LEU A 162 13.33 19.58 18.31
CA LEU A 162 12.42 19.77 19.45
C LEU A 162 10.96 19.48 19.04
N TYR A 163 10.65 18.21 18.81
CA TYR A 163 9.54 17.78 17.95
C TYR A 163 8.13 18.06 18.51
N LYS A 164 8.01 18.40 19.80
CA LYS A 164 6.76 18.91 20.40
C LYS A 164 6.55 20.41 20.22
N GLN A 165 7.60 21.17 19.94
CA GLN A 165 7.60 22.64 19.83
C GLN A 165 7.78 23.12 18.39
N THR A 166 8.62 22.44 17.60
CA THR A 166 9.01 22.86 16.25
C THR A 166 9.40 21.66 15.37
N HIS A 167 9.31 21.83 14.06
CA HIS A 167 9.82 20.87 13.09
C HIS A 167 11.16 21.30 12.45
N TYR A 168 11.65 22.52 12.74
CA TYR A 168 12.97 22.97 12.28
C TYR A 168 14.11 22.26 13.03
N SER A 169 15.31 22.26 12.44
CA SER A 169 16.49 21.57 12.98
C SER A 169 16.99 22.18 14.28
N CYS A 170 17.25 21.33 15.29
CA CYS A 170 17.79 21.71 16.59
C CYS A 170 19.30 21.45 16.63
N LEU A 171 19.69 20.19 16.40
CA LEU A 171 21.07 19.73 16.23
C LEU A 171 21.14 18.84 14.98
N ALA A 172 22.33 18.70 14.41
CA ALA A 172 22.59 17.65 13.42
C ALA A 172 24.05 17.18 13.50
N THR A 173 24.31 15.95 13.11
CA THR A 173 25.68 15.43 12.94
C THR A 173 25.86 14.85 11.55
N ALA A 174 27.10 14.83 11.08
CA ALA A 174 27.46 14.12 9.85
C ALA A 174 28.89 13.58 9.91
N VAL A 175 29.19 12.59 9.08
CA VAL A 175 30.54 12.04 8.89
C VAL A 175 30.83 11.85 7.40
N SER A 176 32.01 12.26 6.98
CA SER A 176 32.57 11.98 5.64
C SER A 176 33.75 11.00 5.75
N SER A 177 34.36 10.64 4.62
CA SER A 177 35.62 9.88 4.58
C SER A 177 36.84 10.61 5.20
N LYS A 178 36.69 11.87 5.66
CA LYS A 178 37.81 12.70 6.16
C LYS A 178 37.54 13.39 7.50
N ALA A 179 36.29 13.76 7.79
CA ALA A 179 35.97 14.54 8.98
C ALA A 179 34.58 14.21 9.53
N TRP A 180 34.45 14.38 10.85
CA TRP A 180 33.15 14.50 11.50
C TRP A 180 32.66 15.96 11.45
N TYR A 181 31.35 16.13 11.59
CA TYR A 181 30.68 17.42 11.55
C TYR A 181 29.57 17.47 12.60
N GLY A 182 29.46 18.61 13.28
CA GLY A 182 28.35 18.94 14.16
C GLY A 182 27.74 20.28 13.77
N TRP A 183 26.41 20.35 13.70
CA TRP A 183 25.65 21.57 13.43
C TRP A 183 24.81 21.95 14.65
N VAL A 184 24.88 23.21 15.08
CA VAL A 184 24.05 23.76 16.15
C VAL A 184 23.13 24.82 15.57
N SER A 185 21.82 24.72 15.87
CA SER A 185 20.86 25.71 15.42
C SER A 185 21.16 27.08 16.02
N PRO A 186 21.24 28.16 15.21
CA PRO A 186 21.40 29.52 15.71
C PRO A 186 20.32 29.94 16.72
N PHE A 187 19.15 29.29 16.67
CA PHE A 187 18.11 29.40 17.70
C PHE A 187 18.64 29.16 19.12
N LEU A 188 19.38 28.06 19.36
CA LEU A 188 19.87 27.70 20.69
C LEU A 188 20.90 28.72 21.22
N ILE A 189 21.77 29.22 20.34
CA ILE A 189 22.76 30.24 20.68
C ILE A 189 22.06 31.55 21.08
N ASN A 190 21.09 31.98 20.28
CA ASN A 190 20.33 33.20 20.54
C ASN A 190 19.46 33.07 21.79
N HIS A 191 18.82 31.92 22.02
CA HIS A 191 18.00 31.65 23.20
C HIS A 191 18.83 31.60 24.49
N LYS A 192 20.06 31.07 24.44
CA LYS A 192 21.03 31.15 25.55
C LYS A 192 21.43 32.59 25.89
N THR A 193 21.34 33.51 24.93
CA THR A 193 21.72 34.94 25.09
C THR A 193 20.53 35.82 25.51
N ASP A 194 19.35 35.56 24.94
CA ASP A 194 18.06 36.14 25.32
C ASP A 194 16.98 35.04 25.30
N SER A 195 16.50 34.64 26.48
CA SER A 195 15.47 33.59 26.63
C SER A 195 14.09 33.99 26.07
N LYS A 196 13.92 35.22 25.58
CA LYS A 196 12.74 35.64 24.81
C LYS A 196 12.88 35.37 23.31
N PHE A 197 14.07 35.01 22.83
CA PHE A 197 14.29 34.65 21.43
C PHE A 197 13.57 33.34 21.10
N ASN A 198 12.64 33.40 20.14
CA ASN A 198 11.75 32.28 19.78
C ASN A 198 11.55 32.14 18.26
N ASP A 199 12.56 32.53 17.47
CA ASP A 199 12.57 32.28 16.02
C ASP A 199 13.30 30.97 15.73
N HIS A 200 12.53 29.95 15.36
CA HIS A 200 13.02 28.60 15.10
C HIS A 200 13.43 28.37 13.64
N GLN A 201 13.23 29.35 12.74
CA GLN A 201 13.19 29.13 11.29
C GLN A 201 14.57 29.01 10.62
N PHE A 202 15.38 28.06 11.08
CA PHE A 202 16.71 27.75 10.55
C PHE A 202 16.71 26.42 9.81
N LEU A 203 17.37 26.40 8.65
CA LEU A 203 17.56 25.20 7.82
C LEU A 203 19.05 24.96 7.61
N ILE A 204 19.41 23.71 7.37
CA ILE A 204 20.79 23.25 7.30
C ILE A 204 21.30 23.40 5.86
N PRO A 205 22.37 24.18 5.61
CA PRO A 205 22.98 24.29 4.28
C PRO A 205 23.90 23.10 3.98
N PHE A 206 23.85 22.61 2.75
CA PHE A 206 24.70 21.52 2.25
C PHE A 206 25.35 21.80 0.88
N ASP A 207 25.11 22.96 0.24
CA ASP A 207 25.68 23.35 -1.08
C ASP A 207 25.26 22.44 -2.27
N THR A 208 24.15 21.72 -2.13
CA THR A 208 23.65 20.74 -3.11
C THR A 208 23.11 21.36 -4.40
N LYS A 209 22.92 22.69 -4.47
CA LYS A 209 22.59 23.38 -5.74
C LYS A 209 23.80 23.41 -6.69
N ASN A 210 25.02 23.57 -6.16
CA ASN A 210 26.20 23.82 -6.97
C ASN A 210 26.88 22.53 -7.44
N ARG A 211 27.01 21.52 -6.58
CA ARG A 211 27.74 20.27 -6.84
C ARG A 211 26.94 19.01 -6.51
N PRO A 212 27.17 17.88 -7.20
CA PRO A 212 26.60 16.59 -6.81
C PRO A 212 27.04 16.21 -5.39
N LYS A 213 26.09 15.76 -4.56
CA LYS A 213 26.40 15.20 -3.23
C LYS A 213 25.58 13.94 -2.96
N LEU A 214 26.21 12.97 -2.31
CA LEU A 214 25.55 11.78 -1.78
C LEU A 214 25.32 11.98 -0.29
N LEU A 215 24.05 12.05 0.11
CA LEU A 215 23.63 12.30 1.49
C LEU A 215 22.86 11.09 1.99
N ILE A 216 23.46 10.33 2.91
CA ILE A 216 22.93 9.07 3.44
C ILE A 216 22.31 9.33 4.81
N GLY A 217 21.13 8.77 5.07
CA GLY A 217 20.47 8.84 6.38
C GLY A 217 19.56 7.63 6.60
N TYR A 218 19.29 7.27 7.86
CA TYR A 218 18.52 6.05 8.13
C TYR A 218 17.04 6.18 7.74
N ASN A 219 16.43 7.34 7.95
CA ASN A 219 15.10 7.68 7.45
C ASN A 219 15.17 9.00 6.68
N VAL A 220 16.12 9.09 5.73
CA VAL A 220 16.65 10.35 5.16
C VAL A 220 15.60 11.35 4.68
N SER A 221 14.37 10.94 4.36
CA SER A 221 13.25 11.83 4.03
C SER A 221 12.83 12.77 5.17
N TYR A 222 13.03 12.35 6.43
CA TYR A 222 12.82 13.16 7.63
C TYR A 222 13.92 14.23 7.76
N ASP A 223 15.17 13.84 7.57
CA ASP A 223 16.36 14.68 7.75
C ASP A 223 16.50 15.70 6.61
N ARG A 224 16.27 15.23 5.37
CA ARG A 224 16.13 16.03 4.15
C ARG A 224 15.16 17.19 4.32
N ALA A 225 14.07 17.00 5.06
CA ALA A 225 13.06 18.04 5.27
C ALA A 225 13.61 19.28 6.02
N ARG A 226 14.84 19.25 6.54
CA ARG A 226 15.49 20.40 7.21
C ARG A 226 16.62 21.02 6.37
N ILE A 227 16.86 20.53 5.16
CA ILE A 227 17.93 21.02 4.27
C ILE A 227 17.47 22.23 3.47
N LEU A 228 18.26 23.30 3.51
CA LEU A 228 17.94 24.60 2.92
C LEU A 228 17.73 24.55 1.40
N GLU A 229 18.60 23.82 0.68
CA GLU A 229 18.61 23.77 -0.78
C GLU A 229 17.44 23.00 -1.39
N GLU A 230 16.81 22.10 -0.64
CA GLU A 230 15.67 21.30 -1.10
C GLU A 230 14.39 22.12 -1.26
N TYR A 231 14.30 23.24 -0.55
CA TYR A 231 13.25 24.23 -0.69
C TYR A 231 13.53 25.16 -1.88
N SER A 232 13.63 24.58 -3.09
CA SER A 232 13.77 25.30 -4.35
C SER A 232 13.04 24.63 -5.51
N ILE A 233 12.44 25.46 -6.38
CA ILE A 233 11.68 25.00 -7.55
C ILE A 233 12.57 24.22 -8.53
N LYS A 234 13.84 24.61 -8.67
CA LYS A 234 14.84 23.79 -9.35
C LYS A 234 15.28 22.64 -8.44
N GLN A 235 15.28 21.42 -8.99
CA GLN A 235 15.77 20.23 -8.29
C GLN A 235 17.26 20.39 -7.94
N SER A 236 17.66 19.96 -6.75
CA SER A 236 19.07 19.98 -6.33
C SER A 236 19.88 18.88 -7.05
N LYS A 237 21.19 18.89 -6.81
CA LYS A 237 22.13 17.83 -7.22
C LYS A 237 22.41 16.86 -6.07
N ALA A 238 21.55 16.79 -5.06
CA ALA A 238 21.64 15.76 -4.04
C ALA A 238 21.15 14.39 -4.58
N PHE A 239 21.65 13.32 -3.97
CA PHE A 239 20.95 12.04 -3.87
C PHE A 239 20.85 11.70 -2.38
N PHE A 240 19.62 11.69 -1.88
CA PHE A 240 19.27 11.17 -0.56
C PHE A 240 19.14 9.64 -0.60
N LEU A 241 20.11 8.94 -0.03
CA LEU A 241 20.11 7.48 0.03
C LEU A 241 19.55 7.01 1.38
N ASP A 242 18.40 6.35 1.33
CA ASP A 242 17.61 5.92 2.49
C ASP A 242 18.04 4.51 2.93
N ALA A 243 18.76 4.39 4.06
CA ALA A 243 19.24 3.10 4.54
C ALA A 243 18.09 2.16 4.98
N MET A 244 16.98 2.70 5.51
CA MET A 244 15.78 1.92 5.81
C MET A 244 15.15 1.34 4.54
N SER A 245 15.13 2.10 3.42
CA SER A 245 14.70 1.56 2.12
C SER A 245 15.55 0.37 1.68
N LEU A 246 16.88 0.43 1.86
CA LEU A 246 17.76 -0.69 1.54
C LEU A 246 17.44 -1.91 2.42
N HIS A 247 17.33 -1.73 3.75
CA HIS A 247 16.96 -2.80 4.68
C HIS A 247 15.64 -3.48 4.30
N ILE A 248 14.58 -2.71 4.03
CA ILE A 248 13.25 -3.25 3.74
C ILE A 248 13.26 -4.10 2.46
N ALA A 249 14.01 -3.69 1.43
CA ALA A 249 14.15 -4.44 0.19
C ALA A 249 14.94 -5.77 0.35
N ILE A 250 15.87 -5.82 1.31
CA ILE A 250 16.83 -6.93 1.50
C ILE A 250 16.34 -7.96 2.54
N SER A 251 15.86 -7.44 3.68
CA SER A 251 15.61 -8.16 4.95
C SER A 251 14.28 -7.76 5.60
N GLY A 252 13.44 -6.94 4.94
CA GLY A 252 12.17 -6.50 5.51
C GLY A 252 11.17 -7.64 5.71
N ILE A 253 10.43 -7.62 6.83
CA ILE A 253 9.40 -8.62 7.17
C ILE A 253 7.97 -8.14 6.87
N CYS A 254 7.11 -9.05 6.38
CA CYS A 254 5.73 -8.71 6.01
C CYS A 254 4.79 -8.61 7.23
N SER A 255 3.61 -8.01 7.03
CA SER A 255 2.63 -7.80 8.12
C SER A 255 2.13 -9.08 8.79
N GLN A 256 2.17 -10.23 8.09
CA GLN A 256 1.81 -11.54 8.66
C GLN A 256 2.94 -12.12 9.53
N GLN A 257 4.20 -11.76 9.26
CA GLN A 257 5.38 -12.22 9.99
C GLN A 257 5.63 -11.42 11.27
N ARG A 258 5.26 -10.13 11.30
CA ARG A 258 5.51 -9.23 12.45
C ARG A 258 5.09 -9.79 13.82
N PRO A 259 3.88 -10.38 14.01
CA PRO A 259 3.49 -10.92 15.32
C PRO A 259 4.34 -12.13 15.75
N ILE A 260 4.75 -12.98 14.80
CA ILE A 260 5.59 -14.15 15.05
C ILE A 260 6.99 -13.69 15.45
N TRP A 261 7.57 -12.72 14.73
CA TRP A 261 8.86 -12.12 15.05
C TRP A 261 8.85 -11.42 16.42
N GLN A 262 7.77 -10.72 16.78
CA GLN A 262 7.61 -10.09 18.10
C GLN A 262 7.55 -11.12 19.23
N LYS A 263 6.86 -12.25 19.04
CA LYS A 263 6.89 -13.38 19.99
C LYS A 263 8.31 -13.94 20.11
N HIS A 264 8.94 -14.24 18.98
CA HIS A 264 10.28 -14.82 18.95
C HIS A 264 11.32 -13.93 19.65
N LYS A 265 11.30 -12.61 19.39
CA LYS A 265 12.22 -11.69 20.05
C LYS A 265 11.99 -11.63 21.56
N LYS A 266 10.73 -11.59 22.01
CA LYS A 266 10.42 -11.63 23.46
C LYS A 266 10.91 -12.93 24.11
N ASN A 267 10.87 -14.05 23.38
CA ASN A 267 11.42 -15.32 23.85
C ASN A 267 12.97 -15.30 23.92
N GLN A 268 13.64 -14.68 22.94
CA GLN A 268 15.10 -14.45 22.98
C GLN A 268 15.50 -13.55 24.16
N GLU A 269 14.79 -12.43 24.34
CA GLU A 269 15.05 -11.46 25.41
C GLU A 269 14.88 -12.14 26.79
N LYS A 270 13.81 -12.93 27.01
CA LYS A 270 13.64 -13.74 28.23
C LYS A 270 14.77 -14.75 28.45
N LEU A 271 15.20 -15.47 27.41
CA LEU A 271 16.27 -16.47 27.54
C LEU A 271 17.63 -15.83 27.86
N GLN A 272 17.87 -14.61 27.38
CA GLN A 272 19.05 -13.82 27.75
C GLN A 272 18.95 -13.35 29.21
N GLU A 273 17.82 -12.77 29.61
CA GLU A 273 17.55 -12.40 31.01
C GLU A 273 17.69 -13.61 31.97
N GLU A 274 17.15 -14.77 31.62
CA GLU A 274 17.25 -16.01 32.42
C GLU A 274 18.72 -16.49 32.52
N THR A 275 19.50 -16.44 31.43
CA THR A 275 20.92 -16.85 31.43
C THR A 275 21.82 -15.87 32.19
N GLU A 276 21.60 -14.56 32.06
CA GLU A 276 22.38 -13.52 32.75
C GLU A 276 22.12 -13.48 34.26
N ASN A 277 20.93 -13.92 34.72
CA ASN A 277 20.63 -14.03 36.15
C ASN A 277 21.17 -15.33 36.78
N ASP A 278 21.14 -16.48 36.08
CA ASP A 278 21.70 -17.75 36.58
C ASP A 278 23.24 -17.68 36.78
N GLU A 279 23.96 -16.70 36.21
CA GLU A 279 25.38 -16.44 36.53
C GLU A 279 25.60 -15.63 37.82
N PHE A 280 24.57 -14.98 38.39
CA PHE A 280 24.72 -14.06 39.53
C PHE A 280 24.06 -14.48 40.84
N ASP A 281 23.05 -15.36 40.84
CA ASP A 281 22.44 -15.88 42.08
C ASP A 281 22.48 -17.42 42.17
N ASN A 282 23.42 -17.93 42.97
CA ASN A 282 23.57 -19.35 43.25
C ASN A 282 22.82 -19.77 44.54
N SER A 283 21.76 -19.06 44.93
CA SER A 283 21.01 -19.29 46.17
C SER A 283 19.49 -19.24 46.02
N ALA A 284 18.81 -20.21 46.66
CA ALA A 284 17.36 -20.28 46.87
C ALA A 284 16.43 -20.28 45.61
N LYS A 285 16.38 -21.40 44.87
CA LYS A 285 15.23 -21.70 44.00
C LYS A 285 14.01 -22.06 44.88
N ASN A 286 12.91 -21.33 44.72
CA ASN A 286 11.59 -21.66 45.26
C ASN A 286 10.73 -22.28 44.15
N ASP A 287 9.91 -23.28 44.49
CA ASP A 287 9.50 -24.35 43.56
C ASP A 287 8.10 -24.18 42.91
N ASP A 288 7.52 -22.96 42.94
CA ASP A 288 6.06 -22.76 42.77
C ASP A 288 5.63 -21.92 41.53
N ASP A 289 6.51 -21.73 40.53
CA ASP A 289 6.18 -20.99 39.28
C ASP A 289 6.12 -21.91 38.05
N LEU A 290 5.23 -22.92 38.13
CA LEU A 290 5.16 -24.07 37.20
C LEU A 290 4.58 -23.74 35.79
N TYR A 291 4.48 -22.46 35.40
CA TYR A 291 3.81 -22.02 34.16
C TYR A 291 4.48 -20.85 33.42
N SER A 292 5.74 -20.99 32.98
CA SER A 292 6.18 -20.60 31.59
C SER A 292 7.72 -20.51 31.36
N GLN A 293 8.51 -21.45 31.88
CA GLN A 293 9.89 -21.63 31.42
C GLN A 293 9.90 -22.02 29.92
N PHE A 294 10.34 -21.11 29.05
CA PHE A 294 10.40 -21.31 27.59
C PHE A 294 11.84 -21.65 27.19
N SER A 295 12.12 -22.93 26.93
CA SER A 295 13.51 -23.40 26.90
C SER A 295 14.27 -22.97 25.64
N ALA A 296 15.60 -23.04 25.70
CA ALA A 296 16.45 -22.91 24.51
C ALA A 296 16.12 -23.96 23.43
N GLN A 297 15.60 -25.14 23.81
CA GLN A 297 15.11 -26.15 22.87
C GLN A 297 13.81 -25.70 22.18
N ASP A 298 12.91 -25.00 22.87
CA ASP A 298 11.69 -24.45 22.27
C ASP A 298 12.01 -23.30 21.30
N LEU A 299 13.02 -22.48 21.63
CA LEU A 299 13.54 -21.46 20.71
C LEU A 299 14.16 -22.10 19.45
N ALA A 300 14.94 -23.17 19.62
CA ALA A 300 15.49 -23.94 18.50
C ALA A 300 14.39 -24.59 17.65
N ASN A 301 13.34 -25.13 18.28
CA ASN A 301 12.17 -25.69 17.59
C ASN A 301 11.41 -24.61 16.78
N GLU A 302 11.24 -23.40 17.34
CA GLU A 302 10.64 -22.26 16.64
C GLU A 302 11.47 -21.82 15.41
N LEU A 303 12.80 -21.84 15.52
CA LEU A 303 13.72 -21.57 14.40
C LEU A 303 13.75 -22.69 13.35
N LEU A 304 13.45 -23.94 13.71
CA LEU A 304 13.30 -25.04 12.75
C LEU A 304 11.97 -24.95 11.98
N ASP A 305 10.89 -24.53 12.64
CA ASP A 305 9.57 -24.32 12.04
C ASP A 305 9.53 -23.10 11.10
N ASP A 306 10.12 -21.97 11.51
CA ASP A 306 10.11 -20.69 10.80
C ASP A 306 11.54 -20.06 10.68
N PRO A 307 12.46 -20.63 9.89
CA PRO A 307 13.88 -20.20 9.83
C PRO A 307 14.13 -18.75 9.38
N TRP A 308 13.12 -18.11 8.77
CA TRP A 308 13.17 -16.72 8.32
C TRP A 308 13.26 -15.71 9.48
N LEU A 309 12.99 -16.13 10.72
CA LEU A 309 13.11 -15.29 11.92
C LEU A 309 14.53 -14.70 12.06
N ASN A 310 15.56 -15.47 11.70
CA ASN A 310 16.96 -15.03 11.64
C ASN A 310 17.36 -14.44 10.25
N LYS A 311 16.39 -13.99 9.46
CA LYS A 311 16.55 -13.49 8.07
C LYS A 311 15.79 -12.19 7.81
N GLY A 312 15.27 -11.53 8.85
CA GLY A 312 14.68 -10.20 8.74
C GLY A 312 14.29 -9.59 10.07
N SER A 313 14.06 -8.27 10.07
CA SER A 313 13.68 -7.51 11.26
C SER A 313 12.76 -6.31 10.94
N PRO A 314 12.10 -5.70 11.94
CA PRO A 314 11.32 -4.47 11.78
C PRO A 314 12.19 -3.24 11.47
N ASN A 315 11.62 -2.30 10.73
CA ASN A 315 12.28 -1.20 10.03
C ASN A 315 13.01 -0.14 10.91
N SER A 316 13.04 -0.24 12.24
CA SER A 316 13.62 0.80 13.12
C SER A 316 15.14 0.62 13.28
N LEU A 317 15.93 1.70 13.22
CA LEU A 317 17.41 1.67 13.30
C LEU A 317 17.93 0.72 14.40
N ALA A 318 17.46 0.86 15.65
CA ALA A 318 17.89 0.00 16.76
C ALA A 318 17.63 -1.52 16.57
N ASN A 319 16.62 -1.94 15.78
CA ASN A 319 16.41 -3.36 15.45
C ASN A 319 17.19 -3.81 14.20
N VAL A 320 17.64 -2.86 13.37
CA VAL A 320 18.39 -3.14 12.14
C VAL A 320 19.90 -3.11 12.41
N ALA A 321 20.37 -2.20 13.25
CA ALA A 321 21.74 -2.15 13.77
C ALA A 321 22.05 -3.38 14.66
N ASP A 322 21.09 -3.83 15.48
CA ASP A 322 21.17 -5.10 16.21
C ASP A 322 21.22 -6.30 15.24
N PHE A 323 20.25 -6.42 14.33
CA PHE A 323 20.16 -7.55 13.40
C PHE A 323 21.32 -7.65 12.38
N HIS A 324 21.77 -6.53 11.80
CA HIS A 324 22.86 -6.53 10.82
C HIS A 324 24.26 -6.39 11.44
N CYS A 325 24.42 -5.64 12.53
CA CYS A 325 25.74 -5.26 13.04
C CYS A 325 26.01 -5.67 14.50
N GLY A 326 25.02 -6.22 15.22
CA GLY A 326 25.12 -6.53 16.66
C GLY A 326 25.11 -5.30 17.56
N ILE A 327 24.79 -4.11 17.01
CA ILE A 327 24.85 -2.84 17.73
C ILE A 327 23.56 -2.65 18.54
N LYS A 328 23.66 -2.76 19.87
CA LYS A 328 22.58 -2.36 20.79
C LYS A 328 22.58 -0.84 20.95
N MET A 329 21.40 -0.22 20.87
CA MET A 329 21.22 1.24 20.97
C MET A 329 20.26 1.58 22.12
N ASP A 330 20.66 2.48 23.00
CA ASP A 330 19.75 3.05 24.01
C ASP A 330 18.77 4.04 23.34
N LYS A 331 17.55 4.09 23.86
CA LYS A 331 16.45 4.92 23.38
C LYS A 331 16.14 6.09 24.32
N LYS A 332 16.59 6.03 25.58
CA LYS A 332 16.19 6.96 26.66
C LYS A 332 16.65 8.41 26.40
N VAL A 333 17.90 8.59 25.94
CA VAL A 333 18.49 9.92 25.69
C VAL A 333 17.69 10.71 24.64
N ARG A 334 17.06 10.02 23.69
CA ARG A 334 16.26 10.65 22.64
C ARG A 334 15.00 11.36 23.17
N ASP A 335 14.44 10.89 24.28
CA ASP A 335 13.26 11.50 24.90
C ASP A 335 13.57 12.89 25.50
N GLU A 336 14.84 13.32 25.61
CA GLU A 336 15.22 14.69 25.99
C GLU A 336 14.80 15.72 24.92
N PHE A 337 14.85 15.37 23.63
CA PHE A 337 14.32 16.22 22.54
C PHE A 337 12.79 16.37 22.57
N ALA A 338 12.12 15.66 23.48
CA ALA A 338 10.71 15.81 23.78
C ALA A 338 10.41 16.95 24.78
N THR A 339 11.41 17.71 25.23
CA THR A 339 11.19 18.88 26.10
C THR A 339 10.40 20.02 25.42
N LEU A 340 9.95 20.98 26.23
CA LEU A 340 9.41 22.27 25.81
C LEU A 340 10.33 23.44 26.22
N ASP A 341 11.39 23.20 26.99
CA ASP A 341 12.39 24.19 27.38
C ASP A 341 13.71 23.96 26.60
N PRO A 342 14.13 24.88 25.72
CA PRO A 342 15.42 24.79 25.02
C PRO A 342 16.63 24.71 25.95
N MET A 343 16.53 25.18 27.20
CA MET A 343 17.63 25.15 28.16
C MET A 343 18.08 23.74 28.52
N ASP A 344 17.19 22.74 28.51
CA ASP A 344 17.58 21.34 28.76
C ASP A 344 18.62 20.88 27.72
N ILE A 345 18.35 21.15 26.44
CA ILE A 345 19.24 20.83 25.31
C ILE A 345 20.56 21.61 25.39
N ILE A 346 20.50 22.87 25.81
CA ILE A 346 21.68 23.74 25.98
C ILE A 346 22.57 23.25 27.13
N ASN A 347 21.97 22.69 28.18
CA ASN A 347 22.68 22.20 29.35
C ASN A 347 23.27 20.78 29.14
N ASN A 348 22.58 19.89 28.42
CA ASN A 348 23.07 18.54 28.12
C ASN A 348 23.72 18.39 26.73
N PHE A 349 24.09 19.52 26.09
CA PHE A 349 24.53 19.59 24.69
C PHE A 349 25.59 18.54 24.29
N ASN A 350 26.66 18.37 25.08
CA ASN A 350 27.76 17.47 24.74
C ASN A 350 27.35 15.98 24.72
N ASN A 351 26.40 15.58 25.57
CA ASN A 351 25.83 14.24 25.57
C ASN A 351 24.86 14.03 24.39
N LEU A 352 24.01 15.02 24.12
CA LEU A 352 23.04 14.97 23.01
C LEU A 352 23.70 14.98 21.63
N MET A 353 24.79 15.74 21.46
CA MET A 353 25.59 15.73 20.24
C MET A 353 26.33 14.39 20.04
N ASP A 354 26.81 13.78 21.13
CA ASP A 354 27.41 12.44 21.08
C ASP A 354 26.39 11.33 20.79
N TYR A 355 25.15 11.45 21.31
CA TYR A 355 24.02 10.60 20.92
C TYR A 355 23.75 10.69 19.41
N CYS A 356 23.61 11.91 18.87
CA CYS A 356 23.39 12.10 17.42
C CYS A 356 24.51 11.45 16.59
N ALA A 357 25.77 11.62 17.01
CA ALA A 357 26.91 11.03 16.33
C ALA A 357 26.95 9.49 16.39
N LYS A 358 26.44 8.88 17.46
CA LYS A 358 26.26 7.41 17.57
C LYS A 358 25.17 6.88 16.63
N ASP A 359 24.08 7.63 16.43
CA ASP A 359 23.04 7.28 15.46
C ASP A 359 23.57 7.38 14.01
N VAL A 360 24.44 8.37 13.71
CA VAL A 360 25.16 8.47 12.43
C VAL A 360 26.16 7.33 12.22
N ASP A 361 26.97 6.98 13.23
CA ASP A 361 27.93 5.86 13.19
C ASP A 361 27.23 4.50 12.96
N SER A 362 26.14 4.27 13.70
CA SER A 362 25.26 3.11 13.52
C SER A 362 24.64 3.08 12.11
N THR A 363 24.23 4.23 11.59
CA THR A 363 23.69 4.37 10.23
C THR A 363 24.74 4.09 9.15
N PHE A 364 25.98 4.58 9.31
CA PHE A 364 27.09 4.25 8.41
C PHE A 364 27.35 2.74 8.41
N SER A 365 27.55 2.15 9.60
CA SER A 365 27.83 0.72 9.79
C SER A 365 26.76 -0.19 9.18
N VAL A 366 25.48 0.14 9.37
CA VAL A 366 24.35 -0.55 8.74
C VAL A 366 24.36 -0.38 7.22
N THR A 367 24.53 0.84 6.72
CA THR A 367 24.50 1.11 5.27
C THR A 367 25.66 0.45 4.53
N ALA A 368 26.86 0.46 5.11
CA ALA A 368 28.05 -0.18 4.55
C ALA A 368 27.86 -1.69 4.38
N LYS A 369 27.18 -2.36 5.33
CA LYS A 369 26.82 -3.77 5.21
C LYS A 369 25.69 -4.03 4.22
N LEU A 370 24.64 -3.20 4.22
CA LEU A 370 23.47 -3.37 3.35
C LEU A 370 23.75 -3.08 1.87
N PHE A 371 24.60 -2.10 1.55
CA PHE A 371 24.70 -1.59 0.18
C PHE A 371 25.28 -2.60 -0.84
N PRO A 372 26.36 -3.36 -0.56
CA PRO A 372 26.82 -4.43 -1.47
C PRO A 372 25.76 -5.51 -1.70
N GLU A 373 24.97 -5.82 -0.68
CA GLU A 373 23.86 -6.78 -0.76
C GLU A 373 22.69 -6.22 -1.58
N PHE A 374 22.36 -4.93 -1.43
CA PHE A 374 21.40 -4.22 -2.28
C PHE A 374 21.77 -4.33 -3.75
N ARG A 375 23.05 -4.08 -4.09
CA ARG A 375 23.55 -4.18 -5.48
C ARG A 375 23.48 -5.61 -6.03
N THR A 376 23.44 -6.63 -5.18
CA THR A 376 23.32 -8.04 -5.56
C THR A 376 21.85 -8.49 -5.71
N LYS A 377 20.97 -8.02 -4.82
CA LYS A 377 19.52 -8.29 -4.87
C LYS A 377 18.81 -7.43 -5.91
N VAL A 378 19.24 -6.20 -6.16
CA VAL A 378 18.64 -5.23 -7.11
C VAL A 378 19.71 -4.75 -8.11
N PRO A 379 20.10 -5.59 -9.09
CA PRO A 379 21.32 -5.37 -9.89
C PRO A 379 21.19 -4.34 -11.02
N HIS A 380 19.98 -4.04 -11.51
CA HIS A 380 19.82 -3.17 -12.67
C HIS A 380 20.01 -1.68 -12.31
N PRO A 381 20.85 -0.91 -13.04
CA PRO A 381 21.23 0.45 -12.65
C PRO A 381 20.04 1.44 -12.59
N VAL A 382 19.01 1.25 -13.42
CA VAL A 382 17.76 2.02 -13.40
C VAL A 382 17.12 2.03 -12.00
N SER A 383 17.11 0.90 -11.29
CA SER A 383 16.48 0.82 -9.97
C SER A 383 17.21 1.59 -8.88
N PHE A 384 18.51 1.87 -9.05
CA PHE A 384 19.25 2.77 -8.15
C PHE A 384 19.12 4.23 -8.58
N ALA A 385 19.15 4.51 -9.89
CA ALA A 385 18.95 5.86 -10.43
C ALA A 385 17.56 6.43 -10.08
N ALA A 386 16.49 5.62 -10.13
CA ALA A 386 15.14 6.06 -9.81
C ALA A 386 14.99 6.57 -8.36
N LEU A 387 15.71 5.98 -7.39
CA LEU A 387 15.67 6.39 -5.98
C LEU A 387 16.11 7.84 -5.78
N ARG A 388 17.07 8.33 -6.57
CA ARG A 388 17.51 9.73 -6.54
C ARG A 388 16.36 10.69 -6.80
N HIS A 389 15.49 10.36 -7.76
CA HIS A 389 14.34 11.19 -8.10
C HIS A 389 13.23 11.05 -7.06
N MET A 390 12.91 9.82 -6.63
CA MET A 390 11.92 9.53 -5.60
C MET A 390 12.29 10.09 -4.21
N GLY A 391 13.58 10.22 -3.89
CA GLY A 391 14.06 10.91 -2.68
C GLY A 391 13.99 12.44 -2.76
N SER A 392 13.75 13.03 -3.94
CA SER A 392 13.83 14.49 -4.20
C SER A 392 12.47 15.17 -4.48
N LEU A 393 11.37 14.48 -4.18
CA LEU A 393 9.99 14.97 -4.36
C LEU A 393 9.72 16.25 -3.57
N MET A 394 8.77 17.06 -4.06
CA MET A 394 8.24 18.23 -3.35
C MET A 394 6.83 18.54 -3.81
N LEU A 395 6.06 19.19 -2.95
CA LEU A 395 4.69 19.61 -3.21
C LEU A 395 4.59 21.13 -2.98
N PRO A 396 4.49 21.95 -4.04
CA PRO A 396 4.24 23.38 -3.90
C PRO A 396 2.78 23.62 -3.47
N THR A 397 2.58 24.60 -2.62
CA THR A 397 1.27 25.02 -2.07
C THR A 397 1.30 26.54 -1.89
N THR A 398 0.28 27.16 -1.31
CA THR A 398 0.29 28.58 -0.98
C THR A 398 -0.09 28.81 0.48
N LYS A 399 -0.10 30.07 0.93
CA LYS A 399 -0.67 30.47 2.23
C LYS A 399 -2.15 30.06 2.40
N ASN A 400 -2.84 29.66 1.33
CA ASN A 400 -4.16 29.02 1.41
C ASN A 400 -4.12 27.74 2.28
N TRP A 401 -2.99 27.04 2.38
CA TRP A 401 -2.83 25.86 3.24
C TRP A 401 -3.27 26.09 4.69
N ASN A 402 -2.89 27.24 5.26
CA ASN A 402 -3.26 27.59 6.64
C ASN A 402 -4.76 27.87 6.76
N LYS A 403 -5.34 28.58 5.79
CA LYS A 403 -6.79 28.83 5.70
C LYS A 403 -7.58 27.52 5.52
N TYR A 404 -7.06 26.59 4.73
CA TYR A 404 -7.64 25.26 4.54
C TYR A 404 -7.68 24.47 5.85
N ILE A 405 -6.56 24.42 6.58
CA ILE A 405 -6.47 23.83 7.92
C ILE A 405 -7.46 24.49 8.89
N GLU A 406 -7.49 25.82 8.94
CA GLU A 406 -8.37 26.60 9.82
C GLU A 406 -9.85 26.37 9.49
N THR A 407 -10.23 26.40 8.20
CA THR A 407 -11.62 26.20 7.75
C THR A 407 -12.09 24.77 8.00
N ALA A 408 -11.25 23.77 7.69
CA ALA A 408 -11.56 22.36 7.91
C ALA A 408 -11.63 21.99 9.40
N GLU A 409 -10.77 22.58 10.24
CA GLU A 409 -10.80 22.37 11.68
C GLU A 409 -11.98 23.08 12.34
N ASN A 410 -12.24 24.35 12.02
CA ASN A 410 -13.38 25.10 12.57
C ASN A 410 -14.70 24.38 12.22
N LEU A 411 -14.91 24.00 10.96
CA LEU A 411 -16.09 23.24 10.55
C LEU A 411 -16.16 21.84 11.17
N TYR A 412 -15.02 21.21 11.49
CA TYR A 412 -15.01 19.96 12.26
C TYR A 412 -15.46 20.18 13.71
N GLN A 413 -14.97 21.23 14.37
CA GLN A 413 -15.35 21.55 15.74
C GLN A 413 -16.80 22.05 15.84
N GLU A 414 -17.28 22.88 14.91
CA GLU A 414 -18.69 23.28 14.79
C GLU A 414 -19.61 22.06 14.67
N ASN A 415 -19.29 21.11 13.78
CA ASN A 415 -20.07 19.88 13.64
C ASN A 415 -20.00 18.99 14.89
N ARG A 416 -18.86 18.97 15.58
CA ARG A 416 -18.69 18.21 16.84
C ARG A 416 -19.51 18.83 17.96
N SER A 417 -19.41 20.14 18.17
CA SER A 417 -20.18 20.88 19.17
C SER A 417 -21.68 20.83 18.87
N GLY A 418 -22.10 20.97 17.61
CA GLY A 418 -23.51 20.80 17.22
C GLY A 418 -24.06 19.40 17.57
N VAL A 419 -23.29 18.34 17.32
CA VAL A 419 -23.66 16.97 17.71
C VAL A 419 -23.67 16.80 19.23
N THR A 420 -22.71 17.37 19.97
CA THR A 420 -22.69 17.33 21.44
C THR A 420 -23.88 18.09 22.03
N ASN A 421 -24.12 19.34 21.61
CA ASN A 421 -25.21 20.17 22.12
C ASN A 421 -26.58 19.50 21.98
N ILE A 422 -26.90 18.90 20.82
CA ILE A 422 -28.17 18.16 20.63
C ILE A 422 -28.26 16.97 21.59
N LEU A 423 -27.15 16.25 21.82
CA LEU A 423 -27.14 15.12 22.75
C LEU A 423 -27.24 15.57 24.22
N GLU A 424 -26.64 16.70 24.60
CA GLU A 424 -26.76 17.31 25.92
C GLU A 424 -28.18 17.84 26.18
N GLU A 425 -28.80 18.49 25.20
CA GLU A 425 -30.21 18.92 25.23
C GLU A 425 -31.13 17.73 25.50
N ARG A 426 -31.01 16.63 24.73
CA ARG A 426 -31.78 15.40 24.93
C ARG A 426 -31.53 14.72 26.27
N VAL A 427 -30.30 14.81 26.82
CA VAL A 427 -30.00 14.29 28.16
C VAL A 427 -30.64 15.15 29.25
N ASN A 428 -30.57 16.48 29.12
CA ASN A 428 -31.11 17.42 30.09
C ASN A 428 -32.65 17.41 30.12
N GLU A 429 -33.31 17.25 28.97
CA GLU A 429 -34.76 17.00 28.90
C GLU A 429 -35.18 15.79 29.74
N LEU A 430 -34.46 14.67 29.64
CA LEU A 430 -34.82 13.42 30.33
C LEU A 430 -34.64 13.47 31.85
N VAL A 431 -33.91 14.46 32.39
CA VAL A 431 -33.81 14.72 33.84
C VAL A 431 -34.54 16.00 34.26
N LYS A 432 -35.27 16.66 33.36
CA LYS A 432 -35.92 17.95 33.62
C LYS A 432 -36.93 17.87 34.76
N PHE A 433 -37.65 16.75 34.91
CA PHE A 433 -38.56 16.50 36.03
C PHE A 433 -37.86 16.56 37.41
N ILE A 434 -36.57 16.26 37.50
CA ILE A 434 -35.76 16.35 38.73
C ILE A 434 -35.28 17.79 38.97
N ILE A 435 -34.95 18.51 37.89
CA ILE A 435 -34.45 19.90 37.93
C ILE A 435 -35.58 20.85 38.31
N ASP A 436 -36.71 20.77 37.59
CA ASP A 436 -37.87 21.65 37.73
C ASP A 436 -38.84 21.16 38.83
N LYS A 437 -38.67 19.93 39.32
CA LYS A 437 -39.52 19.24 40.31
C LYS A 437 -40.98 19.03 39.86
N ASP A 438 -41.19 18.91 38.56
CA ASP A 438 -42.49 18.70 37.94
C ASP A 438 -42.61 17.24 37.46
N GLU A 439 -43.42 16.44 38.16
CA GLU A 439 -43.64 15.03 37.80
C GLU A 439 -44.36 14.84 36.46
N SER A 440 -45.04 15.86 35.92
CA SER A 440 -45.65 15.78 34.58
C SER A 440 -44.62 15.74 33.45
N LEU A 441 -43.37 16.14 33.73
CA LEU A 441 -42.23 16.05 32.81
C LEU A 441 -41.45 14.73 32.91
N LYS A 442 -41.91 13.78 33.74
CA LYS A 442 -41.25 12.47 33.92
C LYS A 442 -41.40 11.65 32.63
N PRO A 443 -40.30 11.14 32.04
CA PRO A 443 -40.40 10.26 30.88
C PRO A 443 -41.19 8.98 31.19
N ASP A 444 -41.90 8.45 30.19
CA ASP A 444 -42.47 7.10 30.30
C ASP A 444 -41.32 6.09 30.38
N LEU A 445 -41.25 5.36 31.51
CA LEU A 445 -40.24 4.35 31.80
C LEU A 445 -40.77 2.92 31.65
N GLU A 446 -42.07 2.75 31.48
CA GLU A 446 -42.75 1.46 31.49
C GLU A 446 -43.04 0.98 30.06
N ASN A 447 -43.47 1.89 29.19
CA ASN A 447 -43.81 1.60 27.79
C ASN A 447 -42.71 2.00 26.78
N ASP A 448 -41.79 2.90 27.11
CA ASP A 448 -40.71 3.30 26.18
C ASP A 448 -39.58 2.25 26.13
N PRO A 449 -39.39 1.56 24.98
CA PRO A 449 -38.46 0.44 24.90
C PRO A 449 -36.98 0.87 24.88
N TRP A 450 -36.65 2.16 24.74
CA TRP A 450 -35.28 2.66 24.80
C TRP A 450 -34.93 3.21 26.18
N TYR A 451 -35.84 3.96 26.81
CA TYR A 451 -35.58 4.59 28.11
C TYR A 451 -35.64 3.58 29.26
N LYS A 452 -36.44 2.51 29.16
CA LYS A 452 -36.43 1.39 30.12
C LYS A 452 -35.06 0.70 30.25
N GLN A 453 -34.18 0.81 29.24
CA GLN A 453 -32.81 0.25 29.24
C GLN A 453 -31.77 1.10 30.00
N LEU A 454 -32.15 2.26 30.57
CA LEU A 454 -31.24 3.14 31.32
C LEU A 454 -31.28 2.86 32.83
N ASP A 455 -30.15 3.02 33.52
CA ASP A 455 -30.08 2.88 34.99
C ASP A 455 -30.67 4.10 35.69
N TRP A 456 -31.99 4.05 35.90
CA TRP A 456 -32.78 5.08 36.59
C TRP A 456 -32.59 5.11 38.12
N SER A 457 -31.68 4.32 38.69
CA SER A 457 -31.49 4.29 40.15
C SER A 457 -30.99 5.65 40.68
N ILE A 458 -31.80 6.28 41.54
CA ILE A 458 -31.46 7.53 42.22
C ILE A 458 -30.81 7.18 43.56
N LYS A 459 -29.61 7.71 43.80
CA LYS A 459 -28.93 7.55 45.09
C LYS A 459 -29.20 8.78 45.96
N GLU A 460 -29.94 8.55 47.05
CA GLU A 460 -30.39 9.57 47.99
C GLU A 460 -29.24 10.33 48.66
N PRO A 461 -29.48 11.59 49.08
CA PRO A 461 -28.53 12.35 49.88
C PRO A 461 -28.36 11.73 51.26
N ARG A 462 -27.15 11.23 51.55
CA ARG A 462 -26.80 10.80 52.92
C ARG A 462 -26.93 11.98 53.87
N LEU A 463 -27.82 11.86 54.85
CA LEU A 463 -28.03 12.85 55.92
C LEU A 463 -27.29 12.45 57.19
N LYS A 464 -26.95 13.45 58.01
CA LYS A 464 -26.51 13.31 59.40
C LYS A 464 -27.72 13.14 60.32
N LYS A 465 -27.50 12.77 61.58
CA LYS A 465 -28.56 12.65 62.62
C LYS A 465 -29.34 13.95 62.91
N ASN A 466 -28.84 15.11 62.49
CA ASN A 466 -29.51 16.41 62.60
C ASN A 466 -30.18 16.87 61.28
N GLY A 467 -30.37 15.97 60.30
CA GLY A 467 -31.02 16.27 59.02
C GLY A 467 -30.12 16.95 57.96
N GLU A 468 -28.91 17.41 58.33
CA GLU A 468 -27.99 18.04 57.38
C GLU A 468 -27.35 17.03 56.41
N PRO A 469 -27.10 17.39 55.13
CA PRO A 469 -26.28 16.60 54.23
C PRO A 469 -24.87 16.29 54.76
N PHE A 470 -24.41 15.06 54.53
CA PHE A 470 -23.03 14.65 54.83
C PHE A 470 -22.03 15.31 53.86
N ALA A 471 -20.97 15.93 54.36
CA ALA A 471 -20.06 16.78 53.55
C ALA A 471 -19.28 16.07 52.40
N LYS A 472 -19.40 14.74 52.26
CA LYS A 472 -18.84 13.94 51.17
C LYS A 472 -19.94 13.08 50.53
N GLN A 473 -20.86 13.73 49.81
CA GLN A 473 -21.83 13.03 48.96
C GLN A 473 -21.20 12.60 47.63
N ALA A 474 -21.93 11.81 46.83
CA ALA A 474 -21.52 11.53 45.46
C ALA A 474 -21.77 12.76 44.57
N PHE A 475 -21.02 12.88 43.48
CA PHE A 475 -21.28 13.96 42.52
C PHE A 475 -22.64 13.74 41.84
N MET A 476 -23.41 14.83 41.71
CA MET A 476 -24.79 14.83 41.20
C MET A 476 -25.72 13.86 41.95
N THR A 477 -25.54 13.66 43.26
CA THR A 477 -26.53 12.98 44.13
C THR A 477 -27.93 13.58 43.93
N GLY A 478 -28.96 12.72 43.90
CA GLY A 478 -30.34 13.10 43.51
C GLY A 478 -30.67 12.85 42.02
N PHE A 479 -29.67 12.65 41.15
CA PHE A 479 -29.88 12.25 39.75
C PHE A 479 -29.74 10.72 39.56
N PRO A 480 -30.25 10.16 38.43
CA PRO A 480 -30.05 8.77 38.04
C PRO A 480 -28.56 8.40 37.88
N GLU A 481 -28.19 7.15 38.16
CA GLU A 481 -26.82 6.69 37.92
C GLU A 481 -26.42 6.82 36.43
N TRP A 482 -27.32 6.55 35.48
CA TRP A 482 -27.03 6.72 34.03
C TRP A 482 -26.59 8.14 33.67
N TYR A 483 -27.20 9.16 34.29
CA TYR A 483 -26.87 10.58 34.07
C TYR A 483 -25.55 10.92 34.76
N ARG A 484 -25.40 10.48 36.02
CA ARG A 484 -24.20 10.73 36.85
C ARG A 484 -22.94 10.09 36.29
N ASP A 485 -23.07 8.99 35.54
CA ASP A 485 -21.99 8.34 34.82
C ASP A 485 -21.31 9.24 33.78
N LEU A 486 -22.05 10.16 33.15
CA LEU A 486 -21.52 11.13 32.19
C LEU A 486 -20.54 12.13 32.84
N PHE A 487 -20.61 12.31 34.17
CA PHE A 487 -19.80 13.25 34.96
C PHE A 487 -18.75 12.56 35.86
N LYS A 488 -18.43 11.28 35.60
CA LYS A 488 -17.43 10.51 36.37
C LYS A 488 -15.99 11.02 36.22
N SER A 489 -15.67 11.72 35.13
CA SER A 489 -14.32 12.17 34.79
C SER A 489 -14.13 13.66 35.04
N LEU A 490 -13.02 14.05 35.66
CA LEU A 490 -12.60 15.45 35.77
C LEU A 490 -12.08 15.95 34.42
N THR A 491 -12.35 17.22 34.13
CA THR A 491 -11.72 18.02 33.07
C THR A 491 -10.85 19.09 33.72
N THR A 492 -9.82 19.58 33.03
CA THR A 492 -8.93 20.64 33.56
C THR A 492 -8.98 21.82 32.61
N SER A 493 -9.49 22.96 33.09
CA SER A 493 -9.61 24.20 32.32
C SER A 493 -8.24 24.87 32.16
N GLU A 494 -8.15 25.83 31.22
CA GLU A 494 -6.90 26.54 30.91
C GLU A 494 -6.27 27.29 32.11
N ASP A 495 -7.07 27.63 33.12
CA ASP A 495 -6.64 28.30 34.35
C ASP A 495 -6.27 27.29 35.48
N GLY A 496 -6.16 25.99 35.15
CA GLY A 496 -5.79 24.91 36.08
C GLY A 496 -6.91 24.43 37.00
N SER A 497 -8.11 25.02 36.92
CA SER A 497 -9.29 24.58 37.66
C SER A 497 -9.81 23.24 37.16
N LYS A 498 -10.32 22.39 38.06
CA LYS A 498 -10.80 21.04 37.73
C LYS A 498 -12.32 20.95 37.78
N THR A 499 -12.95 21.00 36.61
CA THR A 499 -14.39 20.91 36.38
C THR A 499 -14.83 19.46 36.16
N ARG A 500 -16.13 19.26 35.97
CA ARG A 500 -16.74 18.00 35.51
C ARG A 500 -17.76 18.33 34.43
N GLU A 501 -17.35 18.25 33.17
CA GLU A 501 -18.25 18.37 32.02
C GLU A 501 -18.95 17.04 31.69
N MET A 502 -20.07 17.11 30.96
CA MET A 502 -20.85 15.95 30.53
C MET A 502 -20.13 15.24 29.37
N LYS A 503 -19.62 14.02 29.58
CA LYS A 503 -18.89 13.29 28.53
C LYS A 503 -19.80 12.44 27.64
N ILE A 504 -20.70 13.11 26.90
CA ILE A 504 -21.55 12.48 25.88
C ILE A 504 -20.94 12.56 24.47
N SER A 505 -21.13 11.51 23.67
CA SER A 505 -20.61 11.39 22.31
C SER A 505 -21.31 10.27 21.53
N LEU A 506 -21.13 10.21 20.20
CA LEU A 506 -21.61 9.11 19.36
C LEU A 506 -20.99 7.73 19.68
N ARG A 507 -20.01 7.65 20.59
CA ARG A 507 -19.44 6.40 21.10
C ARG A 507 -20.00 5.99 22.46
N THR A 508 -20.77 6.85 23.13
CA THR A 508 -21.35 6.58 24.45
C THR A 508 -22.52 5.61 24.29
N ARG A 509 -22.57 4.54 25.10
CA ARG A 509 -23.51 3.41 24.91
C ARG A 509 -24.99 3.81 24.98
N ILE A 510 -25.33 4.87 25.69
CA ILE A 510 -26.72 5.37 25.77
C ILE A 510 -27.17 6.13 24.52
N THR A 511 -26.28 6.59 23.65
CA THR A 511 -26.64 7.48 22.53
C THR A 511 -27.60 6.86 21.50
N PRO A 512 -27.50 5.57 21.13
CA PRO A 512 -28.54 4.89 20.34
C PRO A 512 -29.94 4.84 21.00
N LEU A 513 -30.01 4.89 22.34
CA LEU A 513 -31.25 4.91 23.11
C LEU A 513 -31.82 6.34 23.17
N LEU A 514 -30.97 7.33 23.46
CA LEU A 514 -31.33 8.75 23.42
C LEU A 514 -31.86 9.21 22.06
N LEU A 515 -31.31 8.64 20.97
CA LEU A 515 -31.75 8.86 19.59
C LEU A 515 -32.84 7.87 19.13
N LYS A 516 -33.37 7.03 20.02
CA LYS A 516 -34.43 6.05 19.77
C LYS A 516 -34.32 5.32 18.42
N LEU A 517 -33.20 4.63 18.22
CA LEU A 517 -32.92 3.97 16.94
C LEU A 517 -33.74 2.69 16.73
N LYS A 518 -34.10 2.45 15.47
CA LYS A 518 -34.91 1.31 15.00
C LYS A 518 -34.22 0.55 13.87
N TRP A 519 -34.28 -0.78 13.87
CA TRP A 519 -33.75 -1.65 12.81
C TRP A 519 -34.89 -2.45 12.16
N GLU A 520 -35.05 -2.34 10.84
CA GLU A 520 -36.23 -2.82 10.07
C GLU A 520 -37.56 -2.32 10.70
N GLY A 521 -37.54 -1.14 11.33
CA GLY A 521 -38.67 -0.55 12.08
C GLY A 521 -38.75 -0.93 13.58
N TYR A 522 -38.05 -1.98 14.01
CA TYR A 522 -38.10 -2.51 15.38
C TYR A 522 -37.13 -1.81 16.35
N PRO A 523 -37.50 -1.56 17.63
CA PRO A 523 -36.61 -0.95 18.61
C PRO A 523 -35.31 -1.72 18.84
N LEU A 524 -34.20 -0.99 19.00
CA LEU A 524 -32.90 -1.56 19.38
C LEU A 524 -32.82 -1.86 20.89
N VAL A 525 -32.20 -3.00 21.22
CA VAL A 525 -31.90 -3.45 22.57
C VAL A 525 -30.41 -3.74 22.72
N TRP A 526 -29.82 -3.35 23.85
CA TRP A 526 -28.46 -3.76 24.21
C TRP A 526 -28.45 -5.07 25.03
N THR A 527 -27.51 -5.96 24.71
CA THR A 527 -27.24 -7.22 25.44
C THR A 527 -25.72 -7.30 25.72
N ASP A 528 -25.31 -7.62 26.94
CA ASP A 528 -23.88 -7.73 27.29
C ASP A 528 -23.24 -9.02 26.74
N SER A 529 -24.05 -10.00 26.32
CA SER A 529 -23.69 -11.16 25.51
C SER A 529 -23.59 -10.84 24.01
N CYS A 530 -24.71 -10.48 23.37
CA CYS A 530 -24.86 -10.40 21.92
C CYS A 530 -24.63 -9.00 21.30
N GLY A 531 -24.54 -7.94 22.10
CA GLY A 531 -24.41 -6.55 21.66
C GLY A 531 -25.75 -5.91 21.29
N TRP A 532 -25.78 -5.08 20.23
CA TRP A 532 -27.04 -4.53 19.71
C TRP A 532 -27.88 -5.60 18.99
N CYS A 533 -29.13 -5.72 19.42
CA CYS A 533 -30.17 -6.58 18.87
C CYS A 533 -31.43 -5.75 18.57
N PHE A 534 -32.43 -6.34 17.91
CA PHE A 534 -33.75 -5.75 17.69
C PHE A 534 -34.87 -6.74 18.05
N LYS A 535 -35.96 -6.23 18.64
CA LYS A 535 -37.13 -7.00 19.12
C LYS A 535 -38.12 -7.29 17.99
N VAL A 536 -38.36 -8.56 17.67
CA VAL A 536 -39.33 -8.98 16.63
C VAL A 536 -40.44 -9.83 17.26
N PRO A 537 -41.73 -9.53 17.02
CA PRO A 537 -42.85 -10.35 17.48
C PRO A 537 -42.77 -11.79 16.95
N ILE A 538 -43.20 -12.76 17.78
CA ILE A 538 -43.30 -14.17 17.41
C ILE A 538 -44.60 -14.38 16.62
N ILE A 539 -44.57 -13.90 15.37
CA ILE A 539 -45.60 -14.06 14.34
C ILE A 539 -44.95 -14.80 13.17
N GLU A 540 -45.58 -15.86 12.68
CA GLU A 540 -44.95 -16.82 11.75
C GLU A 540 -44.42 -16.15 10.47
N ASP A 541 -45.24 -15.36 9.78
CA ASP A 541 -44.85 -14.59 8.59
C ASP A 541 -43.65 -13.65 8.83
N LEU A 542 -43.62 -12.95 9.97
CA LEU A 542 -42.55 -12.00 10.31
C LEU A 542 -41.25 -12.73 10.66
N LEU A 543 -41.35 -13.88 11.33
CA LEU A 543 -40.20 -14.72 11.63
C LEU A 543 -39.67 -15.39 10.35
N GLU A 544 -40.51 -15.75 9.39
CA GLU A 544 -40.06 -16.29 8.11
C GLU A 544 -39.39 -15.21 7.24
N ASP A 545 -39.93 -13.99 7.17
CA ASP A 545 -39.26 -12.84 6.52
C ASP A 545 -37.87 -12.57 7.13
N VAL A 546 -37.79 -12.41 8.46
CA VAL A 546 -36.53 -12.10 9.15
C VAL A 546 -35.52 -13.24 9.06
N LYS A 547 -35.96 -14.51 9.02
CA LYS A 547 -35.09 -15.67 8.77
C LYS A 547 -34.66 -15.76 7.30
N SER A 548 -35.52 -15.43 6.34
CA SER A 548 -35.17 -15.36 4.91
C SER A 548 -34.11 -14.28 4.65
N LYS A 549 -34.17 -13.16 5.38
CA LYS A 549 -33.16 -12.10 5.42
C LYS A 549 -31.85 -12.51 6.13
N ASN A 550 -31.70 -13.77 6.53
CA ASN A 550 -30.52 -14.36 7.16
C ASN A 550 -30.08 -13.65 8.47
N TYR A 551 -30.99 -13.02 9.21
CA TYR A 551 -30.68 -12.48 10.53
C TYR A 551 -30.45 -13.59 11.56
N ILE A 552 -29.49 -13.38 12.47
CA ILE A 552 -29.09 -14.38 13.47
C ILE A 552 -29.81 -14.10 14.78
N GLU A 553 -30.64 -15.04 15.22
CA GLU A 553 -31.30 -15.02 16.52
C GLU A 553 -30.28 -14.93 17.68
N ALA A 554 -30.57 -14.10 18.67
CA ALA A 554 -29.68 -13.81 19.78
C ALA A 554 -29.69 -14.95 20.80
N LYS A 555 -28.51 -15.48 21.11
CA LYS A 555 -28.32 -16.41 22.22
C LYS A 555 -27.83 -15.61 23.41
N LEU A 556 -28.77 -15.28 24.30
CA LEU A 556 -28.48 -14.63 25.57
C LEU A 556 -27.71 -15.59 26.49
N ASP A 557 -26.94 -15.05 27.42
CA ASP A 557 -26.52 -15.77 28.62
C ASP A 557 -27.58 -15.62 29.72
N ASP A 558 -27.45 -16.38 30.81
CA ASP A 558 -28.44 -16.43 31.90
C ASP A 558 -28.72 -15.02 32.48
N GLY A 559 -27.68 -14.17 32.54
CA GLY A 559 -27.76 -12.82 33.09
C GLY A 559 -28.36 -11.78 32.14
N ASP A 560 -28.29 -11.95 30.83
CA ASP A 560 -29.10 -11.16 29.90
C ASP A 560 -30.53 -11.71 29.77
N PHE A 561 -30.72 -13.03 29.92
CA PHE A 561 -32.04 -13.66 29.86
C PHE A 561 -32.92 -13.23 31.03
N GLU A 562 -32.40 -13.27 32.27
CA GLU A 562 -33.13 -12.84 33.48
C GLU A 562 -33.64 -11.39 33.37
N LYS A 563 -32.78 -10.46 32.92
CA LYS A 563 -33.14 -9.03 32.73
C LYS A 563 -34.21 -8.78 31.68
N LEU A 564 -34.35 -9.66 30.69
CA LEU A 564 -35.19 -9.45 29.50
C LEU A 564 -36.39 -10.40 29.44
N HIS A 565 -36.54 -11.31 30.41
CA HIS A 565 -37.57 -12.34 30.39
C HIS A 565 -39.00 -11.75 30.38
N GLU A 566 -39.33 -10.88 31.35
CA GLU A 566 -40.65 -10.22 31.42
C GLU A 566 -40.93 -9.35 30.17
N ASP A 567 -39.86 -8.81 29.60
CA ASP A 567 -39.80 -7.85 28.48
C ASP A 567 -39.92 -8.51 27.09
N LEU A 568 -39.81 -9.85 27.03
CA LEU A 568 -39.91 -10.68 25.82
C LEU A 568 -41.07 -11.69 25.88
N PHE A 569 -41.47 -12.10 27.09
CA PHE A 569 -42.53 -13.08 27.33
C PHE A 569 -43.82 -12.47 27.91
N THR A 570 -44.06 -11.18 27.65
CA THR A 570 -45.30 -10.49 28.05
C THR A 570 -46.54 -11.19 27.43
N PRO A 571 -47.55 -11.60 28.23
CA PRO A 571 -48.71 -12.32 27.71
C PRO A 571 -49.44 -11.57 26.58
N GLY A 572 -49.57 -12.21 25.43
CA GLY A 572 -50.19 -11.64 24.23
C GLY A 572 -49.25 -10.84 23.31
N ASN A 573 -47.99 -10.62 23.69
CA ASN A 573 -46.98 -9.93 22.88
C ASN A 573 -45.60 -10.60 23.04
N TYR A 574 -45.52 -11.88 22.68
CA TYR A 574 -44.27 -12.65 22.70
C TYR A 574 -43.30 -12.15 21.63
N GLN A 575 -42.03 -11.97 22.00
CA GLN A 575 -40.99 -11.41 21.13
C GLN A 575 -39.69 -12.23 21.22
N THR A 576 -38.95 -12.30 20.12
CA THR A 576 -37.55 -12.80 20.09
C THR A 576 -36.60 -11.68 19.67
N LEU A 577 -35.30 -11.88 19.91
CA LEU A 577 -34.25 -10.91 19.60
C LEU A 577 -33.41 -11.39 18.42
N PHE A 578 -33.26 -10.54 17.41
CA PHE A 578 -32.31 -10.77 16.32
C PHE A 578 -31.11 -9.82 16.43
N ARG A 579 -29.91 -10.33 16.12
CA ARG A 579 -28.65 -9.57 16.25
C ARG A 579 -28.46 -8.61 15.09
N VAL A 580 -28.09 -7.37 15.38
CA VAL A 580 -27.68 -6.40 14.36
C VAL A 580 -26.39 -6.89 13.67
N PRO A 581 -26.33 -7.02 12.33
CA PRO A 581 -25.18 -7.57 11.62
C PRO A 581 -23.90 -6.74 11.82
N SER A 582 -22.81 -7.39 12.25
CA SER A 582 -21.52 -6.73 12.43
C SER A 582 -20.70 -6.67 11.12
N PRO A 583 -20.16 -5.50 10.71
CA PRO A 583 -19.32 -5.35 9.52
C PRO A 583 -18.09 -6.26 9.47
N ASP A 584 -17.57 -6.67 10.62
CA ASP A 584 -16.42 -7.58 10.72
C ASP A 584 -16.78 -9.05 10.44
N GLY A 585 -18.07 -9.41 10.49
CA GLY A 585 -18.62 -10.73 10.16
C GLY A 585 -19.70 -11.22 11.14
N PRO A 586 -20.52 -12.21 10.74
CA PRO A 586 -21.69 -12.68 11.49
C PRO A 586 -21.37 -13.24 12.90
N THR A 587 -20.15 -13.73 13.11
CA THR A 587 -19.69 -14.24 14.42
C THR A 587 -19.28 -13.14 15.39
N LYS A 588 -19.22 -11.87 14.96
CA LYS A 588 -18.94 -10.72 15.83
C LYS A 588 -20.23 -10.02 16.24
N ARG A 589 -20.29 -9.52 17.47
CA ARG A 589 -21.38 -8.68 17.96
C ARG A 589 -21.30 -7.25 17.42
N CYS A 590 -22.45 -6.60 17.25
CA CYS A 590 -22.52 -5.16 17.00
C CYS A 590 -22.30 -4.42 18.33
N VAL A 591 -21.25 -3.59 18.42
CA VAL A 591 -20.96 -2.77 19.61
C VAL A 591 -21.21 -1.27 19.35
N SER A 592 -20.95 -0.80 18.14
CA SER A 592 -21.06 0.62 17.78
C SER A 592 -21.87 0.78 16.49
N ILE A 593 -23.19 0.94 16.64
CA ILE A 593 -24.11 1.13 15.52
C ILE A 593 -24.02 2.55 14.91
N MET A 594 -23.60 3.55 15.69
CA MET A 594 -23.32 4.92 15.22
C MET A 594 -22.00 5.05 14.41
N SER A 595 -21.44 3.93 13.95
CA SER A 595 -20.21 3.92 13.17
C SER A 595 -20.49 4.04 11.67
N LYS A 596 -19.51 4.58 10.93
CA LYS A 596 -19.58 4.85 9.48
C LYS A 596 -20.09 3.67 8.64
N SER A 597 -19.83 2.44 9.06
CA SER A 597 -20.26 1.21 8.37
C SER A 597 -21.78 1.02 8.32
N TYR A 598 -22.55 1.70 9.18
CA TYR A 598 -24.01 1.60 9.21
C TYR A 598 -24.75 2.69 8.41
N LEU A 599 -24.03 3.68 7.85
CA LEU A 599 -24.63 4.77 7.08
C LEU A 599 -25.44 4.25 5.87
N SER A 600 -24.95 3.20 5.20
CA SER A 600 -25.64 2.57 4.08
C SER A 600 -26.92 1.81 4.46
N PHE A 601 -27.18 1.59 5.75
CA PHE A 601 -28.46 1.07 6.24
C PHE A 601 -29.44 2.21 6.56
N PHE A 602 -28.93 3.39 6.98
CA PHE A 602 -29.71 4.63 7.04
C PHE A 602 -30.13 5.14 5.65
N GLU A 603 -29.26 5.05 4.65
CA GLU A 603 -29.56 5.40 3.26
C GLU A 603 -30.55 4.42 2.58
N LYS A 604 -30.70 3.21 3.13
CA LYS A 604 -31.66 2.19 2.70
C LYS A 604 -32.90 2.09 3.60
N GLU A 605 -33.01 2.96 4.60
CA GLU A 605 -34.10 3.01 5.60
C GLU A 605 -34.26 1.72 6.43
N ILE A 606 -33.25 0.84 6.42
CA ILE A 606 -33.13 -0.36 7.27
C ILE A 606 -32.79 0.04 8.72
N LEU A 607 -32.06 1.15 8.90
CA LEU A 607 -31.77 1.72 10.22
C LEU A 607 -32.35 3.15 10.28
N THR A 608 -33.25 3.39 11.23
CA THR A 608 -34.02 4.64 11.36
C THR A 608 -34.03 5.13 12.82
N SER A 609 -34.76 6.21 13.09
CA SER A 609 -34.86 6.89 14.39
C SER A 609 -36.25 7.53 14.52
N GLU A 610 -36.72 7.76 15.74
CA GLU A 610 -37.90 8.61 15.99
C GLU A 610 -37.63 10.11 15.82
N TYR A 611 -36.37 10.51 15.60
CA TYR A 611 -35.95 11.92 15.52
C TYR A 611 -35.23 12.24 14.20
N ASP A 612 -35.75 13.20 13.43
CA ASP A 612 -35.16 13.65 12.16
C ASP A 612 -33.69 14.09 12.28
N TYR A 613 -33.34 14.72 13.41
CA TYR A 613 -31.97 15.18 13.67
C TYR A 613 -30.96 14.02 13.84
N ALA A 614 -31.38 12.79 14.12
CA ALA A 614 -30.45 11.65 14.17
C ALA A 614 -29.84 11.34 12.80
N LYS A 615 -30.63 11.49 11.71
CA LYS A 615 -30.17 11.38 10.32
C LYS A 615 -29.15 12.49 10.01
N ASN A 616 -29.35 13.69 10.54
CA ASN A 616 -28.40 14.80 10.43
C ASN A 616 -27.12 14.55 11.24
N ILE A 617 -27.20 14.14 12.51
CA ILE A 617 -26.05 13.79 13.36
C ILE A 617 -25.12 12.76 12.67
N LEU A 618 -25.69 11.73 12.05
CA LEU A 618 -24.91 10.71 11.33
C LEU A 618 -24.33 11.21 10.01
N LYS A 619 -25.03 12.11 9.31
CA LYS A 619 -24.49 12.84 8.16
C LYS A 619 -23.29 13.71 8.58
N LEU A 620 -23.38 14.46 9.68
CA LEU A 620 -22.26 15.25 10.22
C LEU A 620 -21.06 14.36 10.61
N ASN A 621 -21.31 13.22 11.26
CA ASN A 621 -20.28 12.22 11.57
C ASN A 621 -19.62 11.64 10.30
N SER A 622 -20.39 11.36 9.25
CA SER A 622 -19.88 10.94 7.93
C SER A 622 -19.00 12.01 7.30
N ASN A 623 -19.42 13.27 7.36
CA ASN A 623 -18.70 14.42 6.81
C ASN A 623 -17.34 14.62 7.52
N ALA A 624 -17.34 14.52 8.87
CA ALA A 624 -16.16 14.60 9.71
C ALA A 624 -15.24 13.36 9.64
N SER A 625 -15.75 12.20 9.19
CA SER A 625 -15.02 10.92 9.22
C SER A 625 -13.74 10.90 8.38
N TYR A 626 -13.59 11.77 7.37
CA TYR A 626 -12.31 11.91 6.66
C TYR A 626 -11.32 12.72 7.48
N TRP A 627 -11.71 13.91 7.96
CA TRP A 627 -10.87 14.77 8.78
C TRP A 627 -10.38 14.03 10.03
N MET A 628 -11.28 13.41 10.81
CA MET A 628 -10.90 12.64 12.01
C MET A 628 -9.85 11.54 11.77
N GLY A 629 -9.81 10.94 10.57
CA GLY A 629 -8.83 9.90 10.23
C GLY A 629 -7.47 10.43 9.76
N ASN A 630 -7.41 11.68 9.31
CA ASN A 630 -6.22 12.27 8.67
C ASN A 630 -5.69 13.53 9.38
N ARG A 631 -6.45 14.13 10.31
CA ARG A 631 -6.20 15.44 10.94
C ARG A 631 -4.75 15.61 11.38
N SER A 632 -4.23 14.78 12.29
CA SER A 632 -2.82 14.93 12.73
C SER A 632 -1.88 14.87 11.53
N ARG A 633 -2.01 13.87 10.64
CA ARG A 633 -1.13 13.74 9.47
C ARG A 633 -1.13 14.97 8.54
N ILE A 634 -2.24 15.72 8.48
CA ILE A 634 -2.37 16.97 7.72
C ILE A 634 -1.78 18.16 8.51
N MET A 635 -2.02 18.24 9.82
CA MET A 635 -1.46 19.27 10.71
C MET A 635 0.07 19.14 10.87
N ASP A 636 0.58 17.91 10.90
CA ASP A 636 1.99 17.51 11.10
C ASP A 636 2.81 17.61 9.77
N GLN A 637 2.25 18.24 8.73
CA GLN A 637 2.96 18.54 7.48
C GLN A 637 3.87 19.75 7.66
N PHE A 638 5.16 19.57 7.37
CA PHE A 638 6.15 20.64 7.50
C PHE A 638 6.16 21.53 6.26
N VAL A 639 5.33 22.58 6.30
CA VAL A 639 5.26 23.61 5.26
C VAL A 639 6.26 24.73 5.57
N ILE A 640 7.08 25.09 4.58
CA ILE A 640 7.90 26.30 4.64
C ILE A 640 7.36 27.28 3.60
N PHE A 641 7.21 28.55 3.99
CA PHE A 641 6.75 29.63 3.12
C PHE A 641 7.91 30.48 2.58
N ALA A 642 7.75 31.01 1.37
CA ALA A 642 8.76 31.83 0.71
C ALA A 642 9.06 33.10 1.52
N ASP A 643 10.33 33.28 1.89
CA ASP A 643 10.79 34.54 2.47
C ASP A 643 10.75 35.64 1.40
N SER A 644 9.94 36.68 1.65
CA SER A 644 9.76 37.81 0.74
C SER A 644 11.02 38.67 0.53
N LYS A 645 12.04 38.52 1.37
CA LYS A 645 13.36 39.11 1.19
C LYS A 645 14.38 38.16 0.55
N GLY A 646 14.19 36.85 0.70
CA GLY A 646 15.16 35.82 0.30
C GLY A 646 16.39 35.74 1.21
N GLU A 647 16.26 36.10 2.49
CA GLU A 647 17.31 36.00 3.52
C GLU A 647 17.35 34.58 4.12
N LYS A 648 16.19 34.05 4.57
CA LYS A 648 16.08 32.72 5.22
C LYS A 648 15.97 31.54 4.25
N ASN A 649 15.27 31.71 3.13
CA ASN A 649 15.10 30.66 2.11
C ASN A 649 15.04 31.25 0.69
N LYS A 650 15.33 30.43 -0.33
CA LYS A 650 15.48 30.88 -1.73
C LYS A 650 14.84 29.89 -2.70
N PHE A 651 13.51 29.96 -2.78
CA PHE A 651 12.69 29.06 -3.61
C PHE A 651 13.01 29.23 -5.10
N PHE A 652 13.19 30.48 -5.53
CA PHE A 652 13.68 30.90 -6.85
C PHE A 652 15.04 31.59 -6.71
N ASP A 653 15.76 31.73 -7.82
CA ASP A 653 17.11 32.33 -7.82
C ASP A 653 17.08 33.86 -8.05
N THR A 654 16.04 34.41 -8.71
CA THR A 654 15.97 35.87 -8.96
C THR A 654 15.10 36.63 -7.96
N LYS A 655 15.52 37.86 -7.62
CA LYS A 655 14.76 38.79 -6.76
C LYS A 655 13.39 39.18 -7.33
N LYS A 656 13.15 39.01 -8.64
CA LYS A 656 11.85 39.24 -9.28
C LYS A 656 10.88 38.09 -8.94
N GLU A 657 11.29 36.85 -9.22
CA GLU A 657 10.47 35.67 -8.97
C GLU A 657 10.13 35.51 -7.49
N ILE A 658 11.08 35.78 -6.58
CA ILE A 658 10.87 35.74 -5.12
C ILE A 658 9.74 36.69 -4.68
N LYS A 659 9.70 37.91 -5.21
CA LYS A 659 8.63 38.88 -4.90
C LYS A 659 7.28 38.45 -5.48
N GLU A 660 7.29 37.98 -6.73
CA GLU A 660 6.10 37.49 -7.43
C GLU A 660 5.49 36.24 -6.76
N HIS A 661 6.31 35.43 -6.09
CA HIS A 661 5.91 34.21 -5.39
C HIS A 661 5.94 34.32 -3.86
N SER A 662 5.81 35.53 -3.31
CA SER A 662 5.81 35.79 -1.85
C SER A 662 4.70 35.09 -1.05
N ASN A 663 3.72 34.45 -1.72
CA ASN A 663 2.67 33.62 -1.11
C ASN A 663 2.86 32.10 -1.29
N LEU A 664 3.93 31.67 -1.97
CA LEU A 664 4.26 30.26 -2.22
C LEU A 664 4.71 29.58 -0.92
N GLY A 665 4.29 28.33 -0.74
CA GLY A 665 4.80 27.38 0.24
C GLY A 665 5.30 26.12 -0.45
N ILE A 666 6.16 25.36 0.24
CA ILE A 666 6.65 24.06 -0.23
C ILE A 666 6.56 23.07 0.95
N ILE A 667 6.06 21.87 0.65
CA ILE A 667 6.04 20.71 1.54
C ILE A 667 6.98 19.66 0.95
N LEU A 668 7.83 19.06 1.79
CA LEU A 668 8.68 17.93 1.40
C LEU A 668 8.07 16.64 1.99
N PRO A 669 7.51 15.73 1.17
CA PRO A 669 6.86 14.53 1.69
C PRO A 669 7.88 13.56 2.29
N LYS A 670 7.56 13.00 3.46
CA LYS A 670 8.38 12.06 4.25
C LYS A 670 8.36 10.64 3.64
N LEU A 671 8.75 10.53 2.38
CA LEU A 671 8.67 9.32 1.56
C LEU A 671 9.86 8.37 1.82
N CYS A 672 9.58 7.18 2.37
CA CYS A 672 10.52 6.06 2.29
C CYS A 672 10.43 5.44 0.89
N THR A 673 11.54 5.44 0.14
CA THR A 673 11.56 5.12 -1.30
C THR A 673 11.23 3.66 -1.62
N MET A 674 11.61 2.72 -0.75
CA MET A 674 11.25 1.29 -0.80
C MET A 674 10.66 0.85 0.56
N GLY A 675 9.56 1.48 0.97
CA GLY A 675 8.92 1.26 2.27
C GLY A 675 8.19 -0.08 2.47
N THR A 676 8.01 -0.88 1.41
CA THR A 676 7.42 -2.23 1.49
C THR A 676 8.37 -3.32 1.01
N ILE A 677 8.13 -4.58 1.42
CA ILE A 677 8.79 -5.76 0.85
C ILE A 677 8.61 -5.91 -0.67
N THR A 678 7.63 -5.23 -1.26
CA THR A 678 7.40 -5.16 -2.73
C THR A 678 8.13 -3.98 -3.37
N ARG A 679 9.04 -3.34 -2.64
CA ARG A 679 9.80 -2.12 -2.99
C ARG A 679 8.94 -0.89 -3.28
N ARG A 680 7.63 -0.92 -2.98
CA ARG A 680 6.75 0.24 -3.15
C ARG A 680 7.10 1.29 -2.10
N ALA A 681 7.09 2.55 -2.50
CA ALA A 681 7.32 3.67 -1.59
C ALA A 681 6.19 3.77 -0.54
N THR A 682 6.50 4.34 0.63
CA THR A 682 5.51 4.59 1.69
C THR A 682 5.64 5.99 2.27
N GLU A 683 4.51 6.68 2.39
CA GLU A 683 4.32 7.92 3.16
C GLU A 683 2.87 7.90 3.67
N ASN A 684 2.61 8.51 4.82
CA ASN A 684 1.36 8.31 5.58
C ASN A 684 0.20 9.23 5.19
N THR A 685 0.40 10.16 4.26
CA THR A 685 -0.51 11.29 3.99
C THR A 685 -0.89 11.30 2.52
N TRP A 686 0.06 11.66 1.67
CA TRP A 686 -0.07 11.92 0.23
C TRP A 686 -0.28 10.65 -0.58
N LEU A 687 0.42 9.55 -0.23
CA LEU A 687 0.14 8.24 -0.83
C LEU A 687 -1.20 7.64 -0.40
N THR A 688 -1.84 8.20 0.63
CA THR A 688 -3.18 7.78 1.10
C THR A 688 -4.27 8.81 0.83
N ALA A 689 -3.95 9.92 0.14
CA ALA A 689 -4.86 11.03 -0.08
C ALA A 689 -5.98 10.65 -1.06
N SER A 690 -7.21 10.54 -0.56
CA SER A 690 -8.39 10.25 -1.38
C SER A 690 -8.85 11.47 -2.19
N ASN A 691 -9.52 11.24 -3.31
CA ASN A 691 -10.20 12.28 -4.07
C ASN A 691 -11.19 13.08 -3.18
N SER A 692 -11.35 14.36 -3.51
CA SER A 692 -12.37 15.27 -2.98
C SER A 692 -13.78 14.70 -3.10
N LYS A 693 -14.60 14.88 -2.06
CA LYS A 693 -16.03 14.53 -2.08
C LYS A 693 -16.86 15.63 -1.42
N LYS A 694 -17.96 16.01 -2.08
CA LYS A 694 -18.86 17.10 -1.65
C LYS A 694 -19.44 16.96 -0.24
N SER A 695 -19.40 15.76 0.36
CA SER A 695 -19.79 15.52 1.74
C SER A 695 -18.63 15.56 2.76
N ARG A 696 -17.36 15.50 2.37
CA ARG A 696 -16.24 15.25 3.31
C ARG A 696 -15.36 16.47 3.54
N ILE A 697 -15.33 16.91 4.80
CA ILE A 697 -14.44 17.98 5.29
C ILE A 697 -12.98 17.59 5.04
N GLY A 698 -12.21 18.53 4.49
CA GLY A 698 -10.78 18.38 4.22
C GLY A 698 -10.40 17.41 3.09
N SER A 699 -11.37 16.82 2.37
CA SER A 699 -11.09 15.84 1.32
C SER A 699 -10.48 16.43 0.04
N GLU A 700 -10.48 17.74 -0.10
CA GLU A 700 -9.80 18.54 -1.12
C GLU A 700 -8.26 18.57 -0.96
N LEU A 701 -7.70 17.89 0.05
CA LEU A 701 -6.27 17.87 0.40
C LEU A 701 -5.30 17.86 -0.80
N LYS A 702 -5.54 17.03 -1.83
CA LYS A 702 -4.68 17.01 -3.04
C LYS A 702 -4.68 18.38 -3.74
N ALA A 703 -5.83 19.02 -3.91
CA ALA A 703 -5.98 20.26 -4.67
C ALA A 703 -5.40 21.50 -3.97
N MET A 704 -5.04 21.39 -2.68
CA MET A 704 -4.27 22.41 -1.96
C MET A 704 -2.78 22.44 -2.37
N ILE A 705 -2.34 21.49 -3.21
CA ILE A 705 -1.06 21.55 -3.91
C ILE A 705 -1.27 22.28 -5.23
N GLU A 706 -0.68 23.47 -5.32
CA GLU A 706 -0.87 24.48 -6.36
C GLU A 706 0.44 24.70 -7.13
N ALA A 707 0.40 24.69 -8.46
CA ALA A 707 1.57 24.99 -9.28
C ALA A 707 1.94 26.48 -9.16
N PRO A 708 3.24 26.84 -9.04
CA PRO A 708 3.68 28.23 -9.07
C PRO A 708 3.25 28.96 -10.35
N LYS A 709 3.20 30.29 -10.30
CA LYS A 709 2.76 31.10 -11.44
C LYS A 709 3.72 30.92 -12.63
N GLY A 710 3.17 30.63 -13.81
CA GLY A 710 3.94 30.27 -15.01
C GLY A 710 4.38 28.80 -15.08
N TYR A 711 4.03 27.98 -14.08
CA TYR A 711 4.20 26.53 -14.09
C TYR A 711 2.84 25.81 -14.20
N VAL A 712 2.89 24.53 -14.56
CA VAL A 712 1.76 23.59 -14.54
C VAL A 712 2.24 22.22 -14.07
N PHE A 713 1.31 21.39 -13.60
CA PHE A 713 1.53 19.96 -13.47
C PHE A 713 1.18 19.26 -14.79
N VAL A 714 1.97 18.24 -15.14
CA VAL A 714 1.75 17.33 -16.27
C VAL A 714 1.95 15.91 -15.77
N GLY A 715 1.03 14.98 -16.06
CA GLY A 715 1.20 13.61 -15.63
C GLY A 715 0.08 12.68 -16.06
N ALA A 716 0.15 11.42 -15.63
CA ALA A 716 -0.85 10.41 -15.97
C ALA A 716 -0.92 9.30 -14.90
N ASP A 717 -1.96 8.47 -15.04
CA ASP A 717 -2.22 7.22 -14.30
C ASP A 717 -1.91 6.04 -15.25
N VAL A 718 -1.12 5.05 -14.83
CA VAL A 718 -0.76 3.91 -15.70
C VAL A 718 -1.91 2.90 -15.77
N ASP A 719 -2.77 3.05 -16.77
CA ASP A 719 -3.96 2.23 -16.99
C ASP A 719 -3.74 0.73 -16.73
N SER A 720 -4.31 0.28 -15.61
CA SER A 720 -4.33 -1.12 -15.14
C SER A 720 -2.94 -1.79 -15.11
N GLU A 721 -1.89 -1.05 -14.71
CA GLU A 721 -0.48 -1.48 -14.67
C GLU A 721 -0.30 -2.95 -14.27
N GLU A 722 -0.66 -3.29 -13.02
CA GLU A 722 -0.46 -4.63 -12.45
C GLU A 722 -1.21 -5.74 -13.23
N LEU A 723 -2.38 -5.42 -13.78
CA LEU A 723 -3.20 -6.36 -14.56
C LEU A 723 -2.57 -6.63 -15.92
N TRP A 724 -2.05 -5.60 -16.59
CA TRP A 724 -1.32 -5.74 -17.86
C TRP A 724 0.00 -6.49 -17.66
N ILE A 725 0.73 -6.23 -16.57
CA ILE A 725 1.94 -7.00 -16.24
C ILE A 725 1.58 -8.48 -16.05
N ALA A 726 0.53 -8.78 -15.28
CA ALA A 726 0.09 -10.16 -15.06
C ALA A 726 -0.39 -10.84 -16.36
N SER A 727 -1.09 -10.12 -17.24
CA SER A 727 -1.57 -10.65 -18.51
C SER A 727 -0.41 -10.89 -19.49
N LEU A 728 0.55 -9.97 -19.59
CA LEU A 728 1.76 -10.11 -20.41
C LEU A 728 2.66 -11.26 -19.94
N VAL A 729 2.76 -11.47 -18.62
CA VAL A 729 3.44 -12.65 -18.03
C VAL A 729 2.75 -13.95 -18.47
N GLY A 730 1.42 -13.98 -18.57
CA GLY A 730 0.69 -15.12 -19.16
C GLY A 730 0.95 -15.32 -20.65
N ASP A 731 0.84 -14.25 -21.44
CA ASP A 731 1.03 -14.24 -22.90
C ASP A 731 2.47 -14.63 -23.33
N SER A 732 3.46 -14.42 -22.45
CA SER A 732 4.86 -14.84 -22.66
C SER A 732 5.04 -16.34 -22.93
N ILE A 733 4.10 -17.20 -22.49
CA ILE A 733 4.13 -18.64 -22.79
C ILE A 733 3.95 -18.89 -24.30
N PHE A 734 3.06 -18.13 -24.94
CA PHE A 734 2.76 -18.22 -26.38
C PHE A 734 3.69 -17.35 -27.24
N GLY A 735 4.27 -16.29 -26.68
CA GLY A 735 5.12 -15.33 -27.40
C GLY A 735 4.34 -14.31 -28.23
N ILE A 736 3.06 -14.12 -27.95
CA ILE A 736 2.12 -13.26 -28.69
C ILE A 736 1.11 -12.61 -27.73
N HIS A 737 0.91 -11.30 -27.85
CA HIS A 737 -0.08 -10.55 -27.06
C HIS A 737 -1.51 -11.01 -27.38
N GLY A 738 -2.36 -11.10 -26.36
CA GLY A 738 -3.73 -11.58 -26.47
C GLY A 738 -3.85 -13.10 -26.61
N GLY A 739 -2.77 -13.86 -26.40
CA GLY A 739 -2.78 -15.32 -26.50
C GLY A 739 -3.51 -16.03 -25.35
N SER A 740 -3.45 -15.47 -24.14
CA SER A 740 -4.28 -15.90 -23.01
C SER A 740 -5.61 -15.16 -23.00
N ALA A 741 -6.67 -15.79 -22.46
CA ALA A 741 -7.95 -15.11 -22.27
C ALA A 741 -7.83 -13.85 -21.40
N LEU A 742 -6.98 -13.87 -20.37
CA LEU A 742 -6.67 -12.67 -19.58
C LEU A 742 -6.00 -11.58 -20.43
N GLY A 743 -5.02 -11.93 -21.26
CA GLY A 743 -4.36 -11.01 -22.20
C GLY A 743 -5.36 -10.33 -23.13
N TRP A 744 -6.21 -11.12 -23.77
CA TRP A 744 -7.23 -10.61 -24.69
C TRP A 744 -8.23 -9.69 -23.97
N MET A 745 -8.80 -10.12 -22.83
CA MET A 745 -9.75 -9.33 -22.04
C MET A 745 -9.15 -8.06 -21.43
N THR A 746 -7.82 -7.97 -21.29
CA THR A 746 -7.11 -6.79 -20.75
C THR A 746 -6.76 -5.77 -21.84
N LEU A 747 -6.52 -6.23 -23.08
CA LEU A 747 -6.14 -5.37 -24.21
C LEU A 747 -7.34 -4.89 -25.04
N GLU A 748 -8.35 -5.74 -25.25
CA GLU A 748 -9.46 -5.50 -26.19
C GLU A 748 -10.85 -5.76 -25.57
N GLY A 749 -10.93 -5.99 -24.26
CA GLY A 749 -12.19 -6.28 -23.55
C GLY A 749 -13.13 -5.06 -23.47
N ASP A 750 -14.29 -5.14 -24.13
CA ASP A 750 -15.30 -4.08 -24.12
C ASP A 750 -16.37 -4.25 -23.03
N LYS A 751 -16.89 -3.12 -22.55
CA LYS A 751 -17.92 -3.03 -21.52
C LYS A 751 -19.33 -3.32 -22.05
N ASN A 752 -19.61 -3.00 -23.31
CA ASN A 752 -20.93 -3.14 -23.93
C ASN A 752 -21.15 -4.57 -24.44
N GLU A 753 -20.13 -5.18 -25.06
CA GLU A 753 -20.10 -6.61 -25.40
C GLU A 753 -19.91 -7.53 -24.16
N LYS A 754 -19.76 -6.95 -22.96
CA LYS A 754 -19.40 -7.62 -21.69
C LYS A 754 -18.13 -8.48 -21.76
N THR A 755 -17.26 -8.27 -22.75
CA THR A 755 -16.02 -9.04 -22.91
C THR A 755 -14.94 -8.62 -21.92
N ASP A 756 -15.05 -7.45 -21.30
CA ASP A 756 -14.13 -7.00 -20.24
C ASP A 756 -14.21 -7.84 -18.95
N LEU A 757 -13.05 -8.01 -18.30
CA LEU A 757 -12.86 -8.83 -17.09
C LEU A 757 -13.85 -8.53 -15.95
N HIS A 758 -14.17 -7.25 -15.72
CA HIS A 758 -15.08 -6.86 -14.66
C HIS A 758 -16.55 -7.14 -15.03
N SER A 759 -16.92 -7.02 -16.31
CA SER A 759 -18.27 -7.40 -16.77
C SER A 759 -18.50 -8.91 -16.71
N LYS A 760 -17.54 -9.73 -17.17
CA LYS A 760 -17.64 -11.20 -17.00
C LYS A 760 -17.71 -11.62 -15.53
N THR A 761 -16.96 -10.96 -14.64
CA THR A 761 -17.00 -11.25 -13.21
C THR A 761 -18.31 -10.80 -12.55
N ALA A 762 -18.84 -9.65 -12.96
CA ALA A 762 -20.15 -9.16 -12.52
C ALA A 762 -21.27 -10.14 -12.88
N GLU A 763 -21.28 -10.61 -14.13
CA GLU A 763 -22.24 -11.58 -14.66
C GLU A 763 -22.14 -12.95 -13.96
N LEU A 764 -20.92 -13.45 -13.70
CA LEU A 764 -20.71 -14.72 -12.98
C LEU A 764 -21.08 -14.68 -11.50
N LEU A 765 -21.20 -13.49 -10.90
CA LEU A 765 -21.52 -13.30 -9.48
C LEU A 765 -22.91 -12.70 -9.22
N GLY A 766 -23.59 -12.17 -10.24
CA GLY A 766 -24.86 -11.45 -10.07
C GLY A 766 -24.72 -10.10 -9.36
N ILE A 767 -23.58 -9.41 -9.50
CA ILE A 767 -23.28 -8.13 -8.82
C ILE A 767 -23.01 -7.00 -9.81
N LEU A 768 -22.95 -5.75 -9.32
CA LEU A 768 -22.63 -4.60 -10.17
C LEU A 768 -21.16 -4.61 -10.61
N ARG A 769 -20.88 -4.06 -11.79
CA ARG A 769 -19.51 -3.97 -12.36
C ARG A 769 -18.54 -3.19 -11.45
N GLY A 770 -19.04 -2.25 -10.64
CA GLY A 770 -18.24 -1.53 -9.63
C GLY A 770 -17.73 -2.45 -8.52
N ASP A 771 -18.60 -3.27 -7.96
CA ASP A 771 -18.24 -4.28 -6.95
C ASP A 771 -17.33 -5.37 -7.53
N ALA A 772 -17.63 -5.82 -8.75
CA ALA A 772 -16.81 -6.77 -9.49
C ALA A 772 -15.39 -6.23 -9.79
N LYS A 773 -15.18 -4.91 -9.86
CA LYS A 773 -13.83 -4.32 -9.91
C LYS A 773 -13.09 -4.58 -8.59
N ILE A 774 -13.67 -4.19 -7.45
CA ILE A 774 -13.08 -4.39 -6.11
C ILE A 774 -12.77 -5.89 -5.88
N PHE A 775 -13.72 -6.75 -6.23
CA PHE A 775 -13.59 -8.20 -6.13
C PHE A 775 -12.41 -8.73 -6.97
N ASN A 776 -12.27 -8.30 -8.23
CA ASN A 776 -11.23 -8.79 -9.12
C ASN A 776 -9.81 -8.50 -8.63
N TYR A 777 -9.54 -7.28 -8.17
CA TYR A 777 -8.21 -6.95 -7.61
C TYR A 777 -7.90 -7.84 -6.40
N GLY A 778 -8.85 -8.01 -5.47
CA GLY A 778 -8.68 -8.94 -4.34
C GLY A 778 -8.41 -10.38 -4.78
N ARG A 779 -9.16 -10.88 -5.78
CA ARG A 779 -9.04 -12.26 -6.31
C ARG A 779 -7.68 -12.50 -6.99
N ILE A 780 -7.21 -11.56 -7.81
CA ILE A 780 -5.94 -11.69 -8.54
C ILE A 780 -4.75 -11.67 -7.57
N TYR A 781 -4.80 -10.84 -6.52
CA TYR A 781 -3.84 -10.86 -5.41
C TYR A 781 -4.04 -12.02 -4.42
N GLY A 782 -4.50 -13.17 -4.92
CA GLY A 782 -4.52 -14.44 -4.22
C GLY A 782 -5.40 -14.50 -2.96
N ALA A 783 -6.44 -13.66 -2.88
CA ALA A 783 -7.49 -13.86 -1.89
C ALA A 783 -8.16 -15.23 -2.06
N GLY A 784 -8.66 -15.79 -0.97
CA GLY A 784 -9.34 -17.09 -0.97
C GLY A 784 -10.86 -17.00 -1.01
N VAL A 785 -11.52 -18.15 -1.17
CA VAL A 785 -12.99 -18.31 -1.13
C VAL A 785 -13.61 -17.57 0.07
N LYS A 786 -13.03 -17.70 1.28
CA LYS A 786 -13.54 -17.02 2.50
C LYS A 786 -13.61 -15.48 2.36
N PHE A 787 -12.67 -14.86 1.67
CA PHE A 787 -12.70 -13.41 1.43
C PHE A 787 -13.78 -13.05 0.40
N ALA A 788 -13.87 -13.82 -0.69
CA ALA A 788 -14.88 -13.66 -1.73
C ALA A 788 -16.31 -13.79 -1.17
N THR A 789 -16.59 -14.81 -0.37
CA THR A 789 -17.88 -15.02 0.29
C THR A 789 -18.24 -13.85 1.20
N ARG A 790 -17.30 -13.34 2.01
CA ARG A 790 -17.53 -12.15 2.86
C ARG A 790 -17.82 -10.90 2.02
N LEU A 791 -17.08 -10.67 0.94
CA LEU A 791 -17.29 -9.51 0.07
C LEU A 791 -18.63 -9.59 -0.68
N LEU A 792 -19.02 -10.78 -1.15
CA LEU A 792 -20.33 -11.03 -1.76
C LEU A 792 -21.48 -10.66 -0.82
N LYS A 793 -21.41 -11.07 0.46
CA LYS A 793 -22.42 -10.71 1.47
C LYS A 793 -22.41 -9.23 1.87
N GLN A 794 -21.32 -8.49 1.60
CA GLN A 794 -21.30 -7.03 1.76
C GLN A 794 -21.98 -6.32 0.58
N CYS A 795 -21.90 -6.87 -0.65
CA CYS A 795 -22.61 -6.34 -1.82
C CYS A 795 -24.10 -6.73 -1.82
N ASN A 796 -24.42 -7.99 -1.50
CA ASN A 796 -25.78 -8.50 -1.38
C ASN A 796 -25.95 -9.27 -0.05
N PRO A 797 -26.49 -8.63 1.01
CA PRO A 797 -26.73 -9.26 2.31
C PRO A 797 -27.71 -10.45 2.28
N GLN A 798 -28.58 -10.54 1.27
CA GLN A 798 -29.61 -11.59 1.16
C GLN A 798 -29.04 -12.96 0.77
N LEU A 799 -27.76 -13.05 0.35
CA LEU A 799 -27.12 -14.31 0.02
C LEU A 799 -26.81 -15.11 1.30
N SER A 800 -27.30 -16.36 1.36
CA SER A 800 -26.87 -17.29 2.40
C SER A 800 -25.36 -17.56 2.32
N ASP A 801 -24.74 -17.96 3.45
CA ASP A 801 -23.30 -18.27 3.46
C ASP A 801 -22.95 -19.45 2.52
N ASP A 802 -23.86 -20.40 2.32
CA ASP A 802 -23.66 -21.52 1.41
C ASP A 802 -23.79 -21.13 -0.06
N GLU A 803 -24.70 -20.23 -0.42
CA GLU A 803 -24.79 -19.70 -1.79
C GLU A 803 -23.61 -18.79 -2.12
N ALA A 804 -23.25 -17.86 -1.23
CA ALA A 804 -22.06 -17.03 -1.40
C ALA A 804 -20.76 -17.87 -1.37
N SER A 805 -20.76 -19.06 -0.75
CA SER A 805 -19.68 -20.06 -0.82
C SER A 805 -19.68 -20.80 -2.16
N LYS A 806 -20.84 -21.24 -2.66
CA LYS A 806 -21.01 -21.89 -3.98
C LYS A 806 -20.63 -20.95 -5.13
N LEU A 807 -21.14 -19.72 -5.14
CA LEU A 807 -20.83 -18.67 -6.14
C LEU A 807 -19.33 -18.33 -6.15
N ALA A 808 -18.74 -18.10 -4.96
CA ALA A 808 -17.30 -17.86 -4.87
C ALA A 808 -16.49 -19.05 -5.44
N LYS A 809 -16.80 -20.29 -5.05
CA LYS A 809 -16.12 -21.51 -5.58
C LYS A 809 -16.25 -21.60 -7.10
N ASN A 810 -17.45 -21.41 -7.65
CA ASN A 810 -17.72 -21.44 -9.10
C ASN A 810 -16.85 -20.42 -9.85
N LEU A 811 -16.75 -19.18 -9.34
CA LEU A 811 -15.87 -18.17 -9.92
C LEU A 811 -14.38 -18.56 -9.85
N TYR A 812 -13.89 -19.10 -8.73
CA TYR A 812 -12.50 -19.56 -8.65
C TYR A 812 -12.22 -20.70 -9.63
N VAL A 813 -13.15 -21.64 -9.85
CA VAL A 813 -13.00 -22.68 -10.87
C VAL A 813 -12.98 -22.06 -12.27
N LYS A 814 -13.95 -21.21 -12.64
CA LYS A 814 -14.01 -20.59 -13.98
C LYS A 814 -12.84 -19.65 -14.30
N THR A 815 -12.23 -19.02 -13.28
CA THR A 815 -11.12 -18.07 -13.48
C THR A 815 -9.76 -18.69 -13.23
N LYS A 816 -9.50 -19.21 -12.01
CA LYS A 816 -8.21 -19.80 -11.66
C LYS A 816 -8.03 -21.19 -12.26
N GLY A 817 -9.11 -21.96 -12.45
CA GLY A 817 -9.08 -23.32 -12.96
C GLY A 817 -8.99 -24.39 -11.88
N ASP A 818 -9.08 -25.64 -12.29
CA ASP A 818 -8.96 -26.82 -11.44
C ASP A 818 -7.48 -27.15 -11.18
N LEU A 819 -7.16 -27.62 -9.95
CA LEU A 819 -5.78 -27.87 -9.53
C LEU A 819 -5.41 -29.36 -9.60
N SER A 820 -4.78 -29.76 -10.71
CA SER A 820 -4.37 -31.15 -10.96
C SER A 820 -2.87 -31.39 -10.70
N SER A 821 -2.49 -32.66 -10.54
CA SER A 821 -1.13 -33.05 -10.11
C SER A 821 -0.71 -34.42 -10.64
N SER A 822 0.58 -34.57 -10.99
CA SER A 822 1.15 -35.82 -11.50
C SER A 822 2.60 -35.97 -11.06
N LYS A 823 3.05 -37.22 -10.85
CA LYS A 823 4.44 -37.57 -10.49
C LYS A 823 5.48 -37.18 -11.55
N PHE A 824 5.04 -36.82 -12.76
CA PHE A 824 5.89 -36.36 -13.87
C PHE A 824 5.99 -34.83 -13.99
N LEU A 825 5.33 -34.09 -13.10
CA LEU A 825 5.39 -32.62 -12.97
C LEU A 825 6.12 -32.25 -11.67
N LYS A 826 6.81 -31.10 -11.67
CA LYS A 826 7.54 -30.60 -10.47
C LYS A 826 6.62 -30.10 -9.35
N ARG A 827 5.37 -29.73 -9.69
CA ARG A 827 4.32 -29.25 -8.77
C ARG A 827 2.93 -29.53 -9.33
N LYS A 828 1.90 -29.15 -8.58
CA LYS A 828 0.51 -29.07 -9.07
C LYS A 828 0.39 -27.92 -10.09
N LEU A 829 -0.54 -28.03 -11.04
CA LEU A 829 -0.82 -26.99 -12.04
C LEU A 829 -2.33 -26.73 -12.13
N TYR A 830 -2.68 -25.48 -12.33
CA TYR A 830 -4.04 -25.06 -12.68
C TYR A 830 -4.33 -25.32 -14.16
N HIS A 831 -5.58 -25.65 -14.50
CA HIS A 831 -6.05 -25.81 -15.89
C HIS A 831 -7.55 -25.46 -16.03
N GLY A 832 -7.99 -25.15 -17.26
CA GLY A 832 -9.41 -24.92 -17.61
C GLY A 832 -10.01 -23.55 -17.21
N GLY A 833 -9.27 -22.71 -16.46
CA GLY A 833 -9.70 -21.36 -16.10
C GLY A 833 -9.08 -20.27 -16.99
N THR A 834 -9.78 -19.14 -17.13
CA THR A 834 -9.34 -17.98 -17.96
C THR A 834 -7.97 -17.40 -17.57
N GLU A 835 -7.48 -17.71 -16.36
CA GLU A 835 -6.26 -17.19 -15.76
C GLU A 835 -5.28 -18.29 -15.32
N SER A 836 -5.57 -19.57 -15.58
CA SER A 836 -4.74 -20.70 -15.12
C SER A 836 -3.27 -20.58 -15.53
N ILE A 837 -3.01 -20.14 -16.78
CA ILE A 837 -1.67 -19.87 -17.29
C ILE A 837 -0.94 -18.77 -16.50
N MET A 838 -1.62 -17.66 -16.20
CA MET A 838 -1.04 -16.54 -15.45
C MET A 838 -0.68 -16.97 -14.03
N PHE A 839 -1.59 -17.65 -13.32
CA PHE A 839 -1.32 -18.17 -11.98
C PHE A 839 -0.22 -19.24 -11.97
N ASN A 840 -0.18 -20.12 -12.98
CA ASN A 840 0.92 -21.08 -13.12
C ASN A 840 2.26 -20.36 -13.34
N MET A 841 2.29 -19.30 -14.16
CA MET A 841 3.53 -18.57 -14.44
C MET A 841 4.02 -17.80 -13.21
N LEU A 842 3.15 -17.09 -12.49
CA LEU A 842 3.49 -16.39 -11.25
C LEU A 842 3.91 -17.36 -10.14
N GLU A 843 3.25 -18.52 -10.01
CA GLU A 843 3.71 -19.58 -9.12
C GLU A 843 5.10 -20.11 -9.50
N SER A 844 5.53 -20.00 -10.77
CA SER A 844 6.88 -20.41 -11.18
C SER A 844 7.96 -19.35 -10.95
N ILE A 845 7.57 -18.09 -10.66
CA ILE A 845 8.45 -17.00 -10.20
C ILE A 845 8.56 -17.04 -8.66
N ALA A 846 7.45 -17.28 -7.96
CA ALA A 846 7.52 -18.08 -6.73
C ALA A 846 8.07 -19.48 -7.06
N TYR A 847 8.28 -20.37 -6.08
CA TYR A 847 9.01 -21.65 -6.29
C TYR A 847 10.45 -21.57 -6.89
N GLN A 848 10.94 -20.44 -7.41
CA GLN A 848 12.37 -20.19 -7.59
C GLN A 848 13.08 -20.22 -6.21
N LYS A 849 14.36 -20.59 -6.21
CA LYS A 849 15.24 -20.48 -5.03
C LYS A 849 15.43 -19.01 -4.65
N GLU A 850 15.71 -18.18 -5.64
CA GLU A 850 15.77 -16.72 -5.59
C GLU A 850 14.70 -16.15 -6.54
N PRO A 851 13.47 -15.88 -6.06
CA PRO A 851 12.45 -15.18 -6.83
C PRO A 851 12.93 -13.80 -7.28
N ARG A 852 12.91 -13.53 -8.59
CA ARG A 852 13.31 -12.24 -9.19
C ARG A 852 12.22 -11.66 -10.09
N THR A 853 12.12 -10.33 -10.16
CA THR A 853 11.23 -9.66 -11.12
C THR A 853 11.70 -9.93 -12.56
N PRO A 854 10.77 -10.15 -13.52
CA PRO A 854 11.13 -10.55 -14.87
C PRO A 854 11.83 -9.48 -15.71
N VAL A 855 11.83 -8.22 -15.28
CA VAL A 855 12.32 -7.07 -16.09
C VAL A 855 13.63 -6.47 -15.57
N LEU A 856 13.72 -6.12 -14.29
CA LEU A 856 14.96 -5.57 -13.70
C LEU A 856 15.72 -6.55 -12.78
N GLY A 857 15.27 -7.81 -12.66
CA GLY A 857 15.97 -8.87 -11.94
C GLY A 857 16.03 -8.69 -10.42
N ALA A 858 15.14 -7.86 -9.85
CA ALA A 858 15.13 -7.52 -8.44
C ALA A 858 14.61 -8.71 -7.60
N SER A 859 15.38 -9.13 -6.61
CA SER A 859 15.08 -10.25 -5.72
C SER A 859 14.02 -9.90 -4.66
N ILE A 860 13.32 -10.92 -4.18
CA ILE A 860 12.55 -10.84 -2.93
C ILE A 860 13.48 -10.73 -1.70
N THR A 861 12.95 -10.16 -0.61
CA THR A 861 13.54 -10.18 0.74
C THR A 861 13.84 -11.60 1.21
N ASP A 862 14.94 -11.79 1.96
CA ASP A 862 15.32 -13.12 2.46
C ASP A 862 14.29 -13.72 3.40
N ALA A 863 13.55 -12.87 4.14
CA ALA A 863 12.45 -13.30 4.98
C ALA A 863 11.30 -14.00 4.21
N LEU A 864 11.29 -13.95 2.87
CA LEU A 864 10.34 -14.64 1.99
C LEU A 864 11.01 -15.46 0.86
N ALA A 865 12.34 -15.59 0.88
CA ALA A 865 13.07 -16.50 0.00
C ALA A 865 12.84 -17.95 0.44
N MET A 866 12.62 -18.88 -0.51
CA MET A 866 12.16 -20.23 -0.17
C MET A 866 13.13 -20.99 0.76
N GLY A 867 14.45 -20.79 0.59
CA GLY A 867 15.45 -21.46 1.42
C GLY A 867 15.37 -21.14 2.92
N ASN A 868 14.61 -20.10 3.30
CA ASN A 868 14.40 -19.66 4.68
C ASN A 868 12.97 -19.97 5.19
N LEU A 869 12.12 -20.62 4.38
CA LEU A 869 10.73 -20.95 4.71
C LEU A 869 10.54 -22.45 4.84
N ASN A 870 9.99 -22.91 5.96
CA ASN A 870 9.70 -24.33 6.20
C ASN A 870 8.18 -24.55 6.37
N LYS A 871 7.64 -24.35 7.58
CA LYS A 871 6.22 -24.60 7.91
C LYS A 871 5.26 -23.69 7.15
N ASN A 872 5.60 -22.40 7.04
CA ASN A 872 4.80 -21.39 6.35
C ASN A 872 5.52 -20.90 5.08
N ASN A 873 5.05 -21.30 3.89
CA ASN A 873 5.65 -20.92 2.59
C ASN A 873 5.14 -19.55 2.05
N TYR A 874 4.21 -18.89 2.75
CA TYR A 874 3.64 -17.56 2.40
C TYR A 874 3.32 -17.36 0.90
N LEU A 875 2.83 -18.40 0.21
CA LEU A 875 2.80 -18.45 -1.26
C LEU A 875 2.00 -17.29 -1.90
N THR A 876 0.85 -16.92 -1.33
CA THR A 876 0.08 -15.74 -1.75
C THR A 876 0.92 -14.46 -1.71
N SER A 877 1.64 -14.22 -0.61
CA SER A 877 2.51 -13.05 -0.45
C SER A 877 3.64 -13.03 -1.49
N ARG A 878 4.19 -14.20 -1.85
CA ARG A 878 5.24 -14.36 -2.86
C ARG A 878 4.72 -14.15 -4.29
N ILE A 879 3.51 -14.60 -4.60
CA ILE A 879 2.82 -14.34 -5.88
C ILE A 879 2.51 -12.84 -6.02
N ASN A 880 1.93 -12.22 -5.00
CA ASN A 880 1.59 -10.80 -5.00
C ASN A 880 2.85 -9.92 -5.13
N TRP A 881 3.94 -10.33 -4.48
CA TRP A 881 5.24 -9.68 -4.61
C TRP A 881 5.72 -9.65 -6.07
N ALA A 882 5.56 -10.75 -6.83
CA ALA A 882 6.04 -10.82 -8.21
C ALA A 882 5.36 -9.78 -9.12
N ILE A 883 4.06 -9.52 -8.94
CA ILE A 883 3.34 -8.47 -9.68
C ILE A 883 3.73 -7.08 -9.15
N GLN A 884 3.56 -6.82 -7.84
CA GLN A 884 3.73 -5.48 -7.27
C GLN A 884 5.17 -4.95 -7.38
N SER A 885 6.16 -5.83 -7.22
CA SER A 885 7.58 -5.52 -7.43
C SER A 885 7.87 -5.24 -8.91
N SER A 886 7.14 -5.87 -9.84
CA SER A 886 7.23 -5.53 -11.27
C SER A 886 6.59 -4.18 -11.60
N GLY A 887 5.53 -3.75 -10.90
CA GLY A 887 5.03 -2.37 -11.01
C GLY A 887 6.07 -1.33 -10.59
N VAL A 888 6.84 -1.61 -9.52
CA VAL A 888 7.98 -0.76 -9.13
C VAL A 888 9.07 -0.71 -10.20
N ASP A 889 9.34 -1.82 -10.89
CA ASP A 889 10.24 -1.83 -12.05
C ASP A 889 9.73 -0.95 -13.22
N TYR A 890 8.41 -0.93 -13.45
CA TYR A 890 7.75 -0.08 -14.43
C TYR A 890 7.93 1.41 -14.09
N LEU A 891 7.60 1.80 -12.85
CA LEU A 891 7.78 3.15 -12.34
C LEU A 891 9.25 3.62 -12.44
N HIS A 892 10.21 2.77 -12.07
CA HIS A 892 11.64 3.09 -12.16
C HIS A 892 12.10 3.35 -13.61
N LEU A 893 11.70 2.48 -14.55
CA LEU A 893 11.98 2.65 -15.97
C LEU A 893 11.43 3.98 -16.48
N LEU A 894 10.16 4.27 -16.16
CA LEU A 894 9.45 5.46 -16.60
C LEU A 894 10.10 6.76 -16.08
N ILE A 895 10.45 6.80 -14.79
CA ILE A 895 11.17 7.93 -14.16
C ILE A 895 12.50 8.20 -14.86
N VAL A 896 13.31 7.16 -15.10
CA VAL A 896 14.65 7.30 -15.70
C VAL A 896 14.57 7.65 -17.19
N SER A 897 13.62 7.10 -17.95
CA SER A 897 13.38 7.53 -19.34
C SER A 897 12.93 8.99 -19.44
N MET A 898 12.01 9.42 -18.57
CA MET A 898 11.50 10.79 -18.60
C MET A 898 12.59 11.79 -18.20
N ASN A 899 13.37 11.50 -17.16
CA ASN A 899 14.54 12.29 -16.79
C ASN A 899 15.59 12.36 -17.92
N TYR A 900 15.87 11.24 -18.61
CA TYR A 900 16.75 11.25 -19.79
C TYR A 900 16.22 12.15 -20.90
N LEU A 901 14.91 12.12 -21.20
CA LEU A 901 14.29 12.95 -22.22
C LEU A 901 14.29 14.43 -21.84
N ILE A 902 13.98 14.79 -20.59
CA ILE A 902 14.10 16.15 -20.05
C ILE A 902 15.53 16.69 -20.24
N ASP A 903 16.56 15.91 -19.88
CA ASP A 903 17.96 16.30 -20.05
C ASP A 903 18.43 16.33 -21.52
N LYS A 904 17.82 15.53 -22.41
CA LYS A 904 18.08 15.53 -23.87
C LYS A 904 17.49 16.76 -24.55
N TYR A 905 16.26 17.16 -24.18
CA TYR A 905 15.49 18.22 -24.85
C TYR A 905 15.53 19.58 -24.11
N LYS A 906 16.16 19.65 -22.94
CA LYS A 906 16.32 20.88 -22.13
C LYS A 906 15.00 21.53 -21.72
N MET A 907 14.01 20.69 -21.41
CA MET A 907 12.78 21.10 -20.75
C MET A 907 13.08 21.50 -19.29
N ASN A 908 12.45 22.57 -18.80
CA ASN A 908 12.44 22.86 -17.36
C ASN A 908 11.29 22.09 -16.71
N ALA A 909 11.56 20.85 -16.30
CA ALA A 909 10.58 19.95 -15.70
C ALA A 909 11.22 19.09 -14.59
N ARG A 910 10.46 18.77 -13.54
CA ARG A 910 10.87 17.89 -12.43
C ARG A 910 9.73 16.99 -11.96
N LEU A 911 10.05 15.82 -11.43
CA LEU A 911 9.07 14.99 -10.70
C LEU A 911 8.67 15.71 -9.40
N ILE A 912 7.36 15.78 -9.11
CA ILE A 912 6.84 16.34 -7.84
C ILE A 912 6.25 15.27 -6.92
N ILE A 913 5.52 14.30 -7.47
CA ILE A 913 4.96 13.17 -6.74
C ILE A 913 4.76 11.96 -7.66
N THR A 914 4.84 10.77 -7.07
CA THR A 914 4.28 9.53 -7.61
C THR A 914 3.41 8.87 -6.54
N VAL A 915 2.25 8.34 -6.92
CA VAL A 915 1.26 7.70 -6.05
C VAL A 915 0.83 6.38 -6.69
N HIS A 916 1.52 5.30 -6.33
CA HIS A 916 1.33 3.97 -6.95
C HIS A 916 1.64 3.99 -8.45
N ASP A 917 0.60 3.94 -9.29
CA ASP A 917 0.55 4.02 -10.75
C ASP A 917 0.39 5.46 -11.28
N GLU A 918 0.06 6.43 -10.42
CA GLU A 918 0.02 7.87 -10.75
C GLU A 918 1.42 8.51 -10.65
N LEU A 919 1.75 9.40 -11.58
CA LEU A 919 2.99 10.18 -11.56
C LEU A 919 2.83 11.57 -12.18
N ARG A 920 3.31 12.59 -11.47
CA ARG A 920 3.14 14.01 -11.81
C ARG A 920 4.49 14.72 -11.85
N TYR A 921 4.71 15.45 -12.93
CA TYR A 921 5.82 16.37 -13.14
C TYR A 921 5.30 17.81 -13.03
N MET A 922 6.13 18.73 -12.53
CA MET A 922 5.91 20.16 -12.65
C MET A 922 6.84 20.70 -13.72
N CYS A 923 6.32 21.53 -14.64
CA CYS A 923 7.10 22.15 -15.71
C CYS A 923 6.64 23.58 -16.00
N GLU A 924 7.42 24.33 -16.76
CA GLU A 924 6.98 25.64 -17.28
C GLU A 924 5.79 25.49 -18.24
N GLU A 925 4.81 26.38 -18.11
CA GLU A 925 3.54 26.36 -18.84
C GLU A 925 3.67 26.43 -20.37
N LYS A 926 4.79 26.97 -20.86
CA LYS A 926 5.14 27.03 -22.29
C LYS A 926 5.54 25.66 -22.87
N ASP A 927 5.96 24.72 -22.03
CA ASP A 927 6.50 23.42 -22.45
C ASP A 927 5.56 22.25 -22.13
N ARG A 928 4.36 22.53 -21.59
CA ARG A 928 3.40 21.53 -21.12
C ARG A 928 3.12 20.42 -22.14
N TYR A 929 2.81 20.76 -23.39
CA TYR A 929 2.55 19.78 -24.45
C TYR A 929 3.79 18.98 -24.87
N LYS A 930 4.97 19.61 -24.84
CA LYS A 930 6.25 18.94 -25.11
C LYS A 930 6.52 17.90 -24.03
N VAL A 931 6.36 18.28 -22.76
CA VAL A 931 6.49 17.40 -21.59
C VAL A 931 5.47 16.26 -21.63
N SER A 932 4.21 16.51 -22.02
CA SER A 932 3.21 15.46 -22.23
C SER A 932 3.64 14.45 -23.31
N LEU A 933 4.26 14.89 -24.41
CA LEU A 933 4.74 13.97 -25.45
C LEU A 933 5.97 13.17 -24.98
N LEU A 934 6.90 13.80 -24.25
CA LEU A 934 8.04 13.08 -23.66
C LEU A 934 7.58 12.03 -22.63
N LEU A 935 6.51 12.30 -21.89
CA LEU A 935 5.87 11.32 -20.99
C LEU A 935 5.24 10.16 -21.77
N GLN A 936 4.51 10.44 -22.86
CA GLN A 936 3.97 9.41 -23.75
C GLN A 936 5.07 8.53 -24.40
N ILE A 937 6.19 9.13 -24.82
CA ILE A 937 7.37 8.42 -25.35
C ILE A 937 8.01 7.54 -24.25
N SER A 938 8.12 8.04 -23.03
CA SER A 938 8.64 7.29 -21.87
C SER A 938 7.80 6.03 -21.60
N ASN A 939 6.47 6.15 -21.67
CA ASN A 939 5.57 5.01 -21.49
C ASN A 939 5.75 3.95 -22.57
N LEU A 940 5.86 4.36 -23.84
CA LEU A 940 6.11 3.45 -24.96
C LEU A 940 7.44 2.69 -24.80
N TRP A 941 8.52 3.38 -24.40
CA TRP A 941 9.80 2.73 -24.10
C TRP A 941 9.69 1.74 -22.94
N THR A 942 9.01 2.09 -21.84
CA THR A 942 8.79 1.18 -20.71
C THR A 942 7.96 -0.05 -21.09
N ARG A 943 6.85 0.13 -21.82
CA ARG A 943 6.05 -0.98 -22.37
C ARG A 943 6.89 -1.88 -23.28
N ALA A 944 7.72 -1.31 -24.15
CA ALA A 944 8.62 -2.06 -25.03
C ALA A 944 9.70 -2.85 -24.27
N MET A 945 10.26 -2.30 -23.18
CA MET A 945 11.23 -3.00 -22.31
C MET A 945 10.61 -4.24 -21.64
N PHE A 946 9.39 -4.11 -21.12
CA PHE A 946 8.63 -5.23 -20.55
C PHE A 946 8.38 -6.32 -21.59
N CYS A 947 7.94 -5.95 -22.80
CA CYS A 947 7.70 -6.90 -23.89
C CYS A 947 9.01 -7.62 -24.30
N GLU A 948 10.11 -6.88 -24.46
CA GLU A 948 11.42 -7.43 -24.82
C GLU A 948 11.93 -8.44 -23.78
N GLN A 949 11.81 -8.12 -22.48
CA GLN A 949 12.21 -9.01 -21.38
C GLN A 949 11.31 -10.23 -21.21
N LEU A 950 10.00 -10.09 -21.47
CA LEU A 950 9.03 -11.19 -21.47
C LEU A 950 9.02 -11.97 -22.81
N GLY A 951 9.91 -11.63 -23.75
CA GLY A 951 10.19 -12.40 -24.97
C GLY A 951 9.35 -12.02 -26.21
N ILE A 952 8.46 -11.04 -26.11
CA ILE A 952 7.58 -10.61 -27.19
C ILE A 952 8.15 -9.34 -27.86
N SER A 953 8.52 -9.43 -29.13
CA SER A 953 9.14 -8.32 -29.88
C SER A 953 8.13 -7.36 -30.52
N GLU A 954 7.02 -7.09 -29.86
CA GLU A 954 5.91 -6.24 -30.33
C GLU A 954 5.29 -5.51 -29.14
N VAL A 955 4.57 -4.40 -29.38
CA VAL A 955 3.76 -3.70 -28.36
C VAL A 955 2.36 -3.42 -28.93
N PRO A 956 1.26 -3.70 -28.19
CA PRO A 956 -0.09 -3.32 -28.60
C PRO A 956 -0.28 -1.81 -28.67
N GLN A 957 -0.88 -1.28 -29.75
CA GLN A 957 -1.16 0.15 -29.87
C GLN A 957 -2.14 0.62 -28.79
N SER A 958 -3.06 -0.25 -28.34
CA SER A 958 -4.06 0.00 -27.30
C SER A 958 -3.46 0.30 -25.92
N CYS A 959 -2.23 -0.14 -25.63
CA CYS A 959 -1.54 0.13 -24.35
C CYS A 959 -0.14 0.76 -24.51
N ALA A 960 0.23 1.19 -25.71
CA ALA A 960 1.50 1.84 -26.03
C ALA A 960 1.63 3.22 -25.35
N PHE A 961 0.50 3.90 -25.20
CA PHE A 961 0.36 5.26 -24.70
C PHE A 961 -0.56 5.26 -23.49
N PHE A 962 -0.47 6.28 -22.63
CA PHE A 962 -1.50 6.57 -21.64
C PHE A 962 -2.81 6.89 -22.36
N SER A 963 -3.96 6.49 -21.80
CA SER A 963 -5.28 6.85 -22.36
C SER A 963 -5.39 8.35 -22.52
N GLU A 964 -5.05 9.10 -21.48
CA GLU A 964 -4.91 10.56 -21.51
C GLU A 964 -3.73 11.01 -20.62
N VAL A 965 -3.20 12.21 -20.89
CA VAL A 965 -2.24 12.92 -20.03
C VAL A 965 -2.92 14.18 -19.51
N ASP A 966 -3.02 14.30 -18.19
CA ASP A 966 -3.56 15.46 -17.50
C ASP A 966 -2.55 16.63 -17.50
N ILE A 967 -3.06 17.84 -17.64
CA ILE A 967 -2.35 19.12 -17.52
C ILE A 967 -3.17 20.07 -16.66
N ASP A 968 -2.63 20.51 -15.52
CA ASP A 968 -3.41 21.22 -14.49
C ASP A 968 -2.59 22.27 -13.71
N LYS A 969 -3.28 23.18 -13.02
CA LYS A 969 -2.73 24.10 -12.03
C LYS A 969 -2.80 23.56 -10.60
N VAL A 970 -3.70 22.62 -10.32
CA VAL A 970 -3.82 21.94 -9.02
C VAL A 970 -3.58 20.44 -9.14
N LEU A 971 -3.15 19.79 -8.06
CA LEU A 971 -3.08 18.34 -8.02
C LEU A 971 -4.46 17.74 -7.72
N ARG A 972 -5.09 17.08 -8.70
CA ARG A 972 -6.31 16.27 -8.52
C ARG A 972 -6.23 15.01 -9.37
N LYS A 973 -7.10 14.02 -9.14
CA LYS A 973 -7.03 12.75 -9.89
C LYS A 973 -7.44 12.93 -11.35
N GLU A 974 -8.54 13.66 -11.57
CA GLU A 974 -9.17 13.87 -12.87
C GLU A 974 -9.36 15.38 -13.02
N VAL A 975 -8.83 15.98 -14.09
CA VAL A 975 -8.79 17.45 -14.27
C VAL A 975 -10.17 18.11 -14.35
N GLY A 976 -11.23 17.34 -14.62
CA GLY A 976 -12.61 17.82 -14.68
C GLY A 976 -13.33 17.92 -13.33
N LEU A 977 -12.71 17.51 -12.22
CA LEU A 977 -13.33 17.56 -10.90
C LEU A 977 -13.33 18.99 -10.33
N ASP A 978 -14.52 19.50 -10.00
CA ASP A 978 -14.71 20.82 -9.38
C ASP A 978 -14.09 20.97 -7.98
N CYS A 979 -13.72 19.85 -7.35
CA CYS A 979 -13.13 19.76 -6.01
C CYS A 979 -13.93 20.42 -4.88
N ILE A 980 -15.24 20.65 -5.08
CA ILE A 980 -16.11 21.26 -4.07
C ILE A 980 -16.23 20.32 -2.85
N THR A 981 -16.06 20.85 -1.65
CA THR A 981 -16.26 20.16 -0.36
C THR A 981 -16.87 21.12 0.67
N PRO A 982 -17.26 20.67 1.88
CA PRO A 982 -17.78 21.55 2.91
C PRO A 982 -16.77 22.62 3.39
N SER A 983 -15.46 22.36 3.29
CA SER A 983 -14.38 23.28 3.67
C SER A 983 -13.76 24.03 2.49
N HIS A 984 -14.12 23.67 1.25
CA HIS A 984 -13.76 24.35 0.01
C HIS A 984 -15.00 24.47 -0.89
N PRO A 985 -15.88 25.47 -0.68
CA PRO A 985 -17.16 25.58 -1.39
C PRO A 985 -17.01 26.08 -2.82
N ASP A 986 -15.92 26.80 -3.12
CA ASP A 986 -15.62 27.36 -4.43
C ASP A 986 -15.21 26.27 -5.43
N ALA A 987 -15.66 26.38 -6.68
CA ALA A 987 -15.34 25.41 -7.72
C ALA A 987 -13.98 25.71 -8.37
N ILE A 988 -13.06 24.75 -8.35
CA ILE A 988 -11.77 24.88 -9.02
C ILE A 988 -11.96 24.69 -10.54
N PRO A 989 -11.57 25.66 -11.40
CA PRO A 989 -11.70 25.55 -12.86
C PRO A 989 -11.06 24.25 -13.40
N PRO A 990 -11.63 23.61 -14.43
CA PRO A 990 -11.10 22.36 -14.97
C PRO A 990 -9.75 22.56 -15.67
N GLY A 991 -8.88 21.56 -15.58
CA GLY A 991 -7.65 21.47 -16.38
C GLY A 991 -7.89 20.87 -17.76
N GLU A 992 -6.81 20.50 -18.44
CA GLU A 992 -6.79 19.93 -19.79
C GLU A 992 -6.37 18.45 -19.74
N SER A 993 -7.04 17.58 -20.51
CA SER A 993 -6.69 16.15 -20.61
C SER A 993 -6.57 15.73 -22.06
N LEU A 994 -5.42 15.15 -22.44
CA LEU A 994 -5.10 14.86 -23.84
C LEU A 994 -4.68 13.41 -24.06
N ASP A 995 -5.45 12.68 -24.87
CA ASP A 995 -4.95 11.47 -25.53
C ASP A 995 -3.85 11.80 -26.56
N ILE A 996 -3.09 10.78 -26.95
CA ILE A 996 -1.97 10.91 -27.89
C ILE A 996 -2.37 11.51 -29.26
N LYS A 997 -3.61 11.33 -29.74
CA LYS A 997 -4.05 11.88 -31.04
C LYS A 997 -4.34 13.38 -30.90
N LYS A 998 -5.11 13.78 -29.88
CA LYS A 998 -5.33 15.20 -29.54
C LYS A 998 -4.01 15.94 -29.32
N LEU A 999 -3.08 15.32 -28.57
CA LEU A 999 -1.78 15.93 -28.24
C LEU A 999 -0.91 16.21 -29.49
N LEU A 1000 -0.86 15.26 -30.43
CA LEU A 1000 -0.13 15.44 -31.69
C LEU A 1000 -0.78 16.51 -32.58
N GLU A 1001 -2.11 16.62 -32.57
CA GLU A 1001 -2.84 17.69 -33.25
C GLU A 1001 -2.56 19.07 -32.63
N VAL A 1002 -2.60 19.19 -31.30
CA VAL A 1002 -2.28 20.42 -30.56
C VAL A 1002 -0.85 20.88 -30.83
N LEU A 1003 0.14 19.96 -30.77
CA LEU A 1003 1.53 20.28 -31.08
C LEU A 1003 1.70 20.81 -32.52
N LYS A 1004 1.05 20.17 -33.50
CA LYS A 1004 1.07 20.59 -34.91
C LYS A 1004 0.40 21.94 -35.13
N ASN A 1005 -0.74 22.19 -34.47
CA ASN A 1005 -1.46 23.47 -34.55
C ASN A 1005 -0.63 24.61 -33.93
N ASN A 1006 0.14 24.31 -32.87
CA ASN A 1006 1.08 25.25 -32.22
C ASN A 1006 2.43 25.38 -32.97
N LYS A 1007 2.67 24.59 -34.03
CA LYS A 1007 3.96 24.48 -34.76
C LYS A 1007 5.14 24.00 -33.90
N GLU A 1008 4.85 23.23 -32.86
CA GLU A 1008 5.85 22.71 -31.92
C GLU A 1008 6.30 21.27 -32.25
N GLU A 1009 5.66 20.58 -33.20
CA GLU A 1009 5.89 19.15 -33.50
C GLU A 1009 7.36 18.82 -33.82
N ASN A 1010 8.11 19.79 -34.34
CA ASN A 1010 9.51 19.65 -34.69
C ASN A 1010 10.49 19.77 -33.51
N PHE A 1011 10.02 20.00 -32.26
CA PHE A 1011 10.92 20.18 -31.10
C PHE A 1011 11.85 18.97 -30.84
N LEU A 1012 11.43 17.77 -31.26
CA LEU A 1012 12.20 16.54 -31.14
C LEU A 1012 13.49 16.50 -32.00
N LEU A 1013 13.64 17.43 -32.97
CA LEU A 1013 14.89 17.64 -33.71
C LEU A 1013 16.00 18.28 -32.84
N ASN A 1014 15.64 19.06 -31.82
CA ASN A 1014 16.58 19.83 -30.99
C ASN A 1014 17.27 18.98 -29.90
N GLY A 1015 17.20 17.65 -30.00
CA GLY A 1015 17.65 16.72 -28.95
C GLY A 1015 19.17 16.58 -28.90
N ILE A 1016 19.78 16.92 -27.75
CA ILE A 1016 21.24 16.87 -27.57
C ILE A 1016 21.71 15.42 -27.42
N ASN A 1017 22.28 14.87 -28.51
CA ASN A 1017 22.81 13.51 -28.57
C ASN A 1017 24.15 13.36 -27.82
N LYS A 1018 24.08 13.25 -26.48
CA LYS A 1018 25.21 12.85 -25.63
C LYS A 1018 25.68 11.44 -26.01
N LYS A 1019 26.94 11.29 -26.47
CA LYS A 1019 27.54 9.98 -26.79
C LYS A 1019 27.77 9.15 -25.53
N LEU A 1020 26.93 8.15 -25.29
CA LEU A 1020 27.04 7.20 -24.16
C LEU A 1020 27.77 5.90 -24.54
N SER A 1021 28.73 5.98 -25.47
CA SER A 1021 29.48 4.84 -26.00
C SER A 1021 30.47 4.21 -25.02
N GLY A 1022 30.91 4.94 -23.99
CA GLY A 1022 31.79 4.41 -22.94
C GLY A 1022 31.11 3.41 -21.99
N ILE A 1023 29.77 3.42 -21.90
CA ILE A 1023 29.03 2.51 -21.02
C ILE A 1023 28.88 1.15 -21.70
N ARG A 1024 29.66 0.17 -21.21
CA ARG A 1024 29.65 -1.22 -21.70
C ARG A 1024 28.37 -1.95 -21.28
N TYR A 1025 27.50 -2.25 -22.24
CA TYR A 1025 26.37 -3.17 -22.03
C TYR A 1025 26.79 -4.61 -22.35
N LYS A 1026 26.44 -5.55 -21.46
CA LYS A 1026 26.51 -7.00 -21.71
C LYS A 1026 25.08 -7.56 -21.75
N PRO A 1027 24.61 -8.18 -22.86
CA PRO A 1027 23.35 -8.91 -22.88
C PRO A 1027 23.39 -10.06 -21.85
N GLY A 1028 22.39 -10.11 -20.99
CA GLY A 1028 22.19 -11.21 -20.02
C GLY A 1028 21.06 -12.14 -20.44
N THR A 1029 21.04 -13.36 -19.90
CA THR A 1029 19.90 -14.28 -19.99
C THR A 1029 18.71 -13.71 -19.24
N LYS A 1030 17.53 -13.65 -19.88
CA LYS A 1030 16.32 -13.06 -19.29
C LYS A 1030 15.81 -13.96 -18.16
N GLU A 1031 15.21 -13.39 -17.12
CA GLU A 1031 14.70 -14.20 -16.00
C GLU A 1031 13.63 -15.22 -16.45
N VAL A 1032 12.83 -14.87 -17.46
CA VAL A 1032 11.82 -15.77 -18.07
C VAL A 1032 12.44 -16.92 -18.86
N GLU A 1033 13.64 -16.75 -19.43
CA GLU A 1033 14.36 -17.84 -20.07
C GLU A 1033 14.81 -18.88 -19.02
N LYS A 1034 15.13 -18.45 -17.79
CA LYS A 1034 15.49 -19.34 -16.67
C LYS A 1034 14.31 -20.14 -16.11
N LEU A 1035 13.08 -19.64 -16.26
CA LEU A 1035 11.84 -20.36 -15.90
C LEU A 1035 11.60 -21.56 -16.83
N ASN A 1036 11.98 -21.43 -18.10
CA ASN A 1036 11.73 -22.41 -19.16
C ASN A 1036 12.74 -23.59 -19.09
N THR A 1037 12.65 -24.39 -18.03
CA THR A 1037 13.56 -25.54 -17.79
C THR A 1037 13.42 -26.72 -18.76
N GLU A 1038 12.51 -26.67 -19.73
CA GLU A 1038 12.30 -27.69 -20.75
C GLU A 1038 12.73 -27.15 -22.13
N GLN A 1039 13.86 -27.63 -22.64
CA GLN A 1039 14.42 -27.19 -23.93
C GLN A 1039 13.72 -27.85 -25.13
N ASN A 1040 13.01 -28.97 -24.94
CA ASN A 1040 12.31 -29.62 -26.04
C ASN A 1040 10.98 -28.92 -26.35
N ILE A 1041 10.89 -28.28 -27.52
CA ILE A 1041 9.72 -27.48 -27.87
C ILE A 1041 8.40 -28.27 -27.88
N ASN A 1042 8.43 -29.54 -28.29
CA ASN A 1042 7.22 -30.38 -28.31
C ASN A 1042 6.76 -30.72 -26.87
N LEU A 1043 7.70 -30.92 -25.93
CA LEU A 1043 7.36 -31.06 -24.51
C LEU A 1043 6.84 -29.74 -23.93
N ARG A 1044 7.37 -28.58 -24.34
CA ARG A 1044 6.83 -27.27 -23.95
C ARG A 1044 5.41 -27.05 -24.48
N THR A 1045 5.14 -27.36 -25.75
CA THR A 1045 3.79 -27.29 -26.34
C THR A 1045 2.80 -28.19 -25.58
N LEU A 1046 3.19 -29.42 -25.25
CA LEU A 1046 2.36 -30.31 -24.44
C LEU A 1046 2.19 -29.81 -23.00
N GLN A 1047 3.21 -29.22 -22.38
CA GLN A 1047 3.09 -28.55 -21.07
C GLN A 1047 2.15 -27.32 -21.12
N THR A 1048 2.07 -26.61 -22.25
CA THR A 1048 1.06 -25.55 -22.45
C THR A 1048 -0.33 -26.16 -22.62
N LYS A 1049 -0.48 -27.21 -23.44
CA LYS A 1049 -1.75 -27.96 -23.63
C LYS A 1049 -2.33 -28.44 -22.30
N ILE A 1050 -1.51 -29.06 -21.44
CA ILE A 1050 -1.85 -29.51 -20.07
C ILE A 1050 -2.39 -28.37 -19.17
N GLN A 1051 -2.01 -27.11 -19.41
CA GLN A 1051 -2.51 -25.95 -18.65
C GLN A 1051 -3.78 -25.33 -19.26
N LEU A 1052 -4.10 -25.71 -20.50
CA LEU A 1052 -5.28 -25.29 -21.23
C LEU A 1052 -6.43 -26.31 -21.16
N SER A 1053 -6.14 -27.58 -20.84
CA SER A 1053 -7.14 -28.66 -20.71
C SER A 1053 -8.35 -28.22 -19.90
N ILE A 1054 -9.53 -28.24 -20.51
CA ILE A 1054 -10.80 -27.71 -20.01
C ILE A 1054 -11.22 -28.46 -18.75
N ASP A 1055 -11.12 -29.80 -18.78
CA ASP A 1055 -11.55 -30.67 -17.69
C ASP A 1055 -10.45 -31.65 -17.24
N LYS A 1056 -10.77 -32.41 -16.19
CA LYS A 1056 -9.87 -33.37 -15.55
C LYS A 1056 -9.63 -34.65 -16.38
N ASN A 1057 -10.43 -34.91 -17.41
CA ASN A 1057 -10.30 -36.06 -18.30
C ASN A 1057 -9.39 -35.72 -19.49
N GLU A 1058 -9.59 -34.57 -20.11
CA GLU A 1058 -8.66 -33.99 -21.08
C GLU A 1058 -7.27 -33.81 -20.46
N TRP A 1059 -7.19 -33.27 -19.23
CA TRP A 1059 -5.93 -33.14 -18.50
C TRP A 1059 -5.20 -34.48 -18.31
N ARG A 1060 -5.93 -35.58 -18.08
CA ARG A 1060 -5.35 -36.93 -17.99
C ARG A 1060 -4.85 -37.41 -19.37
N GLN A 1061 -5.59 -37.11 -20.44
CA GLN A 1061 -5.21 -37.45 -21.81
C GLN A 1061 -3.93 -36.73 -22.24
N ASP A 1062 -3.86 -35.42 -22.01
CA ASP A 1062 -2.69 -34.59 -22.35
C ASP A 1062 -1.47 -34.94 -21.49
N MET A 1063 -1.68 -35.23 -20.20
CA MET A 1063 -0.63 -35.77 -19.35
C MET A 1063 -0.13 -37.13 -19.85
N ASN A 1064 -1.00 -38.01 -20.35
CA ASN A 1064 -0.58 -39.29 -20.93
C ASN A 1064 0.23 -39.08 -22.23
N GLU A 1065 -0.18 -38.14 -23.09
CA GLU A 1065 0.57 -37.74 -24.30
C GLU A 1065 1.97 -37.22 -23.95
N TYR A 1066 2.06 -36.29 -22.99
CA TYR A 1066 3.32 -35.76 -22.46
C TYR A 1066 4.21 -36.85 -21.83
N ILE A 1067 3.64 -37.78 -21.05
CA ILE A 1067 4.38 -38.89 -20.46
C ILE A 1067 4.93 -39.84 -21.55
N GLN A 1068 4.15 -40.11 -22.60
CA GLN A 1068 4.62 -40.90 -23.75
C GLN A 1068 5.74 -40.17 -24.51
N MET A 1069 5.58 -38.89 -24.83
CA MET A 1069 6.59 -38.10 -25.53
C MET A 1069 7.89 -38.01 -24.72
N LYS A 1070 7.80 -37.75 -23.41
CA LYS A 1070 8.95 -37.69 -22.51
C LYS A 1070 9.72 -39.02 -22.46
N LYS A 1071 9.01 -40.14 -22.26
CA LYS A 1071 9.60 -41.49 -22.32
C LYS A 1071 10.26 -41.79 -23.68
N ARG A 1072 9.67 -41.34 -24.80
CA ARG A 1072 10.28 -41.49 -26.16
C ARG A 1072 11.58 -40.69 -26.27
N ILE A 1073 11.63 -39.47 -25.74
CA ILE A 1073 12.82 -38.61 -25.74
C ILE A 1073 13.92 -39.18 -24.84
N ASP A 1074 13.59 -39.59 -23.61
CA ASP A 1074 14.53 -40.22 -22.68
C ASP A 1074 15.13 -41.50 -23.29
N THR A 1075 14.29 -42.34 -23.92
CA THR A 1075 14.74 -43.56 -24.61
C THR A 1075 15.66 -43.26 -25.81
N LYS A 1076 15.37 -42.21 -26.59
CA LYS A 1076 16.28 -41.76 -27.68
C LYS A 1076 17.61 -41.27 -27.11
N ASN A 1077 17.61 -40.48 -26.04
CA ASN A 1077 18.82 -39.98 -25.39
C ASN A 1077 19.69 -41.11 -24.83
N ILE A 1078 19.09 -42.16 -24.26
CA ILE A 1078 19.79 -43.37 -23.81
C ILE A 1078 20.40 -44.13 -25.01
N LYS A 1079 19.68 -44.27 -26.13
CA LYS A 1079 20.24 -44.89 -27.34
C LYS A 1079 21.40 -44.08 -27.93
N VAL A 1080 21.29 -42.75 -28.03
CA VAL A 1080 22.37 -41.87 -28.52
C VAL A 1080 23.61 -41.94 -27.62
N LYS A 1081 23.44 -41.97 -26.29
CA LYS A 1081 24.57 -42.18 -25.35
C LYS A 1081 25.20 -43.58 -25.45
N ARG A 1082 24.47 -44.61 -25.89
CA ARG A 1082 25.06 -45.92 -26.24
C ARG A 1082 25.81 -45.89 -27.57
N ILE A 1083 25.26 -45.24 -28.61
CA ILE A 1083 25.88 -45.16 -29.95
C ILE A 1083 27.20 -44.38 -29.88
N LYS A 1084 27.24 -43.24 -29.20
CA LYS A 1084 28.50 -42.50 -28.91
C LYS A 1084 29.52 -43.28 -28.04
N LYS A 1085 29.19 -44.48 -27.58
CA LYS A 1085 30.09 -45.38 -26.84
C LYS A 1085 30.40 -46.67 -27.62
N LEU A 1086 30.01 -46.74 -28.89
CA LEU A 1086 30.15 -47.89 -29.80
C LEU A 1086 30.73 -47.51 -31.17
N THR A 1087 30.96 -46.23 -31.45
CA THR A 1087 31.69 -45.74 -32.62
C THR A 1087 33.17 -45.49 -32.25
N PRO A 1088 34.14 -46.26 -32.75
CA PRO A 1088 35.54 -45.90 -32.65
C PRO A 1088 35.84 -44.72 -33.59
N GLU A 1089 36.59 -43.72 -33.12
CA GLU A 1089 37.06 -42.62 -33.95
C GLU A 1089 38.23 -43.12 -34.82
N VAL A 1090 38.03 -43.18 -36.13
CA VAL A 1090 39.10 -43.47 -37.10
C VAL A 1090 40.00 -42.24 -37.19
N ASN A 1091 41.15 -42.31 -36.54
CA ASN A 1091 42.08 -41.20 -36.42
C ASN A 1091 43.06 -41.20 -37.60
N LEU A 1092 42.87 -40.28 -38.56
CA LEU A 1092 43.86 -39.98 -39.59
C LEU A 1092 44.89 -39.00 -39.00
N GLY A 1093 46.00 -39.55 -38.50
CA GLY A 1093 47.08 -38.76 -37.91
C GLY A 1093 48.03 -38.15 -38.94
N ILE A 1094 48.68 -37.05 -38.54
CA ILE A 1094 50.01 -36.63 -39.00
C ILE A 1094 50.84 -36.40 -37.73
N ASP A 1095 52.11 -36.81 -37.76
CA ASP A 1095 52.99 -36.88 -36.58
C ASP A 1095 53.56 -35.53 -36.11
N GLY A 1096 54.10 -35.54 -34.88
CA GLY A 1096 54.69 -34.38 -34.17
C GLY A 1096 54.03 -34.18 -32.80
N ASP A 1097 54.57 -34.66 -31.67
CA ASP A 1097 55.88 -35.28 -31.44
C ASP A 1097 55.82 -36.56 -30.59
N LYS A 1098 56.81 -37.45 -30.81
CA LYS A 1098 57.16 -38.57 -29.93
C LYS A 1098 58.66 -38.53 -29.62
N LEU A 1099 59.01 -37.98 -28.46
CA LEU A 1099 60.10 -38.40 -27.57
C LEU A 1099 59.76 -37.72 -26.22
N LEU A 1100 59.22 -38.43 -25.22
CA LEU A 1100 59.96 -39.34 -24.33
C LEU A 1100 61.18 -38.63 -23.74
N LYS A 1101 61.05 -38.15 -22.49
CA LYS A 1101 61.59 -38.84 -21.30
C LYS A 1101 63.11 -38.96 -21.35
N GLU A 1102 63.78 -38.17 -20.52
CA GLU A 1102 64.19 -38.64 -19.19
C GLU A 1102 64.40 -37.45 -18.24
N GLU A 1103 64.81 -37.74 -17.00
CA GLU A 1103 64.98 -36.79 -15.87
C GLU A 1103 63.71 -36.18 -15.25
N ILE A 1104 63.81 -35.82 -13.96
CA ILE A 1104 62.77 -35.25 -13.06
C ILE A 1104 61.46 -36.09 -13.00
N GLY A 1105 61.28 -37.05 -12.09
CA GLY A 1105 62.06 -37.33 -10.87
C GLY A 1105 61.61 -36.46 -9.70
N GLU A 1106 60.87 -37.06 -8.75
CA GLU A 1106 60.25 -36.43 -7.56
C GLU A 1106 59.20 -35.35 -7.90
N GLU A 1107 57.90 -35.60 -7.76
CA GLU A 1107 57.23 -35.35 -6.47
C GLU A 1107 56.09 -36.34 -6.13
N ALA A 1108 56.14 -37.57 -6.67
CA ALA A 1108 55.15 -38.62 -6.41
C ALA A 1108 55.24 -39.25 -5.00
N LYS A 1109 55.17 -38.43 -3.93
CA LYS A 1109 55.39 -38.83 -2.53
C LYS A 1109 54.33 -38.33 -1.53
N LEU A 1110 53.04 -38.32 -1.91
CA LEU A 1110 51.96 -38.50 -0.91
C LEU A 1110 50.69 -39.12 -1.52
N ASN A 1111 49.81 -39.65 -0.66
CA ASN A 1111 48.47 -40.16 -0.99
C ASN A 1111 48.37 -41.38 -1.94
N THR A 1112 49.43 -42.19 -2.07
CA THR A 1112 49.31 -43.61 -2.45
C THR A 1112 49.74 -44.54 -1.31
N VAL A 1113 49.16 -44.30 -0.14
CA VAL A 1113 49.11 -45.24 1.00
C VAL A 1113 47.63 -45.35 1.40
N LEU A 1114 47.17 -46.54 1.82
CA LEU A 1114 45.78 -46.93 2.17
C LEU A 1114 44.86 -47.50 1.07
N LYS A 1115 45.35 -47.93 -0.11
CA LYS A 1115 44.55 -48.75 -1.06
C LYS A 1115 45.25 -50.00 -1.62
N ALA A 1116 45.84 -50.81 -0.74
CA ALA A 1116 46.09 -52.23 -0.97
C ALA A 1116 46.01 -52.98 0.38
N ARG A 1117 45.50 -54.22 0.36
CA ARG A 1117 45.25 -55.10 1.54
C ARG A 1117 44.22 -54.52 2.56
N ASN A 1118 43.27 -55.27 3.12
CA ASN A 1118 43.17 -56.73 3.31
C ASN A 1118 41.76 -57.28 3.03
N GLN A 1119 41.71 -58.53 2.55
CA GLN A 1119 40.64 -59.48 2.85
C GLN A 1119 41.02 -60.30 4.11
N LEU A 1120 40.10 -61.12 4.61
CA LEU A 1120 40.32 -62.26 5.52
C LEU A 1120 40.64 -62.00 7.02
N ARG A 1121 39.58 -62.20 7.83
CA ARG A 1121 39.46 -63.18 8.94
C ARG A 1121 40.05 -62.89 10.35
N LEU A 1122 39.33 -63.47 11.34
CA LEU A 1122 39.67 -63.83 12.73
C LEU A 1122 39.51 -62.77 13.85
N LYS A 1123 39.25 -63.27 15.07
CA LYS A 1123 38.86 -62.52 16.29
C LYS A 1123 40.02 -62.49 17.31
N PRO A 1124 40.18 -61.38 18.06
CA PRO A 1124 40.11 -61.41 19.54
C PRO A 1124 39.32 -60.20 20.13
N GLN A 1125 38.78 -60.18 21.36
CA GLN A 1125 38.48 -61.26 22.34
C GLN A 1125 37.36 -60.84 23.33
N THR A 1126 37.35 -61.41 24.56
CA THR A 1126 36.28 -61.47 25.57
C THR A 1126 36.65 -60.88 26.96
N LYS A 1127 35.65 -60.39 27.72
CA LYS A 1127 35.44 -60.61 29.18
C LYS A 1127 33.92 -60.45 29.46
N VAL A 1128 33.15 -61.44 29.96
CA VAL A 1128 33.09 -62.07 31.32
C VAL A 1128 32.38 -61.14 32.32
N ALA A 1129 31.28 -61.48 33.02
CA ALA A 1129 30.37 -62.67 33.07
C ALA A 1129 28.94 -62.20 33.55
N LYS A 1130 27.86 -62.99 33.66
CA LYS A 1130 27.65 -64.29 34.34
C LYS A 1130 26.40 -65.07 33.84
N THR A 1131 26.15 -66.24 34.45
CA THR A 1131 25.09 -67.26 34.19
C THR A 1131 23.66 -66.80 34.60
N THR A 1132 22.55 -67.53 34.38
CA THR A 1132 22.32 -69.01 34.38
C THR A 1132 21.00 -69.45 33.68
N GLU A 1133 21.00 -70.63 33.01
CA GLU A 1133 19.88 -71.61 32.80
C GLU A 1133 18.52 -71.16 32.15
N LEU A 1134 17.58 -71.99 31.62
CA LEU A 1134 17.44 -73.46 31.41
C LEU A 1134 16.46 -73.77 30.22
N SER A 1135 16.64 -74.91 29.52
CA SER A 1135 15.68 -75.79 28.78
C SER A 1135 14.53 -75.31 27.84
N ASN A 1136 14.45 -75.93 26.63
CA ASN A 1136 13.25 -76.46 25.91
C ASN A 1136 12.16 -75.49 25.34
N MET A 1137 11.37 -75.78 24.26
CA MET A 1137 11.31 -76.88 23.26
C MET A 1137 10.47 -76.54 22.00
N SER A 1138 10.90 -76.94 20.77
CA SER A 1138 10.07 -77.31 19.57
C SER A 1138 9.10 -76.26 18.91
N LYS A 1139 8.53 -76.37 17.69
CA LYS A 1139 8.82 -77.09 16.41
C LYS A 1139 8.03 -76.42 15.23
N MET A 1140 8.63 -76.38 14.01
CA MET A 1140 7.99 -76.35 12.66
C MET A 1140 7.05 -75.20 12.17
N LYS A 1141 6.89 -75.13 10.83
CA LYS A 1141 5.95 -74.31 9.99
C LYS A 1141 4.78 -75.24 9.50
N PRO A 1142 3.80 -74.89 8.60
CA PRO A 1142 3.53 -73.65 7.83
C PRO A 1142 2.02 -73.26 7.60
N LYS A 1143 1.76 -72.30 6.68
CA LYS A 1143 0.57 -72.11 5.79
C LYS A 1143 -0.87 -71.81 6.36
N ILE A 1144 -1.44 -70.71 5.84
CA ILE A 1144 -2.86 -70.49 5.42
C ILE A 1144 -3.93 -70.27 6.53
N ALA A 1145 -5.01 -69.56 6.19
CA ALA A 1145 -6.09 -69.06 7.07
C ALA A 1145 -7.24 -70.06 7.34
N PRO A 1146 -8.12 -69.82 8.35
CA PRO A 1146 -9.56 -69.58 8.04
C PRO A 1146 -10.31 -68.61 9.02
N LYS A 1147 -11.66 -68.72 9.10
CA LYS A 1147 -12.64 -67.81 9.77
C LYS A 1147 -13.24 -68.40 11.08
N ALA A 1148 -13.62 -67.54 12.05
CA ALA A 1148 -14.78 -67.66 13.00
C ALA A 1148 -14.90 -66.34 13.85
N LYS A 1149 -16.02 -65.79 14.36
CA LYS A 1149 -17.30 -66.25 14.99
C LYS A 1149 -17.13 -66.76 16.45
N LEU A 1150 -18.00 -66.52 17.45
CA LEU A 1150 -19.33 -65.83 17.61
C LEU A 1150 -19.57 -65.48 19.13
N ILE A 1151 -20.84 -65.20 19.54
CA ILE A 1151 -21.52 -65.24 20.89
C ILE A 1151 -21.85 -63.84 21.51
N ILE A 1152 -23.05 -63.54 22.09
CA ILE A 1152 -24.46 -63.92 21.79
C ILE A 1152 -25.48 -63.01 22.57
N LYS A 1153 -26.51 -62.44 21.90
CA LYS A 1153 -27.93 -62.17 22.31
C LYS A 1153 -28.58 -61.16 21.33
N LEU A 1154 -29.66 -61.45 20.58
CA LEU A 1154 -31.09 -61.72 20.93
C LEU A 1154 -31.78 -60.47 21.52
N THR A 1155 -32.90 -59.92 21.02
CA THR A 1155 -33.87 -60.30 19.93
C THR A 1155 -34.59 -58.99 19.42
N THR A 1156 -35.57 -58.88 18.48
CA THR A 1156 -36.59 -59.79 17.88
C THR A 1156 -37.10 -59.32 16.48
N MET A 1157 -37.97 -60.16 15.89
CA MET A 1157 -39.00 -60.03 14.81
C MET A 1157 -39.67 -58.65 14.47
N LYS A 1158 -40.36 -58.45 13.32
CA LYS A 1158 -40.90 -59.40 12.28
C LYS A 1158 -41.00 -58.80 10.84
N GLN A 1159 -41.50 -59.61 9.90
CA GLN A 1159 -41.63 -59.39 8.43
C GLN A 1159 -42.74 -58.37 8.03
N VAL A 1160 -42.90 -57.89 6.78
CA VAL A 1160 -43.51 -58.59 5.60
C VAL A 1160 -43.18 -57.88 4.24
N LYS A 1161 -43.36 -58.63 3.13
CA LYS A 1161 -43.17 -58.33 1.67
C LYS A 1161 -44.48 -57.80 1.01
N PRO A 1162 -44.71 -57.67 -0.34
CA PRO A 1162 -43.90 -57.82 -1.57
C PRO A 1162 -44.00 -56.50 -2.45
N GLU A 1163 -44.37 -56.41 -3.75
CA GLU A 1163 -43.72 -56.76 -5.06
C GLU A 1163 -44.23 -55.69 -6.12
N VAL A 1164 -43.45 -55.14 -7.10
CA VAL A 1164 -43.22 -55.53 -8.53
C VAL A 1164 -44.26 -55.06 -9.62
N GLU A 1165 -43.84 -54.05 -10.43
CA GLU A 1165 -44.10 -53.83 -11.91
C GLU A 1165 -45.56 -53.50 -12.44
N PRO A 1166 -45.84 -53.34 -13.78
CA PRO A 1166 -45.39 -52.23 -14.69
C PRO A 1166 -46.42 -51.68 -15.76
N LEU A 1167 -45.96 -50.80 -16.69
CA LEU A 1167 -46.49 -50.41 -18.06
C LEU A 1167 -47.68 -49.39 -18.21
N VAL A 1168 -47.53 -48.16 -18.80
CA VAL A 1168 -47.77 -47.60 -20.20
C VAL A 1168 -49.14 -47.83 -20.90
N PRO A 1169 -49.59 -47.10 -21.97
CA PRO A 1169 -49.49 -45.68 -22.42
C PRO A 1169 -50.91 -45.04 -22.71
N ILE A 1170 -51.03 -44.05 -23.65
CA ILE A 1170 -52.24 -43.46 -24.36
C ILE A 1170 -52.64 -42.03 -23.92
N SER A 1171 -53.08 -41.06 -24.76
CA SER A 1171 -52.71 -40.65 -26.16
C SER A 1171 -53.30 -39.25 -26.51
N THR A 1172 -52.75 -38.60 -27.54
CA THR A 1172 -53.39 -37.59 -28.46
C THR A 1172 -54.23 -36.41 -27.94
N GLY A 1173 -53.85 -35.18 -28.31
CA GLY A 1173 -54.74 -34.00 -28.32
C GLY A 1173 -54.12 -32.75 -28.98
N LYS A 1174 -54.74 -32.21 -30.04
CA LYS A 1174 -54.43 -30.91 -30.67
C LYS A 1174 -55.71 -30.08 -30.79
N LEU A 1175 -55.60 -28.75 -30.70
CA LEU A 1175 -56.12 -27.73 -31.65
C LEU A 1175 -56.53 -26.41 -30.96
N THR A 1176 -56.12 -25.27 -31.55
CA THR A 1176 -56.76 -23.92 -31.48
C THR A 1176 -56.94 -23.25 -30.09
N GLY A 1177 -57.16 -21.95 -29.94
CA GLY A 1177 -57.35 -20.85 -30.92
C GLY A 1177 -57.17 -19.45 -30.28
N GLN A 1178 -57.66 -18.40 -30.93
CA GLN A 1178 -57.50 -16.98 -30.51
C GLN A 1178 -58.41 -16.55 -29.33
N PRO A 1179 -58.09 -15.43 -28.63
CA PRO A 1179 -58.86 -14.94 -27.48
C PRO A 1179 -60.01 -13.98 -27.87
N PRO A 1180 -61.10 -13.92 -27.06
CA PRO A 1180 -62.12 -12.88 -27.12
C PRO A 1180 -61.90 -11.75 -26.08
N SER A 1181 -62.62 -10.64 -26.27
CA SER A 1181 -62.47 -9.36 -25.56
C SER A 1181 -63.82 -8.77 -25.11
N VAL A 1182 -63.82 -7.53 -24.57
CA VAL A 1182 -64.99 -6.66 -24.24
C VAL A 1182 -65.94 -7.17 -23.11
N SER A 1183 -66.77 -6.36 -22.42
CA SER A 1183 -67.11 -4.92 -22.54
C SER A 1183 -67.68 -4.25 -21.26
N GLY A 1184 -67.49 -2.92 -21.13
CA GLY A 1184 -68.49 -1.98 -20.57
C GLY A 1184 -68.17 -1.26 -19.24
N THR A 1185 -68.72 -0.08 -18.89
CA THR A 1185 -69.63 0.86 -19.62
C THR A 1185 -69.70 2.29 -18.99
N ARG A 1186 -69.57 3.38 -19.79
CA ARG A 1186 -70.03 4.81 -19.56
C ARG A 1186 -69.46 5.59 -18.32
N MET A 1187 -69.53 6.94 -18.19
CA MET A 1187 -70.25 8.03 -18.91
C MET A 1187 -69.47 9.39 -18.94
N ASN A 1188 -70.06 10.43 -19.57
CA ASN A 1188 -69.56 11.79 -19.95
C ASN A 1188 -69.02 12.68 -18.77
N ALA A 1189 -68.38 13.87 -18.89
CA ALA A 1189 -68.23 14.95 -19.91
C ALA A 1189 -67.06 15.93 -19.50
N THR A 1190 -66.61 17.08 -20.08
CA THR A 1190 -66.74 17.84 -21.38
C THR A 1190 -65.69 18.99 -21.49
N SER A 1191 -65.20 19.33 -22.72
CA SER A 1191 -64.56 20.62 -23.16
C SER A 1191 -63.17 21.03 -22.56
N LYS A 1192 -62.22 21.78 -23.19
CA LYS A 1192 -62.02 22.54 -24.48
C LYS A 1192 -60.51 22.42 -24.88
N VAL A 1193 -60.05 22.11 -26.12
CA VAL A 1193 -59.86 22.94 -27.35
C VAL A 1193 -58.69 23.97 -27.24
N PHE A 1194 -57.65 24.11 -28.11
CA PHE A 1194 -57.21 23.43 -29.38
C PHE A 1194 -55.76 23.80 -29.86
N ARG A 1195 -55.07 22.90 -30.62
CA ARG A 1195 -53.94 23.12 -31.61
C ARG A 1195 -52.60 23.73 -31.10
N GLY A 1196 -51.46 23.70 -31.82
CA GLY A 1196 -51.11 23.29 -33.20
C GLY A 1196 -49.59 23.13 -33.45
N SER A 1197 -49.10 23.10 -34.71
CA SER A 1197 -47.73 22.66 -35.08
C SER A 1197 -46.90 23.65 -35.96
N THR A 1198 -45.65 23.25 -36.29
CA THR A 1198 -44.74 23.67 -37.40
C THR A 1198 -43.82 24.92 -37.35
N ARG A 1199 -42.51 24.62 -37.54
CA ARG A 1199 -41.49 25.23 -38.46
C ARG A 1199 -40.84 26.62 -38.24
N TYR A 1200 -39.49 26.57 -38.31
CA TYR A 1200 -38.51 27.46 -39.01
C TYR A 1200 -38.19 28.90 -38.57
N LYS A 1201 -36.86 29.17 -38.51
CA LYS A 1201 -36.09 30.40 -38.85
C LYS A 1201 -36.41 31.71 -38.09
N ALA A 1202 -35.55 32.75 -38.09
CA ALA A 1202 -34.08 32.87 -37.96
C ALA A 1202 -33.67 34.34 -38.26
N THR A 1203 -33.08 35.03 -37.29
CA THR A 1203 -32.40 36.34 -37.42
C THR A 1203 -31.39 36.42 -36.25
N SER A 1204 -30.09 36.72 -36.41
CA SER A 1204 -29.44 37.95 -36.91
C SER A 1204 -29.88 39.19 -36.09
N SER A 1205 -29.01 40.04 -35.55
CA SER A 1205 -27.59 40.27 -35.86
C SER A 1205 -26.92 41.18 -34.79
N LYS A 1206 -25.58 41.35 -34.85
CA LYS A 1206 -24.80 42.60 -34.60
C LYS A 1206 -25.01 43.40 -33.27
N SER A 1207 -24.00 44.04 -32.67
CA SER A 1207 -22.55 44.14 -32.94
C SER A 1207 -21.87 45.06 -31.89
N LYS A 1208 -20.52 45.11 -31.91
CA LYS A 1208 -19.63 46.17 -31.35
C LYS A 1208 -19.47 46.19 -29.82
N GLU A 1209 -18.27 46.26 -29.23
CA GLU A 1209 -17.00 47.04 -29.43
C GLU A 1209 -16.95 48.32 -28.56
N THR A 1210 -15.72 48.73 -28.20
CA THR A 1210 -15.33 49.96 -27.44
C THR A 1210 -15.49 49.79 -25.90
N THR A 1211 -14.48 49.62 -25.04
CA THR A 1211 -13.07 50.10 -24.90
C THR A 1211 -12.93 51.42 -24.12
N MET A 1212 -11.96 51.45 -23.19
CA MET A 1212 -11.27 52.60 -22.54
C MET A 1212 -11.70 53.12 -21.13
N TYR A 1213 -10.68 53.21 -20.24
CA TYR A 1213 -10.29 54.33 -19.32
C TYR A 1213 -11.31 54.95 -18.32
N SER A 1214 -10.94 55.50 -17.14
CA SER A 1214 -9.70 55.39 -16.31
C SER A 1214 -9.76 56.20 -15.00
N SER A 1215 -9.12 55.68 -13.94
CA SER A 1215 -8.33 56.44 -12.92
C SER A 1215 -9.01 57.42 -11.93
N ARG A 1216 -8.24 57.74 -10.86
CA ARG A 1216 -8.52 58.65 -9.70
C ARG A 1216 -9.50 58.09 -8.67
N ALA A 1217 -9.20 57.89 -7.37
CA ALA A 1217 -8.16 58.36 -6.43
C ALA A 1217 -8.41 59.70 -5.72
N ASN A 1218 -7.88 59.79 -4.50
CA ASN A 1218 -8.01 60.82 -3.44
C ASN A 1218 -9.35 60.85 -2.67
N SER A 1219 -9.41 61.26 -1.37
CA SER A 1219 -8.44 61.16 -0.25
C SER A 1219 -9.07 61.74 1.05
N GLN A 1220 -8.59 61.30 2.22
CA GLN A 1220 -8.71 61.98 3.54
C GLN A 1220 -10.12 62.11 4.18
N ALA A 1221 -10.27 62.43 5.48
CA ALA A 1221 -9.56 61.98 6.70
C ALA A 1221 -10.20 62.56 7.97
N ALA A 1222 -10.69 61.72 8.89
CA ALA A 1222 -10.91 61.98 10.33
C ALA A 1222 -11.56 60.73 10.98
N LYS A 1223 -11.59 60.55 12.31
CA LYS A 1223 -10.57 60.62 13.38
C LYS A 1223 -11.25 60.02 14.63
N GLU A 1224 -10.48 59.62 15.64
CA GLU A 1224 -10.98 59.00 16.90
C GLU A 1224 -11.62 57.59 16.71
N GLY A 1225 -11.35 56.55 17.53
CA GLY A 1225 -10.22 56.32 18.43
C GLY A 1225 -10.62 55.66 19.75
N TRP A 1226 -10.09 54.48 20.08
CA TRP A 1226 -9.87 54.00 21.47
C TRP A 1226 -8.92 52.79 21.53
N LYS A 1227 -8.67 52.29 22.75
CA LYS A 1227 -7.42 51.59 23.13
C LYS A 1227 -7.34 50.09 22.80
N SER A 1228 -6.11 49.70 22.49
CA SER A 1228 -5.50 48.36 22.45
C SER A 1228 -6.07 47.24 23.35
N SER A 1229 -6.05 46.02 22.82
CA SER A 1229 -5.54 44.84 23.55
C SER A 1229 -4.69 43.97 22.60
N ARG A 1230 -3.89 43.04 23.13
CA ARG A 1230 -3.09 42.08 22.33
C ARG A 1230 -3.63 40.68 22.57
N TYR A 1231 -4.02 39.96 21.52
CA TYR A 1231 -4.36 38.54 21.62
C TYR A 1231 -3.20 37.67 21.10
N ARG A 1232 -2.86 36.63 21.87
CA ARG A 1232 -1.98 35.52 21.47
C ARG A 1232 -2.87 34.37 20.98
N PRO A 1233 -2.47 33.59 19.96
CA PRO A 1233 -3.07 32.29 19.71
C PRO A 1233 -2.78 31.35 20.90
N ARG A 1234 -3.82 30.72 21.47
CA ARG A 1234 -3.68 29.64 22.45
C ARG A 1234 -3.50 28.31 21.70
N MET A 1235 -2.49 27.52 22.09
CA MET A 1235 -2.36 26.12 21.69
C MET A 1235 -3.00 25.25 22.78
N MET A 1236 -3.86 24.32 22.40
CA MET A 1236 -4.37 23.28 23.31
C MET A 1236 -3.77 21.92 22.97
N PHE A 1237 -3.22 21.26 23.99
CA PHE A 1237 -2.99 19.82 24.05
C PHE A 1237 -3.90 19.23 25.13
N ASP A 1238 -4.46 18.04 24.89
CA ASP A 1238 -4.78 17.11 25.97
C ASP A 1238 -4.68 15.66 25.46
N ASN A 1239 -4.42 14.68 26.34
CA ASN A 1239 -3.88 13.38 25.92
C ASN A 1239 -4.19 12.21 26.88
N MET A 1240 -4.18 10.96 26.35
CA MET A 1240 -4.38 9.69 27.07
C MET A 1240 -5.82 9.54 27.66
N ILE A 1241 -6.38 8.39 28.04
CA ILE A 1241 -5.96 7.15 28.74
C ILE A 1241 -6.88 6.00 28.23
N ASP A 1242 -6.58 4.70 28.26
CA ASP A 1242 -5.35 3.86 28.30
C ASP A 1242 -5.83 2.42 27.92
N ARG A 1243 -4.95 1.44 27.71
CA ARG A 1243 -5.28 0.01 27.71
C ARG A 1243 -4.20 -0.78 28.47
N ARG A 1244 -4.45 -1.04 29.75
CA ARG A 1244 -3.69 -2.01 30.57
C ARG A 1244 -4.57 -3.19 30.98
N PRO A 1245 -4.01 -4.41 31.09
CA PRO A 1245 -4.40 -5.36 32.12
C PRO A 1245 -3.63 -5.10 33.43
N SER A 1246 -4.12 -5.61 34.56
CA SER A 1246 -3.60 -5.36 35.91
C SER A 1246 -2.89 -6.57 36.51
N ASN A 1247 -1.94 -6.32 37.43
CA ASN A 1247 -1.77 -6.94 38.76
C ASN A 1247 -0.50 -6.37 39.44
N GLN A 1248 -0.19 -6.63 40.71
CA GLN A 1248 -0.88 -6.18 41.94
C GLN A 1248 0.15 -6.16 43.11
N PHE A 1249 -0.10 -5.43 44.21
CA PHE A 1249 0.71 -5.41 45.48
C PHE A 1249 2.14 -4.79 45.38
N MET A 1250 2.76 -4.21 46.42
CA MET A 1250 2.28 -3.55 47.66
C MET A 1250 3.35 -2.53 48.18
N ASN A 1251 2.98 -1.67 49.16
CA ASN A 1251 3.79 -0.98 50.20
C ASN A 1251 5.33 -0.86 50.03
N TYR A 1252 5.96 0.31 50.27
CA TYR A 1252 6.13 0.83 51.65
C TYR A 1252 6.38 2.36 51.74
N ARG A 1253 5.67 2.99 52.70
CA ARG A 1253 6.03 4.04 53.67
C ARG A 1253 7.28 4.97 53.52
N ASN A 1254 7.08 6.16 54.10
CA ASN A 1254 7.99 6.97 54.95
C ASN A 1254 8.84 8.14 54.37
N ASN A 1255 8.28 9.35 54.61
CA ASN A 1255 8.76 10.33 55.62
C ASN A 1255 9.66 11.54 55.26
N TYR A 1256 9.19 12.71 55.73
CA TYR A 1256 9.90 13.84 56.35
C TYR A 1256 10.86 14.65 55.44
N SER A 1257 10.56 15.93 55.18
CA SER A 1257 10.98 17.14 55.93
C SER A 1257 12.40 17.62 55.53
N SER A 1258 12.85 18.86 55.75
CA SER A 1258 12.31 19.93 56.59
C SER A 1258 12.68 21.34 56.07
N THR A 1259 11.68 22.22 56.01
CA THR A 1259 11.66 23.62 56.50
C THR A 1259 12.81 24.65 56.34
N THR A 1260 12.36 25.91 56.30
CA THR A 1260 12.94 27.16 56.86
C THR A 1260 14.03 27.96 56.13
N LYS A 1261 13.62 29.18 55.72
CA LYS A 1261 14.17 30.52 56.06
C LYS A 1261 15.65 30.81 55.71
N ASN A 1262 15.97 31.97 55.13
CA ASN A 1262 15.72 33.26 55.77
C ASN A 1262 15.66 34.48 54.81
N THR A 1263 15.26 35.64 55.38
CA THR A 1263 15.18 36.96 54.73
C THR A 1263 16.52 37.70 54.71
N TYR A 1264 16.70 38.67 53.79
CA TYR A 1264 16.73 40.10 54.13
C TYR A 1264 16.71 41.02 52.88
N SER A 1265 16.55 42.32 53.12
CA SER A 1265 16.23 43.37 52.15
C SER A 1265 17.43 44.21 51.71
N ASN A 1266 17.34 44.87 50.53
CA ASN A 1266 17.42 46.33 50.53
C ASN A 1266 16.79 47.02 49.30
N THR A 1267 16.75 48.36 49.32
CA THR A 1267 15.97 49.22 48.41
C THR A 1267 16.82 50.26 47.67
N ASN A 1268 16.44 50.58 46.43
CA ASN A 1268 16.38 51.91 45.77
C ASN A 1268 16.26 51.71 44.23
N LYS A 1269 15.23 52.24 43.54
CA LYS A 1269 14.90 53.64 43.18
C LYS A 1269 15.66 54.21 41.97
N LYS A 1270 14.89 54.30 40.87
CA LYS A 1270 14.70 55.48 40.00
C LYS A 1270 15.73 55.89 38.94
N ASP A 1271 15.22 55.78 37.70
CA ASP A 1271 15.04 56.86 36.71
C ASP A 1271 16.12 57.20 35.66
N VAL A 1272 15.77 56.84 34.42
CA VAL A 1272 15.75 57.68 33.20
C VAL A 1272 17.09 58.20 32.64
N LYS A 1273 17.55 57.53 31.58
CA LYS A 1273 17.37 58.09 30.23
C LYS A 1273 17.19 57.01 29.17
#